data_AF-A0A8X7RB59-F1
#
_entry.id   AF-A0A8X7RB59-F1
#
_cell.length_a   1.000
_cell.length_b   1.000
_cell.length_c   1.000
_cell.angle_alpha   90.00
_cell.angle_beta   90.00
_cell.angle_gamma   90.00
#
_symmetry.space_group_name_H-M   'P 1'
#
loop_
_entity.id
_entity.type
_entity.pdbx_description
1 polymer ?
#
loop_
_entity_poly.entity_id
_entity_poly.type
_entity_poly.pdbx_seq_one_letter_code
_entity_poly.pdbx_strand_id
1 'polypeptide(L)'
;MASASKTATVCAHGGGGSSKLVSVAADTVAGRSEGEDRRDSSKFGLESVIRPVDSMPGTAKKPANKGISVMPMPRTETKHPLDPLSAAEISVAVATVRAAGANPEVRDSMRFIEVASVEPEKNVVALADAYFFPPFQPSLLPRTKAGPVIPMRLPPRRAKLVVYNKKSNETSVWIVELSEVHAVTRGGHHRGRVVSSEVIPDVQPPMDAAEYAECEAIVKDFPPFIEAMKRRGIDDMDLVMVDPWCVGYHSEADAPSRRLAKPLIYCRTDSDSPMENGYARPVEGIYVLVDMQNMVVIEFEDRKFVPLPPPDPLRNYTPGESRGGVDRSDVKPLQIIQPEGPSFRVRGYFVEWQKWNFRIGFTPREGLVIHSVAYVDGSRGRRPVAHRLSFVEMVVPYGDPNEPHYRKNAFDAGEDGLGKNAHSLKKGCDCLGTIKYFDAHFTNFTGGVETIENCVCLHEEDHGILWKHQDWRTGLAEVRRSRRLTVSFLCTVANYEYGFYWHFYQDGKIEAEVKLTGILSLGALQPGETRKYGTTIAPGLYAPVHQHFFIARMDMSVDCKPGEAFNQVVEVNVRVDEPGENNIHNNAFYAEEKLLRSEAEAMRDCDPFSARHWIVRNTRTVNRTGQLTGYKLVPGSNCLPLARPEAKFLRRAAFLKHNLWVTRYDPEEKFPGGEFPNQNPRSGEGLATWVKQNRSLEESDVVLWYVFGIIHVPRLEDWPVMPVEHIGFTLMPHGFFNCSPAVDVPPNPACELETKDSEVKEVLSEKAFSWEIDNFSERNGVIRSDPFTSGGCEWLLCVHPKGKLVDDHLSLFLHAVNPVSLLPRWRRRARYSLVLLNQSGKVLSRTVEELRFFCAEAEGRGSHRMLPLTKLQEEGFLEDNKLTIEVYIKVVKFVAEGNLTGNEMVDFRGFHVLNRQAVSVSNIFVLHPDVAVDIRAGIKEVKTAYMNILLGLVETLDKDPHSLSETELTNAESELSELEEAGFKLDWLKPKLEEVSLKRKQAASSHRVSPFECIDFLDMEKLSEKAFSWEIDNFSERNGVIRSDPFTSGGCEWLLCVHPKGKLVDDHLSLFLHAVNPVSLLPRWRRRARYSLVLLNQSGKVLSRTVEELRFFCAEAEGRGSHRMLPLTKLQEEGFLEDNKLTIEVYIKVVKFVAEGNLTGNEMVDFRGFHVLNRQAVSVSNIFVLHPDVAVDIRAGIKEVKTAYMNILLGLVETLDKDPHSLSETELTNAESELSELEEAGFKLDWLKPKLEEVSLKRKQAASSHRVSPFECIDFW
;
A
#
# COMPACT_ATOMS: atom_id res chain seq x y z
N MET A 1 -49.26 17.07 30.80
CA MET A 1 -50.19 18.09 31.35
C MET A 1 -49.39 19.22 31.97
N ALA A 2 -50.00 20.38 32.23
CA ALA A 2 -49.37 21.55 32.86
C ALA A 2 -49.42 21.45 34.41
N SER A 3 -48.93 22.36 35.28
CA SER A 3 -48.25 23.68 35.16
C SER A 3 -47.72 24.15 36.54
N ALA A 4 -46.75 25.08 36.55
CA ALA A 4 -46.45 26.02 37.67
C ALA A 4 -45.87 25.39 38.98
N SER A 5 -45.32 26.13 39.96
CA SER A 5 -45.28 27.59 40.20
C SER A 5 -43.97 28.07 40.89
N LYS A 6 -43.86 29.39 41.12
CA LYS A 6 -42.82 30.12 41.90
C LYS A 6 -43.15 30.03 43.42
N THR A 7 -42.36 30.48 44.43
CA THR A 7 -41.64 31.77 44.56
C THR A 7 -40.62 31.81 45.74
N ALA A 8 -39.76 32.85 45.71
CA ALA A 8 -38.80 33.37 46.71
C ALA A 8 -39.36 33.75 48.13
N THR A 9 -38.62 34.21 49.17
CA THR A 9 -37.20 34.18 49.70
C THR A 9 -37.19 35.02 51.03
N VAL A 10 -36.06 35.11 51.80
CA VAL A 10 -35.76 36.10 52.91
C VAL A 10 -36.35 35.72 54.29
N CYS A 11 -35.76 35.85 55.51
CA CYS A 11 -34.49 36.31 56.15
C CYS A 11 -34.15 35.33 57.33
N ALA A 12 -32.99 35.18 58.01
CA ALA A 12 -31.70 35.87 58.23
C ALA A 12 -31.60 36.92 59.40
N HIS A 13 -30.45 36.89 60.14
CA HIS A 13 -29.90 37.72 61.28
C HIS A 13 -29.52 36.87 62.54
N GLY A 14 -28.46 37.16 63.33
CA GLY A 14 -27.35 38.12 63.13
C GLY A 14 -26.49 38.45 64.39
N GLY A 15 -25.30 39.06 64.20
CA GLY A 15 -24.47 39.73 65.23
C GLY A 15 -23.12 39.05 65.62
N GLY A 16 -22.01 39.77 65.92
CA GLY A 16 -21.67 41.20 65.70
C GLY A 16 -20.44 41.77 66.47
N GLY A 17 -19.66 42.67 65.83
CA GLY A 17 -18.67 43.61 66.44
C GLY A 17 -17.19 43.16 66.58
N SER A 18 -16.17 44.04 66.74
CA SER A 18 -16.00 45.51 66.52
C SER A 18 -14.51 45.97 66.63
N SER A 19 -14.18 47.25 66.31
CA SER A 19 -12.86 47.97 66.31
C SER A 19 -11.91 47.80 65.09
N LYS A 20 -10.97 48.68 64.63
CA LYS A 20 -10.33 50.02 64.98
C LYS A 20 -8.86 49.97 65.51
N LEU A 21 -7.86 50.83 65.17
CA LEU A 21 -7.69 52.09 64.37
C LEU A 21 -6.24 52.32 63.77
N VAL A 22 -6.14 52.84 62.53
CA VAL A 22 -5.33 54.03 62.04
C VAL A 22 -3.77 54.05 61.84
N SER A 23 -3.34 54.17 60.55
CA SER A 23 -2.15 54.89 59.97
C SER A 23 -0.71 54.32 60.18
N VAL A 24 0.40 54.82 59.58
CA VAL A 24 0.68 55.99 58.68
C VAL A 24 1.69 55.66 57.52
N ALA A 25 2.64 56.55 57.14
CA ALA A 25 3.53 56.47 55.95
C ALA A 25 4.98 57.00 56.19
N ALA A 26 5.97 56.65 55.32
CA ALA A 26 7.12 57.47 54.84
C ALA A 26 8.16 56.70 53.96
N ASP A 27 9.02 57.43 53.22
CA ASP A 27 9.89 57.04 52.07
C ASP A 27 11.33 56.50 52.36
N THR A 28 12.12 56.30 51.26
CA THR A 28 13.61 56.22 51.10
C THR A 28 14.34 54.85 51.17
N VAL A 29 15.54 54.61 50.59
CA VAL A 29 16.13 54.86 49.22
C VAL A 29 17.53 54.19 49.07
N ALA A 30 17.94 53.74 47.86
CA ALA A 30 19.31 53.30 47.42
C ALA A 30 19.95 52.05 48.11
N GLY A 31 21.05 51.42 47.62
CA GLY A 31 21.74 51.45 46.29
C GLY A 31 23.28 51.22 46.33
N ARG A 32 23.88 50.70 45.21
CA ARG A 32 25.34 50.64 44.82
C ARG A 32 26.31 49.64 45.52
N SER A 33 27.52 49.32 44.98
CA SER A 33 28.07 49.15 43.59
C SER A 33 29.55 48.64 43.56
N GLU A 34 29.99 48.06 42.41
CA GLU A 34 31.40 47.90 41.86
C GLU A 34 32.53 47.23 42.69
N GLY A 35 33.70 46.78 42.17
CA GLY A 35 34.38 46.73 40.82
C GLY A 35 35.93 46.76 40.99
N GLU A 36 36.89 46.42 40.10
CA GLU A 36 37.06 45.71 38.79
C GLU A 36 38.56 45.21 38.72
N ASP A 37 39.13 44.89 37.53
CA ASP A 37 40.57 44.90 37.14
C ASP A 37 41.61 43.81 37.58
N ARG A 38 42.61 43.38 36.76
CA ARG A 38 42.79 43.32 35.27
C ARG A 38 44.07 42.54 34.79
N ARG A 39 44.20 42.39 33.45
CA ARG A 39 45.33 41.95 32.56
C ARG A 39 45.27 40.46 32.10
N ASP A 40 45.35 40.05 30.82
CA ASP A 40 46.12 40.36 29.57
C ASP A 40 47.42 39.54 29.35
N SER A 41 47.79 39.04 28.14
CA SER A 41 47.20 39.21 26.78
C SER A 41 47.65 38.17 25.71
N SER A 42 46.76 37.87 24.74
CA SER A 42 47.02 37.53 23.30
C SER A 42 47.75 36.20 22.91
N LYS A 43 47.64 35.60 21.71
CA LYS A 43 46.96 35.85 20.39
C LYS A 43 47.06 34.56 19.51
N PHE A 44 46.37 34.28 18.39
CA PHE A 44 45.21 34.87 17.66
C PHE A 44 44.00 33.90 17.79
N GLY A 45 43.24 33.34 16.80
CA GLY A 45 43.14 33.41 15.31
C GLY A 45 42.50 32.12 14.73
N LEU A 46 41.73 32.06 13.63
CA LEU A 46 41.21 33.06 12.66
C LEU A 46 39.72 32.74 12.33
N GLU A 47 38.86 33.76 12.17
CA GLU A 47 37.44 33.63 11.81
C GLU A 47 37.01 34.70 10.76
N SER A 48 35.87 34.49 10.09
CA SER A 48 35.10 35.52 9.38
C SER A 48 33.60 35.12 9.34
N VAL A 49 32.67 35.72 10.11
CA VAL A 49 32.13 37.10 10.10
C VAL A 49 31.14 37.38 8.95
N ILE A 50 29.84 37.48 9.30
CA ILE A 50 28.84 38.38 8.69
C ILE A 50 28.04 39.03 9.85
N ARG A 51 27.52 40.25 9.65
CA ARG A 51 26.94 41.14 10.69
C ARG A 51 25.40 41.20 10.67
N PRO A 52 24.74 41.59 11.77
CA PRO A 52 23.36 42.11 11.74
C PRO A 52 23.29 43.48 11.05
N VAL A 53 22.08 43.92 10.67
CA VAL A 53 21.79 45.21 10.00
C VAL A 53 20.66 45.95 10.73
N ASP A 54 20.76 47.29 10.74
CA ASP A 54 19.94 48.21 11.54
C ASP A 54 18.55 48.58 10.98
N SER A 55 17.79 49.25 11.84
CA SER A 55 16.38 49.65 11.70
C SER A 55 16.01 50.70 10.64
N MET A 56 14.73 50.73 10.24
CA MET A 56 13.97 51.92 9.81
C MET A 56 12.46 51.80 10.25
N PRO A 57 11.67 52.91 10.28
CA PRO A 57 10.44 52.98 11.11
C PRO A 57 9.10 53.04 10.34
N GLY A 58 7.96 52.84 11.04
CA GLY A 58 6.62 53.10 10.44
C GLY A 58 5.37 52.63 11.21
N THR A 59 5.00 53.32 12.30
CA THR A 59 3.65 53.38 12.94
C THR A 59 2.52 52.39 12.56
N ALA A 60 2.09 51.57 13.52
CA ALA A 60 0.71 51.04 13.62
C ALA A 60 0.23 51.05 15.09
N LYS A 61 -1.08 51.21 15.33
CA LYS A 61 -1.65 51.55 16.66
C LYS A 61 -1.95 50.33 17.53
N LYS A 62 -1.57 50.36 18.81
CA LYS A 62 -2.05 49.43 19.84
C LYS A 62 -3.50 49.74 20.26
N PRO A 63 -4.40 48.75 20.39
CA PRO A 63 -5.46 48.77 21.40
C PRO A 63 -4.87 48.39 22.77
N ALA A 64 -5.38 48.98 23.85
CA ALA A 64 -4.94 48.65 25.21
C ALA A 64 -5.67 47.41 25.73
N ASN A 65 -4.95 46.49 26.36
CA ASN A 65 -5.55 45.37 27.09
C ASN A 65 -4.88 45.24 28.47
N LYS A 66 -5.68 45.15 29.55
CA LYS A 66 -5.17 45.15 30.93
C LYS A 66 -4.67 43.76 31.30
N GLY A 67 -3.36 43.54 31.18
CA GLY A 67 -2.74 42.31 31.67
C GLY A 67 -2.82 42.20 33.20
N ILE A 68 -3.34 41.08 33.70
CA ILE A 68 -3.22 40.71 35.11
C ILE A 68 -1.78 40.22 35.32
N SER A 69 -1.03 40.91 36.18
CA SER A 69 0.35 40.54 36.52
C SER A 69 0.38 39.32 37.45
N VAL A 70 0.31 38.11 36.87
CA VAL A 70 0.63 36.87 37.59
C VAL A 70 2.15 36.80 37.75
N MET A 71 2.65 37.01 38.98
CA MET A 71 4.07 36.77 39.27
C MET A 71 4.38 35.27 39.16
N PRO A 72 5.47 34.88 38.48
CA PRO A 72 5.87 33.48 38.40
C PRO A 72 6.50 33.04 39.73
N MET A 73 5.68 32.50 40.64
CA MET A 73 6.18 31.81 41.83
C MET A 73 6.98 30.56 41.41
N PRO A 74 8.15 30.30 42.03
CA PRO A 74 9.03 29.22 41.59
C PRO A 74 8.38 27.85 41.82
N ARG A 75 8.42 27.00 40.78
CA ARG A 75 7.94 25.62 40.86
C ARG A 75 8.94 24.78 41.65
N THR A 76 8.42 24.11 42.67
CA THR A 76 9.13 23.22 43.59
C THR A 76 9.48 21.87 42.97
N GLU A 77 8.73 21.44 41.94
CA GLU A 77 8.86 20.11 41.34
C GLU A 77 9.17 20.19 39.84
N THR A 78 10.05 19.28 39.38
CA THR A 78 10.64 19.29 38.03
C THR A 78 10.27 18.08 37.18
N LYS A 79 9.66 17.05 37.76
CA LYS A 79 9.21 15.81 37.09
C LYS A 79 7.71 15.65 37.21
N HIS A 80 7.08 15.10 36.19
CA HIS A 80 5.69 14.67 36.27
C HIS A 80 5.59 13.33 37.03
N PRO A 81 4.56 13.09 37.87
CA PRO A 81 4.46 11.84 38.62
C PRO A 81 4.18 10.60 37.75
N LEU A 82 3.78 10.80 36.49
CA LEU A 82 3.67 9.76 35.43
C LEU A 82 4.89 9.68 34.48
N ASP A 83 5.97 10.45 34.70
CA ASP A 83 7.23 10.12 34.02
C ASP A 83 7.74 8.77 34.57
N PRO A 84 8.51 7.94 33.83
CA PRO A 84 9.14 6.74 34.39
C PRO A 84 10.00 7.00 35.65
N LEU A 85 10.40 5.93 36.35
CA LEU A 85 11.42 6.05 37.39
C LEU A 85 12.79 6.23 36.72
N SER A 86 13.51 7.28 37.09
CA SER A 86 14.92 7.44 36.67
C SER A 86 15.83 6.49 37.43
N ALA A 87 17.01 6.21 36.87
CA ALA A 87 18.04 5.37 37.50
C ALA A 87 18.32 5.71 38.98
N ALA A 88 18.33 6.99 39.35
CA ALA A 88 18.50 7.42 40.74
C ALA A 88 17.29 7.08 41.64
N GLU A 89 16.06 7.15 41.12
CA GLU A 89 14.85 6.78 41.86
C GLU A 89 14.78 5.25 42.09
N ILE A 90 15.17 4.45 41.08
CA ILE A 90 15.29 2.98 41.19
C ILE A 90 16.36 2.61 42.23
N SER A 91 17.55 3.21 42.13
CA SER A 91 18.66 3.00 43.08
C SER A 91 18.24 3.27 44.53
N VAL A 92 17.48 4.35 44.75
CA VAL A 92 16.94 4.73 46.07
C VAL A 92 15.88 3.74 46.55
N ALA A 93 14.98 3.29 45.67
CA ALA A 93 13.96 2.31 46.00
C ALA A 93 14.58 0.98 46.45
N VAL A 94 15.51 0.44 45.65
CA VAL A 94 16.26 -0.79 45.96
C VAL A 94 17.05 -0.65 47.26
N ALA A 95 17.83 0.42 47.42
CA ALA A 95 18.64 0.64 48.62
C ALA A 95 17.77 0.77 49.88
N THR A 96 16.57 1.35 49.77
CA THR A 96 15.62 1.47 50.88
C THR A 96 15.07 0.10 51.30
N VAL A 97 14.66 -0.75 50.36
CA VAL A 97 14.17 -2.11 50.69
C VAL A 97 15.31 -3.01 51.20
N ARG A 98 16.49 -2.96 50.57
CA ARG A 98 17.66 -3.73 51.04
C ARG A 98 18.11 -3.26 52.43
N ALA A 99 18.01 -1.97 52.77
CA ALA A 99 18.27 -1.50 54.14
C ALA A 99 17.24 -2.00 55.17
N ALA A 100 15.97 -2.19 54.75
CA ALA A 100 14.88 -2.67 55.60
C ALA A 100 14.93 -4.18 55.89
N GLY A 101 15.70 -4.97 55.13
CA GLY A 101 15.89 -6.41 55.40
C GLY A 101 16.46 -6.66 56.81
N ALA A 102 15.93 -7.66 57.52
CA ALA A 102 16.16 -7.83 58.96
C ALA A 102 17.60 -8.16 59.37
N ASN A 103 18.35 -8.89 58.54
CA ASN A 103 19.75 -9.28 58.77
C ASN A 103 20.50 -9.35 57.42
N PRO A 104 21.85 -9.41 57.40
CA PRO A 104 22.63 -9.45 56.15
C PRO A 104 22.22 -10.58 55.21
N GLU A 105 22.06 -11.81 55.71
CA GLU A 105 21.70 -12.97 54.87
C GLU A 105 20.41 -12.74 54.07
N VAL A 106 19.38 -12.14 54.69
CA VAL A 106 18.13 -11.78 54.01
C VAL A 106 18.38 -10.72 52.93
N ARG A 107 19.21 -9.71 53.20
CA ARG A 107 19.53 -8.61 52.26
C ARG A 107 20.31 -9.09 51.03
N ASP A 108 21.17 -10.08 51.24
CA ASP A 108 22.00 -10.70 50.20
C ASP A 108 21.21 -11.76 49.41
N SER A 109 20.13 -12.30 50.00
CA SER A 109 19.20 -13.23 49.34
C SER A 109 18.06 -12.55 48.57
N MET A 110 17.81 -11.24 48.81
CA MET A 110 16.86 -10.44 48.04
C MET A 110 17.25 -10.34 46.57
N ARG A 111 16.29 -10.59 45.69
CA ARG A 111 16.35 -10.42 44.24
C ARG A 111 15.21 -9.51 43.78
N PHE A 112 15.52 -8.54 42.94
CA PHE A 112 14.60 -7.49 42.54
C PHE A 112 14.10 -7.80 41.13
N ILE A 113 12.86 -8.30 41.03
CA ILE A 113 12.28 -8.79 39.77
C ILE A 113 11.68 -7.65 38.96
N GLU A 114 10.99 -6.73 39.64
CA GLU A 114 10.36 -5.54 39.08
C GLU A 114 10.60 -4.34 40.01
N VAL A 115 10.90 -3.17 39.44
CA VAL A 115 10.79 -1.87 40.11
C VAL A 115 10.09 -0.89 39.16
N ALA A 116 8.86 -0.48 39.51
CA ALA A 116 8.00 0.36 38.68
C ALA A 116 7.45 1.55 39.47
N SER A 117 7.03 2.62 38.79
CA SER A 117 6.33 3.74 39.44
C SER A 117 4.95 3.27 39.88
N VAL A 118 4.54 3.59 41.11
CA VAL A 118 3.11 3.56 41.46
C VAL A 118 2.45 4.71 40.71
N GLU A 119 1.53 4.40 39.81
CA GLU A 119 0.76 5.43 39.11
C GLU A 119 -0.13 6.19 40.11
N PRO A 120 -0.17 7.53 40.05
CA PRO A 120 -0.98 8.34 40.93
C PRO A 120 -2.44 8.39 40.47
N GLU A 121 -3.35 8.62 41.42
CA GLU A 121 -4.78 8.83 41.17
C GLU A 121 -5.10 9.78 40.01
N LYS A 122 -6.17 9.51 39.26
CA LYS A 122 -6.55 10.31 38.06
C LYS A 122 -6.68 11.81 38.36
N ASN A 123 -7.14 12.17 39.55
CA ASN A 123 -7.25 13.55 40.01
C ASN A 123 -5.88 14.21 40.30
N VAL A 124 -4.89 13.43 40.73
CA VAL A 124 -3.50 13.88 40.90
C VAL A 124 -2.82 14.05 39.54
N VAL A 125 -3.10 13.17 38.57
CA VAL A 125 -2.68 13.35 37.16
C VAL A 125 -3.24 14.64 36.59
N ALA A 126 -4.54 14.90 36.75
CA ALA A 126 -5.19 16.14 36.33
C ALA A 126 -4.49 17.41 36.86
N LEU A 127 -4.11 17.34 38.14
CA LEU A 127 -3.50 18.42 38.89
C LEU A 127 -2.03 18.61 38.49
N ALA A 128 -1.33 17.53 38.15
CA ALA A 128 0.01 17.56 37.60
C ALA A 128 0.04 18.10 36.16
N ASP A 129 -0.84 17.64 35.26
CA ASP A 129 -0.94 18.19 33.90
C ASP A 129 -1.28 19.68 33.94
N ALA A 130 -2.17 20.11 34.85
CA ALA A 130 -2.46 21.53 35.10
C ALA A 130 -1.29 22.31 35.74
N TYR A 131 -0.50 21.69 36.62
CA TYR A 131 0.70 22.28 37.21
C TYR A 131 1.76 22.50 36.13
N PHE A 132 2.12 21.46 35.39
CA PHE A 132 3.19 21.53 34.40
C PHE A 132 2.81 22.38 33.18
N PHE A 133 1.56 22.35 32.72
CA PHE A 133 1.10 23.05 31.51
C PHE A 133 -0.01 24.10 31.81
N PRO A 134 0.35 25.38 32.04
CA PRO A 134 -0.62 26.44 32.33
C PRO A 134 -1.82 26.57 31.39
N PRO A 135 -1.71 26.37 30.06
CA PRO A 135 -2.86 26.45 29.16
C PRO A 135 -3.98 25.44 29.47
N PHE A 136 -3.68 24.34 30.17
CA PHE A 136 -4.67 23.30 30.48
C PHE A 136 -5.36 23.50 31.85
N GLN A 137 -4.90 24.45 32.67
CA GLN A 137 -5.49 24.77 33.97
C GLN A 137 -7.00 25.09 33.91
N PRO A 138 -7.50 25.88 32.92
CA PRO A 138 -8.93 26.19 32.84
C PRO A 138 -9.81 25.02 32.37
N SER A 139 -9.22 24.00 31.73
CA SER A 139 -9.93 22.83 31.18
C SER A 139 -9.93 21.63 32.14
N LEU A 140 -8.89 21.45 32.95
CA LEU A 140 -8.72 20.26 33.79
C LEU A 140 -9.21 20.42 35.23
N LEU A 141 -9.33 21.66 35.74
CA LEU A 141 -9.66 21.91 37.15
C LEU A 141 -11.03 22.60 37.32
N PRO A 142 -11.88 22.18 38.29
CA PRO A 142 -13.11 22.87 38.62
C PRO A 142 -12.87 24.34 39.04
N ARG A 143 -13.69 25.25 38.52
CA ARG A 143 -13.66 26.66 38.91
C ARG A 143 -14.30 26.88 40.29
N THR A 144 -13.49 27.11 41.31
CA THR A 144 -13.97 27.63 42.60
C THR A 144 -14.23 29.14 42.51
N LYS A 145 -14.94 29.72 43.49
CA LYS A 145 -15.10 31.19 43.62
C LYS A 145 -13.77 31.95 43.84
N ALA A 146 -12.69 31.26 44.18
CA ALA A 146 -11.34 31.81 44.33
C ALA A 146 -10.41 31.49 43.13
N GLY A 147 -10.93 30.85 42.07
CA GLY A 147 -10.13 30.35 40.94
C GLY A 147 -9.76 28.86 41.06
N PRO A 148 -8.90 28.34 40.17
CA PRO A 148 -8.39 26.98 40.27
C PRO A 148 -7.35 26.89 41.39
N VAL A 149 -7.59 26.01 42.37
CA VAL A 149 -6.64 25.77 43.48
C VAL A 149 -5.60 24.73 43.02
N ILE A 150 -4.44 25.21 42.60
CA ILE A 150 -3.27 24.38 42.28
C ILE A 150 -2.42 24.31 43.55
N PRO A 151 -2.06 23.11 44.04
CA PRO A 151 -1.26 22.97 45.25
C PRO A 151 0.19 23.41 44.99
N MET A 152 0.87 23.83 46.05
CA MET A 152 2.29 24.21 45.99
C MET A 152 3.26 23.01 45.94
N ARG A 153 2.71 21.78 46.01
CA ARG A 153 3.43 20.49 46.02
C ARG A 153 2.47 19.40 45.55
N LEU A 154 2.92 18.44 44.75
CA LEU A 154 2.15 17.23 44.41
C LEU A 154 2.40 16.14 45.47
N PRO A 155 1.65 15.02 45.46
CA PRO A 155 1.97 13.86 46.30
C PRO A 155 3.37 13.31 45.99
N PRO A 156 4.12 12.82 46.99
CA PRO A 156 5.45 12.26 46.77
C PRO A 156 5.37 11.03 45.86
N ARG A 157 6.32 10.91 44.92
CA ARG A 157 6.42 9.74 44.04
C ARG A 157 6.64 8.46 44.86
N ARG A 158 6.08 7.36 44.37
CA ARG A 158 6.24 6.03 44.99
C ARG A 158 6.72 5.02 43.94
N ALA A 159 7.55 4.08 44.37
CA ALA A 159 7.95 2.91 43.60
C ALA A 159 7.29 1.67 44.22
N LYS A 160 6.77 0.78 43.36
CA LYS A 160 6.44 -0.61 43.70
C LYS A 160 7.66 -1.46 43.35
N LEU A 161 8.02 -2.38 44.24
CA LEU A 161 9.08 -3.36 44.01
C LEU A 161 8.52 -4.76 44.23
N VAL A 162 8.76 -5.66 43.28
CA VAL A 162 8.55 -7.11 43.44
C VAL A 162 9.89 -7.72 43.82
N VAL A 163 9.98 -8.29 45.02
CA VAL A 163 11.21 -8.82 45.60
C VAL A 163 11.04 -10.29 45.94
N TYR A 164 11.83 -11.13 45.27
CA TYR A 164 11.97 -12.55 45.54
C TYR A 164 13.10 -12.79 46.55
N ASN A 165 12.97 -13.76 47.44
CA ASN A 165 14.02 -14.15 48.37
C ASN A 165 14.51 -15.56 48.05
N LYS A 166 15.67 -15.69 47.38
CA LYS A 166 16.23 -16.98 46.93
C LYS A 166 16.54 -17.93 48.11
N LYS A 167 16.63 -17.44 49.35
CA LYS A 167 16.86 -18.29 50.54
C LYS A 167 15.57 -18.84 51.18
N SER A 168 14.46 -18.11 51.14
CA SER A 168 13.18 -18.56 51.74
C SER A 168 12.10 -18.97 50.73
N ASN A 169 12.36 -18.76 49.43
CA ASN A 169 11.40 -18.88 48.33
C ASN A 169 10.19 -17.90 48.43
N GLU A 170 10.27 -16.91 49.32
CA GLU A 170 9.19 -15.94 49.52
C GLU A 170 9.18 -14.86 48.44
N THR A 171 7.97 -14.49 48.00
CA THR A 171 7.73 -13.35 47.12
C THR A 171 7.12 -12.22 47.94
N SER A 172 7.60 -10.98 47.76
CA SER A 172 7.12 -9.83 48.52
C SER A 172 6.94 -8.58 47.68
N VAL A 173 5.90 -7.80 47.98
CA VAL A 173 5.61 -6.52 47.34
C VAL A 173 5.91 -5.39 48.32
N TRP A 174 6.71 -4.43 47.89
CA TRP A 174 7.14 -3.28 48.68
C TRP A 174 6.72 -1.99 48.01
N ILE A 175 6.17 -1.05 48.78
CA ILE A 175 5.91 0.32 48.33
C ILE A 175 6.90 1.25 49.01
N VAL A 176 7.74 1.93 48.25
CA VAL A 176 8.70 2.94 48.74
C VAL A 176 8.30 4.32 48.27
N GLU A 177 8.18 5.26 49.20
CA GLU A 177 8.01 6.68 48.94
C GLU A 177 9.37 7.38 48.77
N LEU A 178 9.50 8.19 47.73
CA LEU A 178 10.76 8.76 47.27
C LEU A 178 10.87 10.23 47.70
N SER A 179 11.62 10.49 48.77
CA SER A 179 11.78 11.84 49.33
C SER A 179 13.03 12.55 48.76
N GLU A 180 12.78 13.50 47.85
CA GLU A 180 13.71 14.54 47.38
C GLU A 180 15.09 14.02 46.88
N VAL A 181 15.09 13.51 45.64
CA VAL A 181 16.29 13.10 44.89
C VAL A 181 17.14 14.33 44.49
N HIS A 182 17.86 14.90 45.46
CA HIS A 182 18.79 16.00 45.27
C HIS A 182 19.95 15.60 44.35
N ALA A 183 20.27 16.43 43.34
CA ALA A 183 21.29 16.11 42.33
C ALA A 183 22.68 15.81 42.94
N VAL A 184 23.34 14.78 42.40
CA VAL A 184 24.56 14.11 42.93
C VAL A 184 25.73 15.06 43.22
N THR A 185 25.80 16.20 42.54
CA THR A 185 26.85 17.25 42.62
C THR A 185 27.14 17.85 44.01
N ARG A 186 26.41 17.49 45.08
CA ARG A 186 26.62 18.01 46.45
C ARG A 186 26.68 16.94 47.56
N GLY A 187 26.84 15.66 47.21
CA GLY A 187 27.10 14.59 48.20
C GLY A 187 25.96 14.33 49.20
N GLY A 188 24.75 14.81 48.94
CA GLY A 188 23.59 14.60 49.82
C GLY A 188 23.05 13.18 49.70
N HIS A 189 22.80 12.52 50.84
CA HIS A 189 22.11 11.23 50.86
C HIS A 189 20.67 11.36 50.34
N HIS A 190 20.36 10.76 49.20
CA HIS A 190 18.98 10.49 48.81
C HIS A 190 18.28 9.63 49.88
N ARG A 191 16.98 9.81 50.09
CA ARG A 191 16.21 9.04 51.08
C ARG A 191 14.91 8.51 50.50
N GLY A 192 14.67 7.21 50.66
CA GLY A 192 13.37 6.59 50.50
C GLY A 192 12.77 6.22 51.87
N ARG A 193 11.46 5.96 51.88
CA ARG A 193 10.71 5.49 53.05
C ARG A 193 9.81 4.31 52.65
N VAL A 194 9.97 3.15 53.29
CA VAL A 194 9.00 2.05 53.13
C VAL A 194 7.64 2.53 53.66
N VAL A 195 6.61 2.39 52.82
CA VAL A 195 5.20 2.68 53.14
C VAL A 195 4.47 1.40 53.53
N SER A 196 4.72 0.32 52.78
CA SER A 196 4.23 -1.03 53.06
C SER A 196 5.21 -2.08 52.53
N SER A 197 5.13 -3.27 53.11
CA SER A 197 5.91 -4.46 52.76
C SER A 197 5.06 -5.68 53.09
N GLU A 198 4.71 -6.47 52.08
CA GLU A 198 3.79 -7.61 52.22
C GLU A 198 4.40 -8.85 51.56
N VAL A 199 4.39 -9.98 52.27
CA VAL A 199 4.76 -11.29 51.70
C VAL A 199 3.50 -11.87 51.06
N ILE A 200 3.57 -12.19 49.77
CA ILE A 200 2.46 -12.73 49.01
C ILE A 200 2.54 -14.26 49.07
N PRO A 201 1.57 -14.96 49.68
CA PRO A 201 1.57 -16.41 49.72
C PRO A 201 1.20 -17.01 48.36
N ASP A 202 1.68 -18.23 48.15
CA ASP A 202 1.29 -19.11 47.04
C ASP A 202 1.45 -18.48 45.64
N VAL A 203 2.60 -17.84 45.39
CA VAL A 203 2.97 -17.27 44.08
C VAL A 203 4.45 -17.45 43.74
N GLN A 204 4.76 -17.41 42.45
CA GLN A 204 6.09 -17.14 41.94
C GLN A 204 6.05 -15.87 41.06
N PRO A 205 7.09 -15.01 41.11
CA PRO A 205 7.20 -13.84 40.23
C PRO A 205 7.76 -14.24 38.85
N PRO A 206 7.78 -13.30 37.88
CA PRO A 206 8.45 -13.50 36.60
C PRO A 206 9.88 -14.05 36.73
N MET A 207 10.37 -14.73 35.71
CA MET A 207 11.75 -15.20 35.64
C MET A 207 12.73 -14.07 35.26
N ASP A 208 14.01 -14.30 35.53
CA ASP A 208 15.09 -13.38 35.20
C ASP A 208 16.09 -14.00 34.22
N ALA A 209 16.68 -13.18 33.34
CA ALA A 209 17.71 -13.65 32.41
C ALA A 209 18.94 -14.22 33.14
N ALA A 210 19.23 -13.77 34.37
CA ALA A 210 20.24 -14.39 35.22
C ALA A 210 19.84 -15.83 35.62
N GLU A 211 18.56 -16.08 35.90
CA GLU A 211 18.05 -17.43 36.20
C GLU A 211 18.01 -18.32 34.96
N TYR A 212 17.79 -17.75 33.77
CA TYR A 212 17.90 -18.49 32.51
C TYR A 212 19.32 -19.06 32.33
N ALA A 213 20.34 -18.19 32.45
CA ALA A 213 21.74 -18.57 32.26
C ALA A 213 22.25 -19.55 33.34
N GLU A 214 21.85 -19.38 34.60
CA GLU A 214 22.13 -20.35 35.66
C GLU A 214 21.50 -21.73 35.33
N CYS A 215 20.26 -21.76 34.82
CA CYS A 215 19.55 -22.99 34.46
C CYS A 215 20.15 -23.72 33.25
N GLU A 216 20.53 -22.99 32.18
CA GLU A 216 21.19 -23.59 31.02
C GLU A 216 22.47 -24.33 31.43
N ALA A 217 23.34 -23.67 32.20
CA ALA A 217 24.61 -24.25 32.64
C ALA A 217 24.41 -25.54 33.44
N ILE A 218 23.49 -25.53 34.41
CA ILE A 218 23.22 -26.67 35.29
C ILE A 218 22.57 -27.86 34.56
N VAL A 219 21.77 -27.62 33.51
CA VAL A 219 21.27 -28.69 32.65
C VAL A 219 22.42 -29.27 31.81
N LYS A 220 23.28 -28.42 31.22
CA LYS A 220 24.42 -28.86 30.39
C LYS A 220 25.48 -29.63 31.18
N ASP A 221 25.71 -29.27 32.45
CA ASP A 221 26.62 -30.00 33.36
C ASP A 221 26.03 -31.32 33.90
N PHE A 222 24.73 -31.58 33.74
CA PHE A 222 24.08 -32.73 34.37
C PHE A 222 24.43 -34.07 33.68
N PRO A 223 25.15 -35.02 34.33
CA PRO A 223 25.71 -36.17 33.61
C PRO A 223 24.68 -37.08 32.89
N PRO A 224 23.49 -37.37 33.46
CA PRO A 224 22.46 -38.12 32.73
C PRO A 224 21.94 -37.42 31.46
N PHE A 225 21.95 -36.08 31.42
CA PHE A 225 21.60 -35.29 30.24
C PHE A 225 22.71 -35.36 29.19
N ILE A 226 23.97 -35.16 29.60
CA ILE A 226 25.15 -35.34 28.73
C ILE A 226 25.11 -36.71 28.03
N GLU A 227 24.85 -37.79 28.77
CA GLU A 227 24.74 -39.13 28.17
C GLU A 227 23.52 -39.31 27.24
N ALA A 228 22.43 -38.53 27.43
CA ALA A 228 21.29 -38.49 26.51
C ALA A 228 21.54 -37.68 25.24
N MET A 229 22.43 -36.69 25.31
CA MET A 229 22.93 -35.91 24.17
C MET A 229 23.93 -36.72 23.34
N LYS A 230 24.87 -37.43 23.97
CA LYS A 230 25.79 -38.37 23.29
C LYS A 230 25.04 -39.47 22.53
N ARG A 231 23.98 -40.05 23.13
CA ARG A 231 23.09 -41.00 22.42
C ARG A 231 22.49 -40.43 21.12
N ARG A 232 22.31 -39.11 21.04
CA ARG A 232 21.78 -38.37 19.89
C ARG A 232 22.87 -37.84 18.95
N GLY A 233 24.14 -38.17 19.20
CA GLY A 233 25.29 -37.76 18.39
C GLY A 233 25.81 -36.36 18.70
N ILE A 234 25.64 -35.88 19.94
CA ILE A 234 26.15 -34.60 20.43
C ILE A 234 27.12 -34.86 21.59
N ASP A 235 28.43 -34.79 21.31
CA ASP A 235 29.50 -34.87 22.30
C ASP A 235 29.97 -33.47 22.78
N ASP A 236 29.76 -32.42 21.97
CA ASP A 236 30.03 -31.03 22.32
C ASP A 236 28.77 -30.38 22.92
N MET A 237 28.87 -29.94 24.19
CA MET A 237 27.78 -29.29 24.90
C MET A 237 27.64 -27.80 24.56
N ASP A 238 28.63 -27.16 23.94
CA ASP A 238 28.52 -25.76 23.49
C ASP A 238 27.62 -25.61 22.25
N LEU A 239 27.29 -26.72 21.58
CA LEU A 239 26.22 -26.80 20.58
C LEU A 239 24.81 -26.77 21.19
N VAL A 240 24.67 -27.13 22.47
CA VAL A 240 23.36 -27.34 23.12
C VAL A 240 22.84 -26.02 23.69
N MET A 241 21.59 -25.69 23.37
CA MET A 241 20.82 -24.57 23.94
C MET A 241 19.70 -25.12 24.84
N VAL A 242 19.40 -24.40 25.92
CA VAL A 242 18.44 -24.81 26.95
C VAL A 242 17.54 -23.61 27.28
N ASP A 243 16.37 -23.53 26.65
CA ASP A 243 15.39 -22.45 26.87
C ASP A 243 14.56 -22.75 28.14
N PRO A 244 14.70 -22.02 29.26
CA PRO A 244 14.09 -22.42 30.54
C PRO A 244 12.63 -21.98 30.65
N TRP A 245 11.71 -22.77 30.10
CA TRP A 245 10.28 -22.43 30.07
C TRP A 245 9.58 -22.59 31.44
N CYS A 246 8.66 -21.66 31.74
CA CYS A 246 7.73 -21.73 32.87
C CYS A 246 6.90 -23.03 32.84
N VAL A 247 6.64 -23.61 34.01
CA VAL A 247 5.96 -24.92 34.12
C VAL A 247 4.44 -24.89 33.96
N GLY A 248 3.85 -23.69 33.85
CA GLY A 248 2.41 -23.47 33.89
C GLY A 248 1.81 -23.77 35.27
N TYR A 249 0.58 -24.29 35.30
CA TYR A 249 0.03 -24.98 36.48
C TYR A 249 -0.93 -26.08 36.05
N HIS A 250 -0.50 -27.33 36.15
CA HIS A 250 -1.26 -28.50 35.70
C HIS A 250 -1.72 -29.37 36.88
N SER A 251 -0.94 -29.41 37.97
CA SER A 251 -1.17 -30.18 39.19
C SER A 251 -0.46 -29.54 40.40
N GLU A 252 -0.70 -30.05 41.61
CA GLU A 252 -0.01 -29.62 42.83
C GLU A 252 1.51 -29.88 42.81
N ALA A 253 2.04 -30.67 41.86
CA ALA A 253 3.48 -30.82 41.64
C ALA A 253 4.12 -29.57 41.02
N ASP A 254 3.32 -28.70 40.38
CA ASP A 254 3.74 -27.41 39.84
C ASP A 254 3.66 -26.27 40.88
N ALA A 255 3.38 -26.59 42.16
CA ALA A 255 3.08 -25.61 43.19
C ALA A 255 4.24 -24.63 43.48
N PRO A 256 3.94 -23.35 43.78
CA PRO A 256 4.92 -22.29 43.99
C PRO A 256 5.77 -22.48 45.25
N SER A 257 5.50 -23.51 46.06
CA SER A 257 6.35 -23.97 47.17
C SER A 257 7.77 -24.37 46.72
N ARG A 258 7.97 -24.60 45.41
CA ARG A 258 9.26 -24.51 44.72
C ARG A 258 9.16 -23.54 43.54
N ARG A 259 10.26 -22.90 43.17
CA ARG A 259 10.41 -22.16 41.92
C ARG A 259 10.93 -23.12 40.85
N LEU A 260 10.18 -23.34 39.77
CA LEU A 260 10.40 -24.44 38.83
C LEU A 260 10.49 -23.96 37.37
N ALA A 261 11.36 -24.59 36.60
CA ALA A 261 11.36 -24.53 35.14
C ALA A 261 11.34 -25.95 34.54
N LYS A 262 10.74 -26.08 33.35
CA LYS A 262 10.78 -27.30 32.52
C LYS A 262 11.35 -26.90 31.16
N PRO A 263 12.67 -26.91 30.97
CA PRO A 263 13.29 -26.40 29.76
C PRO A 263 12.79 -27.06 28.46
N LEU A 264 13.03 -26.35 27.35
CA LEU A 264 13.05 -26.92 26.00
C LEU A 264 14.50 -26.95 25.52
N ILE A 265 14.87 -27.97 24.75
CA ILE A 265 16.28 -28.26 24.43
C ILE A 265 16.45 -28.21 22.91
N TYR A 266 17.47 -27.47 22.46
CA TYR A 266 17.79 -27.24 21.05
C TYR A 266 19.28 -27.47 20.78
N CYS A 267 19.68 -27.60 19.52
CA CYS A 267 21.07 -27.86 19.13
C CYS A 267 21.47 -27.09 17.87
N ARG A 268 22.62 -26.42 17.94
CA ARG A 268 23.37 -25.94 16.77
C ARG A 268 23.97 -27.12 15.97
N THR A 269 24.67 -26.80 14.90
CA THR A 269 25.51 -27.74 14.14
C THR A 269 26.99 -27.36 14.21
N ASP A 270 27.29 -26.08 14.44
CA ASP A 270 28.65 -25.56 14.56
C ASP A 270 28.75 -24.57 15.74
N SER A 271 29.74 -24.76 16.61
CA SER A 271 29.98 -23.93 17.79
C SER A 271 30.53 -22.55 17.40
N ASP A 272 31.29 -22.46 16.30
CA ASP A 272 31.92 -21.25 15.78
C ASP A 272 30.97 -20.36 14.96
N SER A 273 29.71 -20.78 14.75
CA SER A 273 28.66 -19.98 14.09
C SER A 273 27.71 -19.33 15.12
N PRO A 274 27.97 -18.07 15.57
CA PRO A 274 27.16 -17.40 16.59
C PRO A 274 25.80 -16.90 16.09
N MET A 275 25.55 -16.92 14.78
CA MET A 275 24.27 -16.60 14.16
C MET A 275 23.67 -17.79 13.39
N GLU A 276 24.06 -19.02 13.74
CA GLU A 276 23.28 -20.18 13.34
C GLU A 276 21.90 -20.17 14.01
N ASN A 277 20.88 -20.61 13.29
CA ASN A 277 19.57 -20.88 13.85
C ASN A 277 19.60 -22.12 14.77
N GLY A 278 19.92 -21.95 16.04
CA GLY A 278 19.97 -23.06 17.02
C GLY A 278 18.63 -23.78 17.22
N TYR A 279 17.51 -23.09 16.98
CA TYR A 279 16.16 -23.69 17.01
C TYR A 279 15.92 -24.71 15.88
N ALA A 280 16.82 -24.81 14.88
CA ALA A 280 16.72 -25.74 13.76
C ALA A 280 16.72 -27.23 14.15
N ARG A 281 17.22 -27.60 15.34
CA ARG A 281 17.38 -29.00 15.76
C ARG A 281 16.88 -29.22 17.20
N PRO A 282 15.55 -29.18 17.43
CA PRO A 282 14.95 -29.54 18.72
C PRO A 282 15.29 -30.96 19.15
N VAL A 283 15.54 -31.14 20.44
CA VAL A 283 15.81 -32.43 21.08
C VAL A 283 14.51 -32.95 21.70
N GLU A 284 13.79 -33.77 20.94
CA GLU A 284 12.50 -34.32 21.34
C GLU A 284 12.65 -35.54 22.27
N GLY A 285 11.69 -35.70 23.19
CA GLY A 285 11.56 -36.89 24.05
C GLY A 285 12.45 -36.94 25.29
N ILE A 286 13.19 -35.87 25.61
CA ILE A 286 13.80 -35.66 26.93
C ILE A 286 12.84 -34.83 27.80
N TYR A 287 12.74 -35.18 29.08
CA TYR A 287 12.07 -34.38 30.12
C TYR A 287 13.09 -33.99 31.20
N VAL A 288 13.05 -32.72 31.61
CA VAL A 288 13.90 -32.13 32.66
C VAL A 288 13.03 -31.23 33.53
N LEU A 289 13.16 -31.36 34.85
CA LEU A 289 12.59 -30.41 35.83
C LEU A 289 13.72 -29.81 36.65
N VAL A 290 13.79 -28.49 36.70
CA VAL A 290 14.82 -27.74 37.43
C VAL A 290 14.18 -26.98 38.59
N ASP A 291 14.75 -27.11 39.78
CA ASP A 291 14.51 -26.21 40.91
C ASP A 291 15.39 -24.97 40.71
N MET A 292 14.77 -23.84 40.40
CA MET A 292 15.43 -22.57 40.10
C MET A 292 15.81 -21.79 41.37
N GLN A 293 15.25 -22.16 42.53
CA GLN A 293 15.66 -21.57 43.81
C GLN A 293 17.04 -22.13 44.19
N ASN A 294 17.14 -23.46 44.22
CA ASN A 294 18.34 -24.19 44.64
C ASN A 294 19.31 -24.44 43.48
N MET A 295 18.87 -24.20 42.25
CA MET A 295 19.63 -24.32 41.01
C MET A 295 20.20 -25.74 40.81
N VAL A 296 19.28 -26.70 40.75
CA VAL A 296 19.55 -28.13 40.57
C VAL A 296 18.49 -28.82 39.71
N VAL A 297 18.92 -29.78 38.89
CA VAL A 297 18.00 -30.72 38.20
C VAL A 297 17.40 -31.66 39.25
N ILE A 298 16.08 -31.69 39.37
CA ILE A 298 15.35 -32.51 40.36
C ILE A 298 14.62 -33.71 39.75
N GLU A 299 14.27 -33.65 38.46
CA GLU A 299 13.77 -34.79 37.69
C GLU A 299 14.42 -34.80 36.30
N PHE A 300 14.74 -35.99 35.80
CA PHE A 300 15.31 -36.18 34.47
C PHE A 300 14.89 -37.54 33.89
N GLU A 301 14.35 -37.54 32.67
CA GLU A 301 13.94 -38.74 31.95
C GLU A 301 14.20 -38.62 30.45
N ASP A 302 15.02 -39.52 29.87
CA ASP A 302 15.11 -39.71 28.41
C ASP A 302 13.97 -40.65 27.96
N ARG A 303 12.74 -40.12 27.94
CA ARG A 303 11.47 -40.86 27.79
C ARG A 303 11.33 -41.55 26.43
N LYS A 304 11.79 -40.91 25.35
CA LYS A 304 11.66 -41.38 23.97
C LYS A 304 12.91 -40.95 23.20
N PHE A 305 13.71 -41.91 22.74
CA PHE A 305 14.78 -41.60 21.79
C PHE A 305 14.19 -41.17 20.45
N VAL A 306 14.16 -39.87 20.19
CA VAL A 306 13.86 -39.29 18.88
C VAL A 306 15.19 -38.81 18.28
N PRO A 307 15.53 -39.18 17.03
CA PRO A 307 16.69 -38.63 16.34
C PRO A 307 16.61 -37.11 16.25
N LEU A 308 17.77 -36.45 16.37
CA LEU A 308 17.88 -35.03 16.01
C LEU A 308 17.54 -34.84 14.52
N PRO A 309 16.83 -33.76 14.15
CA PRO A 309 16.70 -33.37 12.75
C PRO A 309 18.08 -33.25 12.07
N PRO A 310 18.21 -33.71 10.81
CA PRO A 310 19.42 -33.50 10.02
C PRO A 310 19.63 -31.99 9.80
N PRO A 311 20.89 -31.53 9.66
CA PRO A 311 21.20 -30.14 9.32
C PRO A 311 20.49 -29.69 8.04
N ASP A 312 19.48 -28.83 8.17
CA ASP A 312 18.80 -28.21 7.03
C ASP A 312 19.74 -27.15 6.41
N PRO A 313 20.09 -27.22 5.11
CA PRO A 313 20.86 -26.17 4.44
C PRO A 313 20.18 -24.79 4.47
N LEU A 314 18.85 -24.72 4.60
CA LEU A 314 18.08 -23.47 4.61
C LEU A 314 18.00 -22.79 5.98
N ARG A 315 18.55 -23.40 7.05
CA ARG A 315 18.40 -22.89 8.43
C ARG A 315 19.01 -21.50 8.68
N ASN A 316 20.00 -21.08 7.90
CA ASN A 316 20.77 -19.85 8.14
C ASN A 316 20.14 -18.63 7.44
N TYR A 317 19.82 -17.61 8.24
CA TYR A 317 19.14 -16.37 7.82
C TYR A 317 20.08 -15.15 7.70
N THR A 318 21.39 -15.34 7.84
CA THR A 318 22.43 -14.30 7.76
C THR A 318 22.66 -13.80 6.32
N PRO A 319 23.43 -12.71 6.08
CA PRO A 319 23.72 -12.20 4.74
C PRO A 319 24.33 -13.27 3.81
N GLY A 320 24.03 -13.17 2.51
CA GLY A 320 24.37 -14.14 1.45
C GLY A 320 25.77 -14.73 1.56
N GLU A 321 26.79 -13.86 1.65
CA GLU A 321 28.21 -14.23 1.78
C GLU A 321 28.46 -15.23 2.93
N SER A 322 27.76 -15.08 4.05
CA SER A 322 27.90 -15.92 5.25
C SER A 322 26.99 -17.16 5.28
N ARG A 323 25.87 -17.15 4.54
CA ARG A 323 24.94 -18.30 4.44
C ARG A 323 25.18 -19.20 3.21
N GLY A 324 26.12 -18.85 2.34
CA GLY A 324 26.39 -19.59 1.10
C GLY A 324 25.43 -19.26 -0.05
N GLY A 325 24.99 -18.00 -0.14
CA GLY A 325 24.09 -17.50 -1.18
C GLY A 325 24.47 -16.10 -1.68
N VAL A 326 23.56 -15.44 -2.41
CA VAL A 326 23.75 -14.07 -2.93
C VAL A 326 22.53 -13.23 -2.57
N ASP A 327 22.77 -12.03 -2.02
CA ASP A 327 21.70 -11.10 -1.67
C ASP A 327 21.25 -10.26 -2.87
N ARG A 328 20.04 -9.70 -2.79
CA ARG A 328 19.39 -9.01 -3.91
C ARG A 328 20.05 -7.66 -4.24
N SER A 329 20.46 -7.48 -5.50
CA SER A 329 21.12 -6.27 -6.01
C SER A 329 20.17 -5.25 -6.67
N ASP A 330 18.89 -5.59 -6.81
CA ASP A 330 17.85 -4.75 -7.40
C ASP A 330 17.26 -3.74 -6.40
N VAL A 331 17.25 -4.05 -5.10
CA VAL A 331 16.79 -3.17 -4.01
C VAL A 331 17.54 -1.84 -4.03
N LYS A 332 16.80 -0.72 -4.15
CA LYS A 332 17.37 0.65 -4.17
C LYS A 332 17.09 1.39 -2.86
N PRO A 333 17.98 2.31 -2.42
CA PRO A 333 17.79 3.03 -1.15
C PRO A 333 16.53 3.88 -1.12
N LEU A 334 15.72 3.73 -0.07
CA LEU A 334 14.57 4.58 0.24
C LEU A 334 14.93 5.54 1.39
N GLN A 335 14.97 6.84 1.13
CA GLN A 335 15.33 7.85 2.12
C GLN A 335 14.10 8.64 2.58
N ILE A 336 13.75 8.51 3.86
CA ILE A 336 12.71 9.31 4.51
C ILE A 336 13.39 10.46 5.26
N ILE A 337 13.15 11.70 4.83
CA ILE A 337 13.80 12.90 5.37
C ILE A 337 12.79 13.98 5.75
N GLN A 338 13.06 14.69 6.85
CA GLN A 338 12.29 15.87 7.27
C GLN A 338 13.24 17.07 7.40
N PRO A 339 13.42 17.89 6.34
CA PRO A 339 14.46 18.92 6.29
C PRO A 339 14.24 20.05 7.31
N GLU A 340 12.99 20.32 7.68
CA GLU A 340 12.60 21.30 8.72
C GLU A 340 12.45 20.66 10.12
N GLY A 341 12.82 19.38 10.27
CA GLY A 341 12.58 18.58 11.48
C GLY A 341 11.15 18.03 11.57
N PRO A 342 10.82 17.35 12.67
CA PRO A 342 9.51 16.72 12.87
C PRO A 342 8.45 17.71 13.36
N SER A 343 7.19 17.44 13.02
CA SER A 343 6.04 18.26 13.43
C SER A 343 5.58 18.03 14.87
N PHE A 344 6.15 17.03 15.56
CA PHE A 344 5.88 16.73 16.96
C PHE A 344 6.84 17.50 17.88
N ARG A 345 6.38 17.80 19.09
CA ARG A 345 7.18 18.43 20.16
C ARG A 345 7.19 17.52 21.38
N VAL A 346 8.33 17.44 22.05
CA VAL A 346 8.54 16.59 23.23
C VAL A 346 9.06 17.42 24.39
N ARG A 347 8.51 17.24 25.59
CA ARG A 347 8.92 17.92 26.83
C ARG A 347 8.99 16.90 27.97
N GLY A 348 10.20 16.43 28.29
CA GLY A 348 10.34 15.20 29.09
C GLY A 348 9.69 14.05 28.33
N TYR A 349 8.68 13.42 28.93
CA TYR A 349 7.89 12.35 28.28
C TYR A 349 6.54 12.82 27.69
N PHE A 350 6.21 14.11 27.79
CA PHE A 350 4.99 14.68 27.20
C PHE A 350 5.19 14.97 25.70
N VAL A 351 4.20 14.63 24.89
CA VAL A 351 4.21 14.75 23.42
C VAL A 351 3.06 15.64 22.95
N GLU A 352 3.32 16.52 21.98
CA GLU A 352 2.34 17.37 21.28
C GLU A 352 2.51 17.20 19.76
N TRP A 353 1.46 16.81 19.01
CA TRP A 353 1.51 16.65 17.55
C TRP A 353 0.12 16.74 16.93
N GLN A 354 -0.06 17.52 15.84
CA GLN A 354 -1.33 17.61 15.07
C GLN A 354 -2.60 17.59 15.95
N LYS A 355 -2.65 18.49 16.95
CA LYS A 355 -3.70 18.61 18.00
C LYS A 355 -3.76 17.49 19.05
N TRP A 356 -3.17 16.33 18.83
CA TRP A 356 -2.97 15.32 19.88
C TRP A 356 -2.00 15.78 20.95
N ASN A 357 -2.24 15.34 22.18
CA ASN A 357 -1.28 15.41 23.26
C ASN A 357 -1.48 14.27 24.28
N PHE A 358 -0.37 13.71 24.75
CA PHE A 358 -0.31 12.56 25.67
C PHE A 358 1.07 12.48 26.36
N ARG A 359 1.27 11.53 27.27
CA ARG A 359 2.57 11.23 27.88
C ARG A 359 2.96 9.77 27.65
N ILE A 360 4.24 9.52 27.36
CA ILE A 360 4.84 8.19 27.25
C ILE A 360 5.26 7.72 28.65
N GLY A 361 4.80 6.54 29.05
CA GLY A 361 5.28 5.78 30.20
C GLY A 361 5.90 4.46 29.76
N PHE A 362 6.59 3.79 30.67
CA PHE A 362 7.16 2.46 30.42
C PHE A 362 7.23 1.65 31.71
N THR A 363 6.91 0.35 31.67
CA THR A 363 7.02 -0.57 32.83
C THR A 363 7.73 -1.87 32.43
N PRO A 364 8.38 -2.61 33.36
CA PRO A 364 9.09 -3.85 33.00
C PRO A 364 8.17 -4.95 32.47
N ARG A 365 6.90 -4.98 32.90
CA ARG A 365 5.90 -5.97 32.47
C ARG A 365 5.25 -5.62 31.13
N GLU A 366 4.68 -4.42 31.01
CA GLU A 366 3.85 -4.01 29.87
C GLU A 366 4.67 -3.47 28.70
N GLY A 367 5.90 -3.03 28.97
CA GLY A 367 6.62 -2.16 28.04
C GLY A 367 5.96 -0.79 27.94
N LEU A 368 5.60 -0.38 26.72
CA LEU A 368 5.07 0.95 26.40
C LEU A 368 3.65 1.19 26.96
N VAL A 369 3.50 2.30 27.68
CA VAL A 369 2.21 2.82 28.18
C VAL A 369 2.00 4.23 27.66
N ILE A 370 0.77 4.58 27.25
CA ILE A 370 0.41 5.95 26.84
C ILE A 370 -0.64 6.52 27.81
N HIS A 371 -0.35 7.67 28.43
CA HIS A 371 -1.21 8.31 29.44
C HIS A 371 -1.78 9.66 28.99
N SER A 372 -2.87 10.09 29.64
CA SER A 372 -3.49 11.42 29.47
C SER A 372 -3.85 11.76 28.01
N VAL A 373 -4.31 10.80 27.21
CA VAL A 373 -4.59 10.98 25.78
C VAL A 373 -5.74 11.96 25.56
N ALA A 374 -5.45 13.08 24.87
CA ALA A 374 -6.41 14.12 24.56
C ALA A 374 -6.17 14.78 23.18
N TYR A 375 -7.21 15.42 22.66
CA TYR A 375 -7.19 16.16 21.40
C TYR A 375 -7.55 17.64 21.64
N VAL A 376 -6.93 18.57 20.92
CA VAL A 376 -7.21 20.02 21.01
C VAL A 376 -8.19 20.44 19.92
N ASP A 377 -9.45 20.69 20.31
CA ASP A 377 -10.57 20.95 19.40
C ASP A 377 -11.01 22.42 19.46
N GLY A 378 -10.22 23.31 18.83
CA GLY A 378 -10.53 24.73 18.68
C GLY A 378 -10.97 25.42 19.98
N SER A 379 -12.16 26.03 19.98
CA SER A 379 -12.73 26.71 21.15
C SER A 379 -13.24 25.77 22.25
N ARG A 380 -13.31 24.45 22.01
CA ARG A 380 -13.59 23.45 23.06
C ARG A 380 -12.33 23.09 23.85
N GLY A 381 -11.14 23.44 23.35
CA GLY A 381 -9.87 23.24 24.04
C GLY A 381 -9.44 21.77 24.12
N ARG A 382 -8.75 21.40 25.20
CA ARG A 382 -8.24 20.04 25.45
C ARG A 382 -9.40 19.11 25.85
N ARG A 383 -9.73 18.15 24.97
CA ARG A 383 -10.79 17.15 25.16
C ARG A 383 -10.18 15.76 25.40
N PRO A 384 -10.37 15.14 26.57
CA PRO A 384 -9.85 13.80 26.84
C PRO A 384 -10.52 12.69 26.00
N VAL A 385 -9.76 11.63 25.76
CA VAL A 385 -10.18 10.42 25.01
C VAL A 385 -9.95 9.17 25.85
N ALA A 386 -8.72 9.00 26.36
CA ALA A 386 -8.33 7.88 27.23
C ALA A 386 -7.37 8.37 28.32
N HIS A 387 -7.51 7.82 29.53
CA HIS A 387 -6.59 8.09 30.63
C HIS A 387 -5.29 7.27 30.49
N ARG A 388 -5.39 6.01 30.06
CA ARG A 388 -4.26 5.06 29.92
C ARG A 388 -4.54 4.04 28.81
N LEU A 389 -3.54 3.79 27.97
CA LEU A 389 -3.54 2.75 26.93
C LEU A 389 -2.25 1.92 27.07
N SER A 390 -2.35 0.59 27.14
CA SER A 390 -1.19 -0.32 27.10
C SER A 390 -1.61 -1.74 26.71
N PHE A 391 -0.62 -2.60 26.46
CA PHE A 391 -0.77 -4.05 26.42
C PHE A 391 -0.38 -4.60 27.80
N VAL A 392 -1.28 -5.34 28.45
CA VAL A 392 -1.13 -5.76 29.86
C VAL A 392 -0.83 -7.24 30.05
N GLU A 393 -1.08 -8.05 29.03
CA GLU A 393 -0.76 -9.47 29.01
C GLU A 393 -0.66 -9.96 27.56
N MET A 394 0.17 -10.99 27.35
CA MET A 394 0.25 -11.78 26.13
C MET A 394 0.17 -13.25 26.52
N VAL A 395 -0.48 -14.10 25.70
CA VAL A 395 -0.58 -15.54 25.97
C VAL A 395 -0.45 -16.35 24.68
N VAL A 396 0.47 -17.32 24.65
CA VAL A 396 0.77 -18.14 23.47
C VAL A 396 0.51 -19.64 23.73
N PRO A 397 -0.74 -20.14 23.61
CA PRO A 397 -1.07 -21.55 23.78
C PRO A 397 -0.83 -22.37 22.50
N TYR A 398 -0.17 -23.54 22.64
CA TYR A 398 0.10 -24.48 21.55
C TYR A 398 -0.95 -25.61 21.49
N GLY A 399 -1.26 -26.07 20.28
CA GLY A 399 -2.36 -27.00 19.98
C GLY A 399 -1.99 -28.48 19.88
N ASP A 400 -0.73 -28.85 20.10
CA ASP A 400 -0.27 -30.25 20.06
C ASP A 400 -0.31 -30.88 21.48
N PRO A 401 -1.06 -31.99 21.70
CA PRO A 401 -1.21 -32.63 23.01
C PRO A 401 -0.02 -33.49 23.46
N ASN A 402 1.03 -33.64 22.65
CA ASN A 402 2.22 -34.40 23.04
C ASN A 402 3.13 -33.61 23.99
N GLU A 403 3.89 -34.30 24.85
CA GLU A 403 5.01 -33.70 25.60
C GLU A 403 6.14 -33.36 24.59
N PRO A 404 6.78 -32.18 24.66
CA PRO A 404 6.60 -31.08 25.61
C PRO A 404 5.61 -30.00 25.14
N HIS A 405 4.95 -30.17 23.99
CA HIS A 405 4.14 -29.14 23.35
C HIS A 405 2.88 -28.75 24.14
N TYR A 406 2.18 -29.69 24.80
CA TYR A 406 0.92 -29.39 25.51
C TYR A 406 1.07 -28.37 26.64
N ARG A 407 2.26 -28.27 27.24
CA ARG A 407 2.56 -27.36 28.34
C ARG A 407 2.99 -25.97 27.87
N LYS A 408 3.31 -25.78 26.58
CA LYS A 408 3.65 -24.46 26.00
C LYS A 408 2.39 -23.57 25.96
N ASN A 409 2.25 -22.74 26.99
CA ASN A 409 1.14 -21.79 27.18
C ASN A 409 1.65 -20.55 27.95
N ALA A 410 2.74 -19.94 27.46
CA ALA A 410 3.44 -18.85 28.14
C ALA A 410 2.51 -17.62 28.34
N PHE A 411 2.71 -16.89 29.44
CA PHE A 411 2.09 -15.60 29.71
C PHE A 411 3.18 -14.52 29.62
N ASP A 412 3.61 -14.18 28.42
CA ASP A 412 4.93 -13.59 28.16
C ASP A 412 5.17 -12.23 28.88
N ALA A 413 4.11 -11.50 29.23
CA ALA A 413 4.24 -10.29 30.05
C ALA A 413 4.31 -10.60 31.56
N GLY A 414 3.48 -11.52 32.06
CA GLY A 414 3.41 -11.88 33.48
C GLY A 414 4.33 -13.02 33.95
N GLU A 415 4.95 -13.78 33.05
CA GLU A 415 5.95 -14.82 33.35
C GLU A 415 7.38 -14.36 33.05
N ASP A 416 7.60 -13.41 32.11
CA ASP A 416 8.95 -12.99 31.68
C ASP A 416 9.13 -11.47 31.59
N GLY A 417 8.15 -10.75 31.00
CA GLY A 417 8.05 -9.28 30.99
C GLY A 417 8.44 -8.63 29.66
N LEU A 418 7.46 -8.06 28.95
CA LEU A 418 7.67 -7.48 27.60
C LEU A 418 8.64 -6.30 27.64
N GLY A 419 8.53 -5.44 28.66
CA GLY A 419 9.37 -4.25 28.80
C GLY A 419 10.79 -4.56 29.26
N LYS A 420 10.97 -5.63 30.06
CA LYS A 420 12.27 -6.12 30.51
C LYS A 420 13.08 -6.73 29.36
N ASN A 421 12.40 -7.38 28.43
CA ASN A 421 12.98 -7.98 27.23
C ASN A 421 13.02 -7.03 26.01
N ALA A 422 12.82 -5.72 26.22
CA ALA A 422 12.79 -4.73 25.15
C ALA A 422 14.17 -4.48 24.50
N HIS A 423 14.18 -4.04 23.25
CA HIS A 423 15.40 -3.85 22.46
C HIS A 423 15.94 -2.41 22.52
N SER A 424 17.25 -2.27 22.38
CA SER A 424 17.88 -0.99 22.05
C SER A 424 17.78 -0.73 20.55
N LEU A 425 16.83 0.11 20.15
CA LEU A 425 16.43 0.28 18.74
C LEU A 425 17.44 1.13 17.95
N LYS A 426 17.89 0.63 16.80
CA LYS A 426 18.90 1.25 15.94
C LYS A 426 18.25 2.11 14.86
N LYS A 427 18.69 3.38 14.81
CA LYS A 427 18.25 4.35 13.79
C LYS A 427 18.62 3.88 12.39
N GLY A 428 17.63 3.82 11.50
CA GLY A 428 17.79 3.39 10.11
C GLY A 428 17.62 1.89 9.89
N CYS A 429 17.56 1.09 10.96
CA CYS A 429 17.20 -0.33 10.91
C CYS A 429 15.78 -0.53 11.44
N ASP A 430 15.60 -0.46 12.76
CA ASP A 430 14.33 -0.74 13.43
C ASP A 430 13.33 0.41 13.32
N CYS A 431 13.84 1.64 13.17
CA CYS A 431 13.04 2.84 12.94
C CYS A 431 13.70 3.74 11.89
N LEU A 432 12.96 4.06 10.81
CA LEU A 432 13.42 4.82 9.65
C LEU A 432 12.87 6.26 9.66
N GLY A 433 13.70 7.23 9.30
CA GLY A 433 13.34 8.65 9.23
C GLY A 433 13.82 9.49 10.41
N THR A 434 13.01 10.47 10.84
CA THR A 434 13.39 11.46 11.85
C THR A 434 12.88 11.05 13.23
N ILE A 435 13.62 10.15 13.86
CA ILE A 435 13.23 9.50 15.12
C ILE A 435 13.63 10.33 16.35
N LYS A 436 12.73 10.41 17.33
CA LYS A 436 13.05 10.74 18.72
C LYS A 436 12.93 9.47 19.56
N TYR A 437 14.02 9.09 20.22
CA TYR A 437 14.05 7.94 21.12
C TYR A 437 13.83 8.31 22.58
N PHE A 438 13.36 7.36 23.40
CA PHE A 438 13.34 7.44 24.86
C PHE A 438 13.99 6.19 25.45
N ASP A 439 14.82 6.38 26.46
CA ASP A 439 15.48 5.31 27.19
C ASP A 439 14.59 4.80 28.32
N ALA A 440 14.72 3.53 28.66
CA ALA A 440 14.03 2.91 29.79
C ALA A 440 15.05 2.42 30.84
N HIS A 441 14.71 2.54 32.12
CA HIS A 441 15.57 2.14 33.25
C HIS A 441 14.87 1.06 34.08
N PHE A 442 15.63 0.04 34.47
CA PHE A 442 15.12 -1.12 35.20
C PHE A 442 16.02 -1.50 36.37
N THR A 443 15.54 -2.45 37.17
CA THR A 443 16.39 -3.23 38.05
C THR A 443 16.88 -4.48 37.31
N ASN A 444 18.10 -4.91 37.60
CA ASN A 444 18.52 -6.28 37.36
C ASN A 444 18.24 -7.16 38.58
N PHE A 445 18.42 -8.48 38.42
CA PHE A 445 18.14 -9.48 39.46
C PHE A 445 18.74 -9.15 40.84
N THR A 446 19.91 -8.50 40.87
CA THR A 446 20.64 -8.16 42.11
C THR A 446 20.30 -6.80 42.72
N GLY A 447 19.46 -6.00 42.05
CA GLY A 447 19.16 -4.62 42.43
C GLY A 447 20.09 -3.56 41.82
N GLY A 448 20.97 -3.94 40.89
CA GLY A 448 21.68 -2.97 40.05
C GLY A 448 20.72 -2.29 39.08
N VAL A 449 21.03 -1.07 38.65
CA VAL A 449 20.23 -0.38 37.62
C VAL A 449 20.78 -0.69 36.24
N GLU A 450 19.90 -1.16 35.36
CA GLU A 450 20.16 -1.32 33.93
C GLU A 450 19.38 -0.27 33.13
N THR A 451 19.86 0.03 31.93
CA THR A 451 19.26 1.03 31.03
C THR A 451 19.26 0.50 29.62
N ILE A 452 18.08 0.45 29.01
CA ILE A 452 17.92 0.14 27.59
C ILE A 452 17.86 1.49 26.87
N GLU A 453 18.99 1.91 26.34
CA GLU A 453 19.08 3.10 25.48
C GLU A 453 18.21 2.91 24.24
N ASN A 454 17.57 3.97 23.77
CA ASN A 454 16.69 3.93 22.59
C ASN A 454 15.50 2.94 22.64
N CYS A 455 15.07 2.52 23.83
CA CYS A 455 14.00 1.52 24.05
C CYS A 455 12.67 1.85 23.36
N VAL A 456 12.24 3.12 23.37
CA VAL A 456 10.98 3.56 22.71
C VAL A 456 11.31 4.48 21.54
N CYS A 457 10.74 4.17 20.38
CA CYS A 457 10.82 4.96 19.16
C CYS A 457 9.57 5.84 18.98
N LEU A 458 9.76 7.12 18.70
CA LEU A 458 8.71 8.08 18.33
C LEU A 458 9.07 8.77 17.01
N HIS A 459 8.19 8.70 16.01
CA HIS A 459 8.34 9.40 14.74
C HIS A 459 6.99 9.76 14.11
N GLU A 460 6.97 10.64 13.12
CA GLU A 460 5.82 10.78 12.22
C GLU A 460 6.17 10.25 10.81
N GLU A 461 5.18 9.68 10.13
CA GLU A 461 5.32 9.14 8.77
C GLU A 461 4.13 9.55 7.89
N ASP A 462 4.35 9.57 6.57
CA ASP A 462 3.28 9.79 5.58
C ASP A 462 2.41 8.51 5.47
N HIS A 463 1.09 8.70 5.40
CA HIS A 463 0.12 7.60 5.32
C HIS A 463 -0.85 7.80 4.15
N GLY A 464 -0.34 8.27 3.00
CA GLY A 464 -1.11 8.37 1.76
C GLY A 464 -2.09 9.55 1.73
N ILE A 465 -3.34 9.29 1.36
CA ILE A 465 -4.40 10.30 1.24
C ILE A 465 -5.22 10.33 2.53
N LEU A 466 -5.44 11.53 3.09
CA LEU A 466 -6.31 11.76 4.24
C LEU A 466 -7.76 11.97 3.80
N TRP A 467 -7.95 12.82 2.79
CA TRP A 467 -9.20 12.93 2.03
C TRP A 467 -8.94 13.54 0.65
N LYS A 468 -9.82 13.23 -0.31
CA LYS A 468 -9.84 13.79 -1.66
C LYS A 468 -11.28 14.00 -2.11
N HIS A 469 -11.54 15.08 -2.84
CA HIS A 469 -12.77 15.27 -3.60
C HIS A 469 -12.45 15.87 -4.97
N GLN A 470 -13.33 15.64 -5.94
CA GLN A 470 -13.34 16.33 -7.23
C GLN A 470 -14.79 16.61 -7.61
N ASP A 471 -15.15 17.87 -7.82
CA ASP A 471 -16.48 18.24 -8.30
C ASP A 471 -16.48 18.27 -9.83
N TRP A 472 -17.25 17.36 -10.42
CA TRP A 472 -17.36 17.24 -11.88
C TRP A 472 -17.99 18.47 -12.54
N ARG A 473 -18.74 19.31 -11.80
CA ARG A 473 -19.39 20.52 -12.36
C ARG A 473 -18.43 21.68 -12.56
N THR A 474 -17.43 21.80 -11.70
CA THR A 474 -16.38 22.83 -11.77
C THR A 474 -15.05 22.31 -12.31
N GLY A 475 -14.86 20.99 -12.32
CA GLY A 475 -13.59 20.32 -12.66
C GLY A 475 -12.55 20.36 -11.53
N LEU A 476 -12.80 21.14 -10.47
CA LEU A 476 -11.85 21.38 -9.37
C LEU A 476 -11.69 20.16 -8.48
N ALA A 477 -10.46 19.94 -7.99
CA ALA A 477 -10.12 18.87 -7.07
C ALA A 477 -9.41 19.40 -5.83
N GLU A 478 -9.73 18.83 -4.68
CA GLU A 478 -9.11 19.10 -3.38
C GLU A 478 -8.51 17.80 -2.83
N VAL A 479 -7.28 17.87 -2.30
CA VAL A 479 -6.53 16.71 -1.78
C VAL A 479 -5.77 17.09 -0.51
N ARG A 480 -5.86 16.27 0.53
CA ARG A 480 -4.98 16.31 1.71
C ARG A 480 -4.24 14.98 1.85
N ARG A 481 -2.94 15.05 2.16
CA ARG A 481 -2.15 13.86 2.52
C ARG A 481 -2.34 13.55 4.00
N SER A 482 -2.26 12.28 4.35
CA SER A 482 -2.32 11.81 5.73
C SER A 482 -0.93 11.70 6.31
N ARG A 483 -0.80 11.97 7.61
CA ARG A 483 0.31 11.51 8.44
C ARG A 483 -0.23 10.77 9.65
N ARG A 484 0.60 9.87 10.16
CA ARG A 484 0.44 9.29 11.50
C ARG A 484 1.68 9.53 12.34
N LEU A 485 1.48 9.69 13.65
CA LEU A 485 2.52 9.66 14.66
C LEU A 485 2.58 8.26 15.24
N THR A 486 3.74 7.64 15.17
CA THR A 486 3.99 6.26 15.59
C THR A 486 4.82 6.27 16.87
N VAL A 487 4.32 5.60 17.91
CA VAL A 487 5.03 5.32 19.18
C VAL A 487 5.18 3.81 19.30
N SER A 488 6.41 3.29 19.45
CA SER A 488 6.63 1.84 19.46
C SER A 488 7.82 1.37 20.30
N PHE A 489 7.80 0.10 20.67
CA PHE A 489 8.96 -0.66 21.15
C PHE A 489 8.92 -2.09 20.57
N LEU A 490 10.08 -2.76 20.55
CA LEU A 490 10.21 -4.17 20.17
C LEU A 490 10.80 -4.96 21.35
N CYS A 491 10.46 -6.24 21.48
CA CYS A 491 11.05 -7.18 22.44
C CYS A 491 11.19 -8.60 21.85
N THR A 492 12.14 -9.38 22.37
CA THR A 492 12.25 -10.83 22.09
C THR A 492 11.73 -11.62 23.29
N VAL A 493 10.93 -12.66 23.06
CA VAL A 493 10.59 -13.65 24.10
C VAL A 493 10.97 -15.03 23.57
N ALA A 494 12.09 -15.55 24.09
CA ALA A 494 12.78 -16.74 23.61
C ALA A 494 12.97 -16.72 22.08
N ASN A 495 12.14 -17.46 21.33
CA ASN A 495 12.24 -17.64 19.89
C ASN A 495 11.50 -16.58 19.04
N TYR A 496 10.63 -15.75 19.62
CA TYR A 496 9.78 -14.79 18.87
C TYR A 496 10.11 -13.32 19.18
N GLU A 497 10.05 -12.46 18.17
CA GLU A 497 10.07 -11.00 18.32
C GLU A 497 8.67 -10.38 18.13
N TYR A 498 8.36 -9.42 18.99
CA TYR A 498 7.10 -8.68 18.97
C TYR A 498 7.38 -7.18 18.94
N GLY A 499 6.83 -6.50 17.93
CA GLY A 499 6.81 -5.04 17.86
C GLY A 499 5.43 -4.50 18.20
N PHE A 500 5.34 -3.66 19.24
CA PHE A 500 4.08 -3.06 19.69
C PHE A 500 4.03 -1.58 19.28
N TYR A 501 2.96 -1.18 18.60
CA TYR A 501 2.81 0.15 17.98
C TYR A 501 1.48 0.80 18.39
N TRP A 502 1.55 2.07 18.80
CA TRP A 502 0.40 2.96 18.91
C TRP A 502 0.53 4.09 17.89
N HIS A 503 -0.43 4.21 16.99
CA HIS A 503 -0.47 5.25 15.97
C HIS A 503 -1.60 6.27 16.23
N PHE A 504 -1.29 7.55 16.06
CA PHE A 504 -2.24 8.66 16.16
C PHE A 504 -2.37 9.35 14.79
N TYR A 505 -3.59 9.63 14.34
CA TYR A 505 -3.86 10.16 13.00
C TYR A 505 -4.50 11.55 13.03
N GLN A 506 -4.34 12.31 11.93
CA GLN A 506 -4.88 13.67 11.79
C GLN A 506 -6.42 13.75 11.77
N ASP A 507 -7.10 12.66 11.42
CA ASP A 507 -8.56 12.50 11.46
C ASP A 507 -9.12 12.22 12.88
N GLY A 508 -8.25 12.08 13.88
CA GLY A 508 -8.63 11.72 15.24
C GLY A 508 -8.72 10.21 15.51
N LYS A 509 -8.36 9.33 14.56
CA LYS A 509 -8.19 7.88 14.82
C LYS A 509 -6.96 7.63 15.71
N ILE A 510 -7.10 6.66 16.62
CA ILE A 510 -5.99 5.95 17.26
C ILE A 510 -6.01 4.51 16.75
N GLU A 511 -4.84 3.90 16.57
CA GLU A 511 -4.68 2.52 16.12
C GLU A 511 -3.63 1.81 16.97
N ALA A 512 -3.93 0.55 17.30
CA ALA A 512 -3.02 -0.36 17.96
C ALA A 512 -2.63 -1.43 16.94
N GLU A 513 -1.33 -1.59 16.69
CA GLU A 513 -0.76 -2.59 15.79
C GLU A 513 0.28 -3.42 16.55
N VAL A 514 0.25 -4.74 16.39
CA VAL A 514 1.29 -5.66 16.84
C VAL A 514 1.83 -6.42 15.65
N LYS A 515 3.16 -6.51 15.58
CA LYS A 515 3.92 -7.20 14.53
C LYS A 515 4.63 -8.38 15.15
N LEU A 516 4.40 -9.57 14.62
CA LEU A 516 5.03 -10.81 15.05
C LEU A 516 6.06 -11.22 14.01
N THR A 517 7.28 -11.56 14.43
CA THR A 517 8.37 -12.07 13.57
C THR A 517 9.34 -12.91 14.41
N GLY A 518 10.47 -13.33 13.87
CA GLY A 518 11.42 -14.21 14.55
C GLY A 518 11.28 -15.67 14.14
N ILE A 519 11.62 -16.60 15.03
CA ILE A 519 11.83 -18.01 14.70
C ILE A 519 10.68 -18.86 15.28
N LEU A 520 10.27 -19.92 14.58
CA LEU A 520 9.23 -20.84 15.06
C LEU A 520 9.71 -21.65 16.29
N SER A 521 8.83 -21.91 17.25
CA SER A 521 9.10 -22.82 18.38
C SER A 521 8.93 -24.29 17.96
N LEU A 522 10.01 -24.86 17.40
CA LEU A 522 10.01 -26.16 16.74
C LEU A 522 10.08 -27.36 17.71
N GLY A 523 9.68 -28.53 17.21
CA GLY A 523 9.83 -29.88 17.79
C GLY A 523 10.30 -30.89 16.74
N ALA A 524 10.49 -32.16 17.11
CA ALA A 524 11.00 -33.19 16.20
C ALA A 524 10.05 -34.40 16.05
N LEU A 525 10.14 -35.06 14.90
CA LEU A 525 9.34 -36.23 14.52
C LEU A 525 10.24 -37.47 14.38
N GLN A 526 9.73 -38.65 14.77
CA GLN A 526 10.38 -39.90 14.36
C GLN A 526 10.36 -40.05 12.83
N PRO A 527 11.30 -40.81 12.22
CA PRO A 527 11.25 -41.13 10.80
C PRO A 527 9.91 -41.76 10.41
N GLY A 528 9.15 -41.09 9.53
CA GLY A 528 7.81 -41.50 9.11
C GLY A 528 6.66 -41.09 10.04
N GLU A 529 6.91 -40.40 11.15
CA GLU A 529 5.87 -39.84 12.02
C GLU A 529 5.27 -38.57 11.39
N THR A 530 3.94 -38.44 11.41
CA THR A 530 3.21 -37.25 10.96
C THR A 530 2.20 -36.83 12.02
N ARG A 531 2.28 -35.59 12.52
CA ARG A 531 1.32 -35.04 13.50
C ARG A 531 0.37 -34.06 12.83
N LYS A 532 -0.94 -34.24 13.01
CA LYS A 532 -1.99 -33.34 12.49
C LYS A 532 -2.10 -31.99 13.23
N TYR A 533 -1.25 -31.75 14.22
CA TYR A 533 -1.31 -30.61 15.14
C TYR A 533 -0.33 -29.49 14.76
N GLY A 534 0.23 -29.54 13.55
CA GLY A 534 1.34 -28.69 13.09
C GLY A 534 1.79 -29.05 11.68
N THR A 535 2.84 -28.39 11.22
CA THR A 535 3.39 -28.53 9.87
C THR A 535 4.80 -29.12 9.94
N THR A 536 5.10 -30.09 9.09
CA THR A 536 6.47 -30.57 8.88
C THR A 536 7.21 -29.53 8.03
N ILE A 537 8.25 -28.92 8.60
CA ILE A 537 9.02 -27.82 7.98
C ILE A 537 10.15 -28.37 7.11
N ALA A 538 10.89 -29.34 7.64
CA ALA A 538 11.98 -30.04 6.97
C ALA A 538 11.95 -31.53 7.39
N PRO A 539 12.75 -32.44 6.81
CA PRO A 539 12.75 -33.85 7.20
C PRO A 539 12.99 -34.03 8.72
N GLY A 540 11.99 -34.53 9.44
CA GLY A 540 12.04 -34.69 10.91
C GLY A 540 11.79 -33.42 11.74
N LEU A 541 11.69 -32.24 11.12
CA LEU A 541 11.52 -30.94 11.78
C LEU A 541 10.06 -30.45 11.71
N TYR A 542 9.52 -29.97 12.82
CA TYR A 542 8.07 -29.78 12.98
C TYR A 542 7.70 -28.52 13.75
N ALA A 543 6.71 -27.77 13.25
CA ALA A 543 6.18 -26.57 13.86
C ALA A 543 4.72 -26.79 14.32
N PRO A 544 4.42 -26.85 15.63
CA PRO A 544 3.05 -27.05 16.09
C PRO A 544 2.19 -25.80 15.87
N VAL A 545 0.91 -26.00 15.53
CA VAL A 545 -0.13 -24.94 15.49
C VAL A 545 -0.25 -24.32 16.88
N HIS A 546 -0.40 -23.01 16.93
CA HIS A 546 -0.55 -22.24 18.17
C HIS A 546 -1.38 -20.97 17.92
N GLN A 547 -1.70 -20.26 18.98
CA GLN A 547 -2.35 -18.95 18.91
C GLN A 547 -1.48 -17.91 19.60
N HIS A 548 -1.62 -16.65 19.21
CA HIS A 548 -1.01 -15.51 19.90
C HIS A 548 -2.13 -14.58 20.34
N PHE A 549 -2.32 -14.41 21.64
CA PHE A 549 -3.33 -13.51 22.21
C PHE A 549 -2.68 -12.31 22.88
N PHE A 550 -3.18 -11.13 22.57
CA PHE A 550 -2.77 -9.84 23.08
C PHE A 550 -3.95 -9.18 23.82
N ILE A 551 -3.67 -8.55 24.96
CA ILE A 551 -4.71 -7.94 25.79
C ILE A 551 -4.39 -6.47 26.01
N ALA A 552 -5.17 -5.60 25.36
CA ALA A 552 -5.06 -4.16 25.53
C ALA A 552 -5.97 -3.67 26.67
N ARG A 553 -5.38 -2.98 27.67
CA ARG A 553 -6.13 -2.27 28.72
C ARG A 553 -6.29 -0.82 28.30
N MET A 554 -7.53 -0.42 28.09
CA MET A 554 -7.91 0.92 27.65
C MET A 554 -8.79 1.57 28.71
N ASP A 555 -8.18 2.42 29.52
CA ASP A 555 -8.83 3.22 30.55
C ASP A 555 -9.40 4.49 29.89
N MET A 556 -10.72 4.56 29.72
CA MET A 556 -11.36 5.51 28.81
C MET A 556 -11.92 6.74 29.52
N SER A 557 -11.86 7.91 28.87
CA SER A 557 -12.28 9.19 29.47
C SER A 557 -12.89 10.14 28.43
N VAL A 558 -13.69 9.61 27.51
CA VAL A 558 -14.20 10.35 26.35
C VAL A 558 -15.01 11.57 26.79
N ASP A 559 -14.50 12.77 26.51
CA ASP A 559 -15.05 14.07 26.95
C ASP A 559 -15.27 14.21 28.49
N CYS A 560 -14.71 13.30 29.30
CA CYS A 560 -14.79 13.34 30.76
C CYS A 560 -13.54 14.01 31.35
N LYS A 561 -13.73 14.93 32.29
CA LYS A 561 -12.63 15.38 33.16
C LYS A 561 -12.37 14.34 34.26
N PRO A 562 -11.18 14.34 34.88
CA PRO A 562 -10.91 13.51 36.04
C PRO A 562 -11.93 13.74 37.16
N GLY A 563 -12.53 12.65 37.65
CA GLY A 563 -13.65 12.64 38.59
C GLY A 563 -15.06 12.73 37.95
N GLU A 564 -15.18 12.98 36.65
CA GLU A 564 -16.47 12.97 35.93
C GLU A 564 -16.79 11.56 35.39
N ALA A 565 -17.63 10.81 36.12
CA ALA A 565 -18.16 9.52 35.69
C ALA A 565 -19.37 9.71 34.77
N PHE A 566 -19.13 9.99 33.49
CA PHE A 566 -20.18 10.18 32.46
C PHE A 566 -19.93 9.33 31.20
N ASN A 567 -19.09 8.30 31.27
CA ASN A 567 -18.91 7.35 30.18
C ASN A 567 -19.82 6.13 30.37
N GLN A 568 -20.23 5.53 29.26
CA GLN A 568 -20.95 4.25 29.20
C GLN A 568 -20.60 3.55 27.89
N VAL A 569 -20.74 2.22 27.83
CA VAL A 569 -20.39 1.44 26.63
C VAL A 569 -21.63 0.93 25.92
N VAL A 570 -21.74 1.26 24.64
CA VAL A 570 -22.85 0.83 23.76
C VAL A 570 -22.30 -0.15 22.72
N GLU A 571 -22.82 -1.37 22.70
CA GLU A 571 -22.65 -2.31 21.60
C GLU A 571 -23.55 -1.91 20.43
N VAL A 572 -23.04 -1.98 19.21
CA VAL A 572 -23.79 -1.69 17.98
C VAL A 572 -23.68 -2.87 17.04
N ASN A 573 -24.83 -3.36 16.56
CA ASN A 573 -24.96 -4.42 15.57
C ASN A 573 -25.72 -3.86 14.35
N VAL A 574 -25.34 -4.23 13.14
CA VAL A 574 -26.13 -3.94 11.92
C VAL A 574 -27.22 -5.01 11.79
N ARG A 575 -28.45 -4.58 11.50
CA ARG A 575 -29.63 -5.43 11.27
C ARG A 575 -30.24 -5.12 9.91
N VAL A 576 -30.74 -6.14 9.23
CA VAL A 576 -31.59 -6.00 8.04
C VAL A 576 -33.05 -5.98 8.52
N ASP A 577 -33.87 -5.11 7.94
CA ASP A 577 -35.31 -5.09 8.21
C ASP A 577 -36.02 -6.23 7.47
N GLU A 578 -37.07 -6.79 8.08
CA GLU A 578 -37.90 -7.82 7.45
C GLU A 578 -38.63 -7.29 6.20
N PRO A 579 -38.94 -8.16 5.21
CA PRO A 579 -39.81 -7.83 4.08
C PRO A 579 -41.21 -7.36 4.51
N GLY A 580 -41.75 -6.33 3.86
CA GLY A 580 -43.12 -5.87 4.11
C GLY A 580 -43.47 -4.49 3.55
N GLU A 581 -44.64 -3.96 3.92
CA GLU A 581 -45.17 -2.68 3.42
C GLU A 581 -44.25 -1.47 3.70
N ASN A 582 -43.43 -1.52 4.74
CA ASN A 582 -42.44 -0.49 5.07
C ASN A 582 -41.05 -0.73 4.44
N ASN A 583 -40.85 -1.86 3.76
CA ASN A 583 -39.59 -2.32 3.19
C ASN A 583 -39.85 -3.05 1.85
N ILE A 584 -40.67 -2.45 0.97
CA ILE A 584 -41.21 -3.09 -0.25
C ILE A 584 -40.11 -3.61 -1.20
N HIS A 585 -38.93 -2.99 -1.16
CA HIS A 585 -37.78 -3.35 -1.98
C HIS A 585 -36.74 -4.23 -1.25
N ASN A 586 -37.05 -4.70 -0.03
CA ASN A 586 -36.22 -5.58 0.81
C ASN A 586 -34.77 -5.10 1.00
N ASN A 587 -34.57 -3.78 1.04
CA ASN A 587 -33.25 -3.14 1.01
C ASN A 587 -32.89 -2.41 2.32
N ALA A 588 -33.82 -2.30 3.26
CA ALA A 588 -33.61 -1.53 4.48
C ALA A 588 -32.74 -2.30 5.49
N PHE A 589 -31.80 -1.58 6.10
CA PHE A 589 -30.95 -2.05 7.18
C PHE A 589 -30.57 -0.87 8.08
N TYR A 590 -30.34 -1.13 9.37
CA TYR A 590 -30.13 -0.11 10.39
C TYR A 590 -29.11 -0.55 11.44
N ALA A 591 -28.71 0.40 12.30
CA ALA A 591 -27.84 0.13 13.45
C ALA A 591 -28.69 -0.07 14.72
N GLU A 592 -28.65 -1.27 15.28
CA GLU A 592 -29.23 -1.60 16.59
C GLU A 592 -28.22 -1.31 17.70
N GLU A 593 -28.58 -0.44 18.65
CA GLU A 593 -27.75 -0.11 19.81
C GLU A 593 -28.21 -0.85 21.08
N LYS A 594 -27.28 -1.55 21.74
CA LYS A 594 -27.45 -2.13 23.07
C LYS A 594 -26.50 -1.46 24.07
N LEU A 595 -27.03 -0.72 25.03
CA LEU A 595 -26.28 -0.27 26.20
C LEU A 595 -25.85 -1.49 27.05
N LEU A 596 -24.57 -1.57 27.41
CA LEU A 596 -24.03 -2.58 28.30
C LEU A 596 -24.08 -2.03 29.74
N ARG A 597 -25.00 -2.54 30.56
CA ARG A 597 -25.38 -1.90 31.84
C ARG A 597 -24.52 -2.33 33.02
N SER A 598 -23.92 -3.50 32.94
CA SER A 598 -23.07 -4.06 33.99
C SER A 598 -21.98 -4.97 33.43
N GLU A 599 -20.98 -5.28 34.25
CA GLU A 599 -19.80 -6.06 33.86
C GLU A 599 -20.15 -7.46 33.33
N ALA A 600 -21.18 -8.11 33.88
CA ALA A 600 -21.65 -9.42 33.39
C ALA A 600 -22.38 -9.32 32.04
N GLU A 601 -23.01 -8.18 31.69
CA GLU A 601 -23.52 -7.95 30.33
C GLU A 601 -22.41 -7.63 29.33
N ALA A 602 -21.28 -7.11 29.82
CA ALA A 602 -20.20 -6.54 29.03
C ALA A 602 -19.05 -7.52 28.70
N MET A 603 -19.28 -8.82 28.91
CA MET A 603 -18.50 -9.89 28.28
C MET A 603 -19.04 -10.11 26.86
N ARG A 604 -18.29 -9.66 25.83
CA ARG A 604 -18.76 -9.58 24.43
C ARG A 604 -17.76 -10.21 23.47
N ASP A 605 -18.29 -10.83 22.42
CA ASP A 605 -17.51 -11.44 21.34
C ASP A 605 -17.66 -10.65 20.05
N CYS A 606 -16.63 -10.64 19.22
CA CYS A 606 -16.68 -10.03 17.89
C CYS A 606 -17.68 -10.80 16.99
N ASP A 607 -18.40 -10.07 16.14
CA ASP A 607 -19.34 -10.63 15.18
C ASP A 607 -19.22 -9.87 13.85
N PRO A 608 -18.53 -10.45 12.84
CA PRO A 608 -18.33 -9.79 11.56
C PRO A 608 -19.61 -9.77 10.71
N PHE A 609 -20.57 -10.67 10.92
CA PHE A 609 -21.81 -10.75 10.13
C PHE A 609 -22.77 -9.60 10.47
N SER A 610 -22.78 -9.14 11.72
CA SER A 610 -23.47 -7.90 12.13
C SER A 610 -22.55 -6.68 12.22
N ALA A 611 -21.32 -6.77 11.72
CA ALA A 611 -20.29 -5.72 11.80
C ALA A 611 -20.13 -5.10 13.20
N ARG A 612 -20.18 -5.96 14.24
CA ARG A 612 -20.27 -5.54 15.65
C ARG A 612 -19.09 -4.67 16.07
N HIS A 613 -19.42 -3.61 16.80
CA HIS A 613 -18.46 -2.69 17.37
C HIS A 613 -19.00 -2.07 18.66
N TRP A 614 -18.13 -1.42 19.44
CA TRP A 614 -18.50 -0.84 20.74
C TRP A 614 -18.13 0.62 20.80
N ILE A 615 -19.00 1.46 21.37
CA ILE A 615 -18.83 2.91 21.46
C ILE A 615 -18.80 3.30 22.93
N VAL A 616 -17.67 3.86 23.38
CA VAL A 616 -17.59 4.56 24.67
C VAL A 616 -18.15 5.96 24.46
N ARG A 617 -19.28 6.25 25.11
CA ARG A 617 -20.11 7.42 24.85
C ARG A 617 -20.23 8.29 26.11
N ASN A 618 -20.05 9.60 25.94
CA ASN A 618 -20.25 10.59 27.01
C ASN A 618 -21.74 10.94 27.13
N THR A 619 -22.33 10.82 28.33
CA THR A 619 -23.78 11.04 28.55
C THR A 619 -24.17 12.49 28.88
N ARG A 620 -23.22 13.43 28.82
CA ARG A 620 -23.45 14.86 29.09
C ARG A 620 -23.10 15.77 27.91
N THR A 621 -22.24 15.30 27.01
CA THR A 621 -21.61 16.15 26.00
C THR A 621 -22.08 15.78 24.60
N VAL A 622 -22.85 16.69 23.99
CA VAL A 622 -23.41 16.56 22.64
C VAL A 622 -22.57 17.30 21.59
N ASN A 623 -22.69 16.87 20.34
CA ASN A 623 -22.18 17.56 19.16
C ASN A 623 -23.25 18.47 18.52
N ARG A 624 -22.92 19.10 17.38
CA ARG A 624 -23.81 20.04 16.67
C ARG A 624 -25.15 19.47 16.18
N THR A 625 -25.35 18.15 16.16
CA THR A 625 -26.63 17.52 15.79
C THR A 625 -27.42 17.05 17.02
N GLY A 626 -27.02 17.45 18.23
CA GLY A 626 -27.62 17.01 19.49
C GLY A 626 -27.28 15.56 19.87
N GLN A 627 -26.45 14.87 19.09
CA GLN A 627 -26.04 13.49 19.37
C GLN A 627 -24.89 13.46 20.36
N LEU A 628 -24.87 12.43 21.21
CA LEU A 628 -23.85 12.25 22.24
C LEU A 628 -22.48 11.93 21.61
N THR A 629 -21.43 12.52 22.16
CA THR A 629 -20.04 12.31 21.72
C THR A 629 -19.52 10.94 22.17
N GLY A 630 -18.68 10.29 21.34
CA GLY A 630 -18.09 8.99 21.70
C GLY A 630 -16.83 8.63 20.91
N TYR A 631 -16.15 7.56 21.32
CA TYR A 631 -15.13 6.87 20.54
C TYR A 631 -15.54 5.40 20.34
N LYS A 632 -15.41 4.92 19.11
CA LYS A 632 -15.78 3.59 18.64
C LYS A 632 -14.54 2.70 18.59
N LEU A 633 -14.53 1.62 19.37
CA LEU A 633 -13.64 0.48 19.18
C LEU A 633 -14.11 -0.33 17.97
N VAL A 634 -13.26 -0.43 16.95
CA VAL A 634 -13.45 -1.26 15.76
C VAL A 634 -12.53 -2.48 15.86
N PRO A 635 -13.08 -3.71 15.89
CA PRO A 635 -12.30 -4.93 15.76
C PRO A 635 -11.47 -4.97 14.48
N GLY A 636 -10.26 -5.52 14.57
CA GLY A 636 -9.54 -6.06 13.41
C GLY A 636 -9.79 -7.58 13.26
N SER A 637 -8.91 -8.26 12.53
CA SER A 637 -8.84 -9.73 12.50
C SER A 637 -8.70 -10.29 13.91
N ASN A 638 -9.44 -11.34 14.24
CA ASN A 638 -9.50 -11.86 15.60
C ASN A 638 -9.95 -13.33 15.67
N CYS A 639 -9.73 -13.99 16.81
CA CYS A 639 -10.19 -15.34 17.12
C CYS A 639 -10.55 -15.48 18.62
N LEU A 640 -10.97 -16.70 19.01
CA LEU A 640 -11.07 -17.13 20.41
C LEU A 640 -10.22 -18.41 20.59
N PRO A 641 -9.90 -18.84 21.83
CA PRO A 641 -9.10 -20.03 22.07
C PRO A 641 -9.72 -21.30 21.47
N LEU A 642 -8.96 -21.99 20.63
CA LEU A 642 -9.33 -23.29 20.04
C LEU A 642 -9.06 -24.47 21.00
N ALA A 643 -9.21 -24.20 22.30
CA ALA A 643 -9.03 -25.16 23.38
C ALA A 643 -10.39 -25.58 23.98
N ARG A 644 -10.44 -26.77 24.59
CA ARG A 644 -11.63 -27.19 25.35
C ARG A 644 -11.80 -26.31 26.60
N PRO A 645 -13.03 -25.99 27.06
CA PRO A 645 -13.26 -25.11 28.21
C PRO A 645 -12.56 -25.50 29.51
N GLU A 646 -12.23 -26.79 29.64
CA GLU A 646 -11.55 -27.45 30.76
C GLU A 646 -10.02 -27.47 30.64
N ALA A 647 -9.44 -26.91 29.56
CA ALA A 647 -7.99 -26.88 29.34
C ALA A 647 -7.26 -26.17 30.49
N LYS A 648 -6.17 -26.78 30.99
CA LYS A 648 -5.49 -26.35 32.22
C LYS A 648 -5.06 -24.88 32.20
N PHE A 649 -4.51 -24.40 31.08
CA PHE A 649 -4.09 -22.99 30.94
C PHE A 649 -5.27 -22.01 31.05
N LEU A 650 -6.48 -22.36 30.58
CA LEU A 650 -7.68 -21.51 30.68
C LEU A 650 -8.19 -21.31 32.13
N ARG A 651 -7.59 -22.01 33.11
CA ARG A 651 -7.76 -21.69 34.55
C ARG A 651 -7.15 -20.34 34.90
N ARG A 652 -5.92 -20.08 34.40
CA ARG A 652 -5.20 -18.80 34.52
C ARG A 652 -5.65 -17.81 33.43
N ALA A 653 -5.80 -18.31 32.20
CA ALA A 653 -6.11 -17.53 30.99
C ALA A 653 -7.63 -17.36 30.76
N ALA A 654 -8.44 -17.32 31.83
CA ALA A 654 -9.90 -17.30 31.72
C ALA A 654 -10.45 -16.05 31.01
N PHE A 655 -9.67 -14.96 30.99
CA PHE A 655 -9.95 -13.75 30.22
C PHE A 655 -9.92 -13.95 28.70
N LEU A 656 -9.27 -15.00 28.18
CA LEU A 656 -9.26 -15.28 26.74
C LEU A 656 -10.63 -15.74 26.20
N LYS A 657 -11.61 -16.00 27.06
CA LYS A 657 -12.91 -16.56 26.67
C LYS A 657 -13.84 -15.58 25.93
N HIS A 658 -13.54 -14.27 25.96
CA HIS A 658 -14.29 -13.24 25.22
C HIS A 658 -13.37 -12.17 24.64
N ASN A 659 -13.74 -11.58 23.49
CA ASN A 659 -12.93 -10.56 22.82
C ASN A 659 -12.96 -9.19 23.50
N LEU A 660 -14.06 -8.82 24.16
CA LEU A 660 -14.16 -7.60 24.95
C LEU A 660 -14.73 -7.92 26.33
N TRP A 661 -14.09 -7.35 27.35
CA TRP A 661 -14.63 -7.22 28.69
C TRP A 661 -14.64 -5.73 29.03
N VAL A 662 -15.62 -5.29 29.82
CA VAL A 662 -15.61 -3.94 30.39
C VAL A 662 -15.74 -4.06 31.90
N THR A 663 -14.81 -3.45 32.63
CA THR A 663 -14.95 -3.25 34.08
C THR A 663 -15.20 -1.79 34.39
N ARG A 664 -15.80 -1.53 35.55
CA ARG A 664 -15.68 -0.23 36.19
C ARG A 664 -14.23 -0.06 36.67
N TYR A 665 -13.67 1.14 36.51
CA TYR A 665 -12.32 1.44 36.95
C TYR A 665 -12.14 1.19 38.45
N ASP A 666 -11.06 0.46 38.77
CA ASP A 666 -10.48 0.28 40.08
C ASP A 666 -8.94 0.41 39.92
N PRO A 667 -8.23 1.11 40.82
CA PRO A 667 -6.80 1.33 40.70
C PRO A 667 -5.95 0.06 40.84
N GLU A 668 -6.45 -1.04 41.45
CA GLU A 668 -5.69 -2.29 41.59
C GLU A 668 -5.99 -3.31 40.48
N GLU A 669 -7.04 -3.10 39.68
CA GLU A 669 -7.38 -3.93 38.52
C GLU A 669 -6.46 -3.61 37.31
N LYS A 670 -5.27 -4.23 37.28
CA LYS A 670 -4.20 -3.98 36.28
C LYS A 670 -3.97 -5.11 35.29
N PHE A 671 -3.76 -6.35 35.76
CA PHE A 671 -3.33 -7.47 34.93
C PHE A 671 -4.40 -8.57 34.80
N PRO A 672 -4.83 -8.94 33.60
CA PRO A 672 -6.03 -9.76 33.39
C PRO A 672 -5.88 -11.21 33.87
N GLY A 673 -4.65 -11.74 33.91
CA GLY A 673 -4.30 -13.04 34.49
C GLY A 673 -3.93 -13.00 35.98
N GLY A 674 -4.09 -11.86 36.64
CA GLY A 674 -3.61 -11.61 37.99
C GLY A 674 -2.17 -11.08 38.03
N GLU A 675 -1.76 -10.65 39.22
CA GLU A 675 -0.45 -10.05 39.49
C GLU A 675 0.70 -11.04 39.23
N PHE A 676 0.54 -12.30 39.64
CA PHE A 676 1.58 -13.32 39.51
C PHE A 676 1.01 -14.55 38.79
N PRO A 677 1.09 -14.68 37.45
CA PRO A 677 0.59 -15.87 36.76
C PRO A 677 1.57 -17.07 36.86
N ASN A 678 2.87 -16.84 36.99
CA ASN A 678 3.88 -17.91 37.10
C ASN A 678 3.53 -18.88 38.25
N GLN A 679 3.47 -20.19 37.93
CA GLN A 679 3.08 -21.27 38.84
C GLN A 679 1.76 -21.07 39.62
N ASN A 680 0.88 -20.14 39.22
CA ASN A 680 -0.20 -19.67 40.09
C ASN A 680 -1.24 -20.77 40.44
N PRO A 681 -1.33 -21.19 41.72
CA PRO A 681 -2.31 -22.17 42.18
C PRO A 681 -3.67 -21.52 42.51
N ARG A 682 -3.76 -20.19 42.55
CA ARG A 682 -4.89 -19.43 43.11
C ARG A 682 -5.99 -19.28 42.06
N SER A 683 -7.21 -19.69 42.42
CA SER A 683 -8.41 -19.49 41.62
C SER A 683 -9.23 -18.33 42.17
N GLY A 684 -9.72 -17.45 41.30
CA GLY A 684 -10.49 -16.26 41.72
C GLY A 684 -9.73 -14.94 41.58
N GLU A 685 -8.66 -14.91 40.79
CA GLU A 685 -7.94 -13.67 40.45
C GLU A 685 -8.33 -13.17 39.05
N GLY A 686 -7.83 -11.98 38.69
CA GLY A 686 -7.87 -11.43 37.35
C GLY A 686 -9.25 -11.04 36.82
N LEU A 687 -9.27 -10.67 35.54
CA LEU A 687 -10.42 -10.04 34.85
C LEU A 687 -11.68 -10.91 34.86
N ALA A 688 -11.53 -12.21 34.64
CA ALA A 688 -12.62 -13.18 34.70
C ALA A 688 -13.18 -13.39 36.12
N THR A 689 -12.60 -12.75 37.15
CA THR A 689 -13.16 -12.66 38.50
C THR A 689 -13.64 -11.26 38.84
N TRP A 690 -12.97 -10.21 38.38
CA TRP A 690 -13.41 -8.83 38.61
C TRP A 690 -14.82 -8.58 38.08
N VAL A 691 -15.16 -9.03 36.86
CA VAL A 691 -16.52 -8.88 36.29
C VAL A 691 -17.62 -9.59 37.08
N LYS A 692 -17.28 -10.52 37.99
CA LYS A 692 -18.25 -11.18 38.88
C LYS A 692 -18.76 -10.24 39.99
N GLN A 693 -18.08 -9.10 40.23
CA GLN A 693 -18.61 -8.00 41.04
C GLN A 693 -19.87 -7.39 40.42
N ASN A 694 -20.04 -7.54 39.09
CA ASN A 694 -21.20 -7.09 38.31
C ASN A 694 -21.55 -5.61 38.56
N ARG A 695 -20.52 -4.76 38.67
CA ARG A 695 -20.66 -3.32 38.91
C ARG A 695 -21.40 -2.67 37.74
N SER A 696 -22.08 -1.56 37.99
CA SER A 696 -22.75 -0.82 36.91
C SER A 696 -21.75 -0.09 36.01
N LEU A 697 -22.05 -0.12 34.71
CA LEU A 697 -21.32 0.53 33.62
C LEU A 697 -22.10 1.69 32.99
N GLU A 698 -23.27 2.02 33.55
CA GLU A 698 -24.03 3.23 33.19
C GLU A 698 -23.47 4.42 33.97
N GLU A 699 -23.05 5.46 33.24
CA GLU A 699 -22.48 6.70 33.81
C GLU A 699 -21.37 6.44 34.83
N SER A 700 -20.38 5.66 34.41
CA SER A 700 -19.25 5.25 35.24
C SER A 700 -17.91 5.68 34.64
N ASP A 701 -16.84 5.33 35.34
CA ASP A 701 -15.46 5.37 34.84
C ASP A 701 -15.14 3.96 34.36
N VAL A 702 -14.80 3.78 33.08
CA VAL A 702 -14.82 2.47 32.39
C VAL A 702 -13.45 2.08 31.83
N VAL A 703 -13.07 0.83 32.08
CA VAL A 703 -11.88 0.20 31.50
C VAL A 703 -12.33 -0.88 30.52
N LEU A 704 -11.94 -0.73 29.26
CA LEU A 704 -12.12 -1.72 28.21
C LEU A 704 -10.89 -2.63 28.18
N TRP A 705 -11.13 -3.93 28.18
CA TRP A 705 -10.13 -4.98 28.10
C TRP A 705 -10.35 -5.72 26.79
N TYR A 706 -9.62 -5.33 25.74
CA TYR A 706 -9.78 -5.92 24.43
C TYR A 706 -8.77 -7.05 24.22
N VAL A 707 -9.29 -8.26 24.09
CA VAL A 707 -8.54 -9.49 23.82
C VAL A 707 -8.63 -9.77 22.32
N PHE A 708 -7.47 -9.80 21.68
CA PHE A 708 -7.36 -10.07 20.26
C PHE A 708 -6.22 -11.03 19.95
N GLY A 709 -6.36 -11.85 18.92
CA GLY A 709 -5.33 -12.83 18.60
C GLY A 709 -5.45 -13.47 17.23
N ILE A 710 -4.34 -14.06 16.78
CA ILE A 710 -4.26 -14.87 15.56
C ILE A 710 -4.25 -16.37 15.89
N ILE A 711 -4.64 -17.19 14.91
CA ILE A 711 -4.33 -18.62 14.87
C ILE A 711 -3.17 -18.79 13.89
N HIS A 712 -2.00 -19.16 14.40
CA HIS A 712 -0.84 -19.44 13.57
C HIS A 712 -0.80 -20.94 13.23
N VAL A 713 -1.10 -21.25 11.97
CA VAL A 713 -0.80 -22.55 11.35
C VAL A 713 0.51 -22.36 10.56
N PRO A 714 1.67 -22.81 11.06
CA PRO A 714 2.95 -22.49 10.45
C PRO A 714 3.11 -23.07 9.03
N ARG A 715 3.87 -22.39 8.19
CA ARG A 715 4.11 -22.73 6.78
C ARG A 715 5.61 -22.90 6.52
N LEU A 716 5.96 -23.27 5.29
CA LEU A 716 7.37 -23.35 4.88
C LEU A 716 7.98 -21.95 4.69
N GLU A 717 7.14 -20.98 4.33
CA GLU A 717 7.50 -19.57 4.17
C GLU A 717 7.82 -18.86 5.50
N ASP A 718 7.50 -19.50 6.64
CA ASP A 718 7.78 -18.99 7.99
C ASP A 718 9.15 -19.49 8.54
N TRP A 719 9.93 -20.15 7.67
CA TRP A 719 11.23 -20.77 7.97
C TRP A 719 12.30 -20.25 6.99
N PRO A 720 13.55 -19.94 7.42
CA PRO A 720 14.10 -20.06 8.78
C PRO A 720 13.69 -18.96 9.77
N VAL A 721 13.15 -17.84 9.27
CA VAL A 721 12.66 -16.70 10.06
C VAL A 721 11.34 -16.25 9.46
N MET A 722 10.33 -16.05 10.30
CA MET A 722 8.97 -15.74 9.94
C MET A 722 8.83 -14.30 9.43
N PRO A 723 8.36 -14.08 8.18
CA PRO A 723 7.97 -12.76 7.69
C PRO A 723 6.92 -12.13 8.59
N VAL A 724 6.91 -10.80 8.70
CA VAL A 724 6.07 -10.10 9.68
C VAL A 724 4.57 -10.36 9.46
N GLU A 725 3.91 -10.94 10.46
CA GLU A 725 2.44 -11.03 10.54
C GLU A 725 1.89 -9.85 11.37
N HIS A 726 0.77 -9.27 10.93
CA HIS A 726 0.20 -8.05 11.51
C HIS A 726 -1.19 -8.30 12.11
N ILE A 727 -1.41 -7.86 13.35
CA ILE A 727 -2.75 -7.83 13.98
C ILE A 727 -2.96 -6.55 14.79
N GLY A 728 -4.19 -6.06 14.86
CA GLY A 728 -4.49 -4.80 15.54
C GLY A 728 -5.96 -4.45 15.63
N PHE A 729 -6.25 -3.23 16.11
CA PHE A 729 -7.59 -2.66 16.21
C PHE A 729 -7.53 -1.12 16.18
N THR A 730 -8.68 -0.45 16.06
CA THR A 730 -8.73 1.02 16.03
C THR A 730 -9.76 1.61 17.00
N LEU A 731 -9.45 2.79 17.54
CA LEU A 731 -10.38 3.68 18.24
C LEU A 731 -10.67 4.88 17.33
N MET A 732 -11.90 4.98 16.81
CA MET A 732 -12.32 6.03 15.88
C MET A 732 -13.26 7.04 16.56
N PRO A 733 -13.17 8.35 16.27
CA PRO A 733 -14.07 9.35 16.83
C PRO A 733 -15.49 9.18 16.26
N HIS A 734 -16.46 8.83 17.11
CA HIS A 734 -17.84 8.63 16.70
C HIS A 734 -18.72 9.78 17.23
N GLY A 735 -19.07 10.71 16.35
CA GLY A 735 -19.79 11.94 16.73
C GLY A 735 -19.04 12.84 17.71
N PHE A 736 -17.75 12.56 18.00
CA PHE A 736 -16.92 13.34 18.91
C PHE A 736 -16.70 14.77 18.39
N PHE A 737 -16.34 14.91 17.13
CA PHE A 737 -16.13 16.21 16.47
C PHE A 737 -17.41 16.70 15.78
N ASN A 738 -17.53 18.03 15.59
CA ASN A 738 -18.69 18.62 14.89
C ASN A 738 -18.64 18.40 13.37
N CYS A 739 -17.45 18.19 12.80
CA CYS A 739 -17.19 17.85 11.40
C CYS A 739 -15.90 17.01 11.35
N SER A 740 -15.39 16.66 10.17
CA SER A 740 -14.06 16.02 10.07
C SER A 740 -13.00 16.94 10.67
N PRO A 741 -12.18 16.49 11.64
CA PRO A 741 -11.16 17.32 12.28
C PRO A 741 -9.91 17.50 11.41
N ALA A 742 -9.92 16.92 10.20
CA ALA A 742 -8.86 16.97 9.19
C ALA A 742 -9.10 18.02 8.07
N VAL A 743 -10.13 18.87 8.17
CA VAL A 743 -10.44 19.88 7.13
C VAL A 743 -9.48 21.08 7.13
N ASP A 744 -8.82 21.35 8.26
CA ASP A 744 -7.83 22.41 8.44
C ASP A 744 -6.37 21.92 8.27
N VAL A 745 -6.18 20.65 7.90
CA VAL A 745 -4.90 20.19 7.33
C VAL A 745 -4.70 20.96 6.01
N PRO A 746 -3.54 21.60 5.77
CA PRO A 746 -3.31 22.38 4.57
C PRO A 746 -3.13 21.48 3.32
N PRO A 747 -3.39 22.01 2.10
CA PRO A 747 -2.99 21.33 0.88
C PRO A 747 -1.48 21.10 0.87
N ASN A 748 -1.02 20.09 0.12
CA ASN A 748 0.40 19.97 -0.19
C ASN A 748 0.82 21.19 -1.03
N PRO A 749 1.87 21.97 -0.69
CA PRO A 749 2.27 23.16 -1.44
C PRO A 749 2.50 22.95 -2.94
N ALA A 750 2.81 21.73 -3.36
CA ALA A 750 2.85 21.35 -4.78
C ALA A 750 1.54 21.67 -5.54
N CYS A 751 0.38 21.63 -4.87
CA CYS A 751 -0.93 21.95 -5.44
C CYS A 751 -1.24 23.46 -5.43
N GLU A 752 -0.54 24.30 -4.65
CA GLU A 752 -0.75 25.75 -4.66
C GLU A 752 -0.05 26.45 -5.83
N LEU A 753 0.95 25.80 -6.43
CA LEU A 753 1.70 26.35 -7.56
C LEU A 753 0.86 26.44 -8.84
N GLU A 754 -0.18 25.63 -8.99
CA GLU A 754 -1.08 25.67 -10.15
C GLU A 754 -2.16 26.76 -10.03
N THR A 755 -2.58 27.14 -8.82
CA THR A 755 -3.70 28.08 -8.62
C THR A 755 -3.26 29.55 -8.65
N LYS A 756 -2.08 29.88 -8.11
CA LYS A 756 -1.55 31.25 -8.08
C LYS A 756 -1.31 31.86 -9.46
N ASP A 757 -1.18 31.03 -10.49
CA ASP A 757 -0.96 31.41 -11.89
C ASP A 757 -2.23 31.94 -12.61
N SER A 758 -3.36 32.07 -11.89
CA SER A 758 -4.69 32.36 -12.47
C SER A 758 -5.29 33.75 -12.15
N GLU A 759 -4.83 34.45 -11.10
CA GLU A 759 -5.48 35.67 -10.58
C GLU A 759 -4.61 36.93 -10.60
N VAL A 760 -4.21 37.40 -11.79
CA VAL A 760 -3.68 38.77 -11.97
C VAL A 760 -4.47 39.53 -13.06
N LYS A 761 -5.15 40.61 -12.66
CA LYS A 761 -5.88 41.52 -13.57
C LYS A 761 -5.06 42.78 -13.89
N GLU A 762 -4.12 42.65 -14.81
CA GLU A 762 -3.57 43.80 -15.54
C GLU A 762 -4.45 44.17 -16.76
N VAL A 763 -4.51 45.46 -17.10
CA VAL A 763 -5.29 46.04 -18.21
C VAL A 763 -4.38 46.24 -19.43
N LEU A 764 -4.92 46.19 -20.67
CA LEU A 764 -4.13 46.44 -21.88
C LEU A 764 -3.94 47.95 -22.14
N SER A 765 -2.87 48.54 -21.60
CA SER A 765 -2.53 49.96 -21.80
C SER A 765 -1.68 50.26 -23.04
N GLU A 766 -0.88 49.31 -23.52
CA GLU A 766 0.12 49.55 -24.58
C GLU A 766 -0.32 49.05 -25.96
N LYS A 767 -0.11 49.88 -26.98
CA LYS A 767 -0.35 49.54 -28.39
C LYS A 767 0.78 48.67 -28.92
N ALA A 768 0.45 47.52 -29.49
CA ALA A 768 1.40 46.58 -30.06
C ALA A 768 1.61 46.78 -31.57
N PHE A 769 0.59 47.22 -32.31
CA PHE A 769 0.66 47.42 -33.76
C PHE A 769 -0.33 48.49 -34.24
N SER A 770 -0.03 49.10 -35.38
CA SER A 770 -0.80 50.18 -36.00
C SER A 770 -0.63 50.04 -37.52
N TRP A 771 -1.73 49.97 -38.28
CA TRP A 771 -1.70 49.73 -39.72
C TRP A 771 -2.70 50.63 -40.43
N GLU A 772 -2.24 51.36 -41.43
CA GLU A 772 -3.03 52.21 -42.31
C GLU A 772 -3.24 51.52 -43.66
N ILE A 773 -4.44 51.60 -44.22
CA ILE A 773 -4.83 50.93 -45.47
C ILE A 773 -5.32 51.94 -46.49
N ASP A 774 -4.56 52.08 -47.58
CA ASP A 774 -4.87 52.97 -48.71
C ASP A 774 -5.94 52.41 -49.67
N ASN A 775 -6.71 53.34 -50.23
CA ASN A 775 -7.82 53.11 -51.18
C ASN A 775 -8.82 52.07 -50.67
N PHE A 776 -9.21 52.16 -49.39
CA PHE A 776 -9.97 51.12 -48.69
C PHE A 776 -11.28 50.75 -49.41
N SER A 777 -12.03 51.74 -49.90
CA SER A 777 -13.32 51.52 -50.59
C SER A 777 -13.22 50.72 -51.89
N GLU A 778 -12.04 50.63 -52.49
CA GLU A 778 -11.79 49.88 -53.73
C GLU A 778 -11.45 48.39 -53.45
N ARG A 779 -11.13 48.05 -52.20
CA ARG A 779 -10.67 46.71 -51.81
C ARG A 779 -11.85 45.74 -51.68
N ASN A 780 -12.01 44.89 -52.69
CA ASN A 780 -13.07 43.87 -52.70
C ASN A 780 -12.67 42.52 -52.06
N GLY A 781 -11.37 42.25 -51.91
CA GLY A 781 -10.84 41.00 -51.36
C GLY A 781 -10.36 41.12 -49.90
N VAL A 782 -9.94 39.99 -49.32
CA VAL A 782 -9.33 39.96 -47.97
C VAL A 782 -7.99 40.69 -48.00
N ILE A 783 -7.83 41.68 -47.12
CA ILE A 783 -6.58 42.43 -46.95
C ILE A 783 -5.84 41.84 -45.76
N ARG A 784 -4.53 41.67 -45.86
CA ARG A 784 -3.66 41.20 -44.77
C ARG A 784 -2.58 42.25 -44.49
N SER A 785 -2.24 42.43 -43.22
CA SER A 785 -1.08 43.25 -42.82
C SER A 785 0.22 42.53 -43.17
N ASP A 786 1.35 43.19 -42.92
CA ASP A 786 2.60 42.46 -42.67
C ASP A 786 2.55 41.75 -41.30
N PRO A 787 3.33 40.68 -41.10
CA PRO A 787 3.58 40.10 -39.78
C PRO A 787 4.15 41.12 -38.78
N PHE A 788 3.69 41.08 -37.54
CA PHE A 788 4.23 41.89 -36.44
C PHE A 788 4.43 41.06 -35.16
N THR A 789 5.51 41.33 -34.42
CA THR A 789 5.85 40.58 -33.20
C THR A 789 5.33 41.29 -31.95
N SER A 790 4.60 40.56 -31.08
CA SER A 790 4.25 41.02 -29.73
C SER A 790 4.14 39.86 -28.75
N GLY A 791 4.60 40.06 -27.52
CA GLY A 791 4.62 39.03 -26.47
C GLY A 791 5.41 37.77 -26.85
N GLY A 792 6.49 37.91 -27.64
CA GLY A 792 7.29 36.78 -28.12
C GLY A 792 6.62 35.91 -29.18
N CYS A 793 5.54 36.39 -29.82
CA CYS A 793 4.81 35.70 -30.89
C CYS A 793 4.63 36.62 -32.10
N GLU A 794 4.60 36.05 -33.31
CA GLU A 794 4.24 36.76 -34.54
C GLU A 794 2.73 36.70 -34.80
N TRP A 795 2.18 37.84 -35.22
CA TRP A 795 0.75 38.09 -35.43
C TRP A 795 0.50 38.76 -36.77
N LEU A 796 -0.72 38.59 -37.31
CA LEU A 796 -1.16 39.09 -38.60
C LEU A 796 -2.58 39.64 -38.47
N LEU A 797 -2.90 40.77 -39.09
CA LEU A 797 -4.26 41.30 -39.11
C LEU A 797 -4.92 41.07 -40.47
N CYS A 798 -6.10 40.44 -40.47
CA CYS A 798 -6.91 40.14 -41.65
C CYS A 798 -8.19 40.98 -41.64
N VAL A 799 -8.35 41.84 -42.66
CA VAL A 799 -9.55 42.65 -42.87
C VAL A 799 -10.39 42.05 -43.99
N HIS A 800 -11.70 42.01 -43.78
CA HIS A 800 -12.67 41.63 -44.81
C HIS A 800 -13.58 42.84 -45.09
N PRO A 801 -13.26 43.67 -46.11
CA PRO A 801 -13.96 44.95 -46.37
C PRO A 801 -15.46 44.83 -46.65
N LYS A 802 -15.94 43.65 -47.05
CA LYS A 802 -17.36 43.34 -47.27
C LYS A 802 -17.87 42.17 -46.39
N GLY A 803 -17.19 41.91 -45.28
CA GLY A 803 -17.54 40.84 -44.35
C GLY A 803 -16.95 39.47 -44.69
N LYS A 804 -17.07 38.53 -43.74
CA LYS A 804 -16.58 37.14 -43.87
C LYS A 804 -17.67 36.07 -43.79
N LEU A 805 -18.70 36.31 -42.98
CA LEU A 805 -19.89 35.45 -42.78
C LEU A 805 -21.17 36.30 -42.61
N VAL A 806 -21.05 37.61 -42.86
CA VAL A 806 -21.95 38.67 -42.40
C VAL A 806 -21.70 39.86 -43.33
N ASP A 807 -22.41 39.86 -44.45
CA ASP A 807 -21.98 40.61 -45.64
C ASP A 807 -22.46 42.08 -45.62
N ASP A 808 -23.16 42.47 -44.54
CA ASP A 808 -23.57 43.83 -44.22
C ASP A 808 -22.59 44.54 -43.26
N HIS A 809 -21.52 43.87 -42.81
CA HIS A 809 -20.51 44.43 -41.89
C HIS A 809 -19.06 44.19 -42.35
N LEU A 810 -18.20 45.15 -42.05
CA LEU A 810 -16.75 44.99 -42.00
C LEU A 810 -16.41 43.91 -40.95
N SER A 811 -15.64 42.90 -41.33
CA SER A 811 -15.08 41.92 -40.37
C SER A 811 -13.57 42.09 -40.22
N LEU A 812 -13.05 41.83 -39.01
CA LEU A 812 -11.65 42.05 -38.65
C LEU A 812 -11.15 40.91 -37.74
N PHE A 813 -10.05 40.25 -38.11
CA PHE A 813 -9.48 39.12 -37.37
C PHE A 813 -7.98 39.26 -37.17
N LEU A 814 -7.52 39.06 -35.93
CA LEU A 814 -6.13 38.83 -35.59
C LEU A 814 -5.82 37.33 -35.76
N HIS A 815 -4.69 37.01 -36.38
CA HIS A 815 -4.18 35.65 -36.57
C HIS A 815 -2.78 35.52 -35.96
N ALA A 816 -2.38 34.30 -35.58
CA ALA A 816 -0.99 33.98 -35.29
C ALA A 816 -0.27 33.55 -36.59
N VAL A 817 0.87 34.14 -36.92
CA VAL A 817 1.54 33.99 -38.24
C VAL A 817 2.07 32.58 -38.48
N ASN A 818 2.54 31.91 -37.43
CA ASN A 818 3.06 30.56 -37.53
C ASN A 818 2.50 29.66 -36.41
N PRO A 819 1.41 28.90 -36.69
CA PRO A 819 0.90 27.85 -35.81
C PRO A 819 1.77 26.59 -35.84
N VAL A 820 2.57 26.39 -36.90
CA VAL A 820 3.31 25.13 -37.16
C VAL A 820 4.44 24.89 -36.14
N SER A 821 4.90 25.93 -35.44
CA SER A 821 5.85 25.81 -34.33
C SER A 821 5.22 25.33 -33.01
N LEU A 822 3.92 25.02 -33.01
CA LEU A 822 3.18 24.47 -31.87
C LEU A 822 2.82 23.02 -32.18
N LEU A 823 3.21 22.11 -31.29
CA LEU A 823 2.72 20.72 -31.34
C LEU A 823 1.18 20.72 -31.24
N PRO A 824 0.50 19.70 -31.79
CA PRO A 824 -0.95 19.55 -31.59
C PRO A 824 -1.34 19.71 -30.11
N ARG A 825 -2.52 20.30 -29.86
CA ARG A 825 -3.04 20.69 -28.53
C ARG A 825 -2.29 21.82 -27.79
N TRP A 826 -1.22 22.41 -28.34
CA TRP A 826 -0.64 23.64 -27.77
C TRP A 826 -1.48 24.88 -28.13
N ARG A 827 -1.74 25.71 -27.12
CA ARG A 827 -2.63 26.88 -27.23
C ARG A 827 -1.93 28.12 -26.67
N ARG A 828 -1.72 29.15 -27.51
CA ARG A 828 -1.24 30.47 -27.08
C ARG A 828 -2.42 31.25 -26.50
N ARG A 829 -2.42 31.55 -25.19
CA ARG A 829 -3.47 32.36 -24.56
C ARG A 829 -3.06 33.83 -24.56
N ALA A 830 -3.80 34.68 -25.28
CA ALA A 830 -3.52 36.11 -25.36
C ALA A 830 -4.77 36.94 -25.05
N ARG A 831 -4.57 38.07 -24.36
CA ARG A 831 -5.60 39.11 -24.20
C ARG A 831 -5.37 40.14 -25.30
N TYR A 832 -6.41 40.49 -26.06
CA TYR A 832 -6.30 41.47 -27.15
C TYR A 832 -7.54 42.35 -27.29
N SER A 833 -7.37 43.53 -27.90
CA SER A 833 -8.43 44.44 -28.33
C SER A 833 -8.04 45.06 -29.67
N LEU A 834 -9.01 45.21 -30.57
CA LEU A 834 -8.84 45.77 -31.91
C LEU A 834 -9.61 47.09 -32.01
N VAL A 835 -8.99 48.10 -32.62
CA VAL A 835 -9.53 49.47 -32.68
C VAL A 835 -9.49 49.98 -34.12
N LEU A 836 -10.61 50.48 -34.62
CA LEU A 836 -10.69 51.22 -35.88
C LEU A 836 -10.61 52.72 -35.60
N LEU A 837 -9.77 53.43 -36.34
CA LEU A 837 -9.56 54.87 -36.31
C LEU A 837 -9.78 55.49 -37.70
N ASN A 838 -10.21 56.75 -37.74
CA ASN A 838 -10.05 57.59 -38.93
C ASN A 838 -8.66 58.25 -38.94
N GLN A 839 -8.38 59.05 -39.97
CA GLN A 839 -7.10 59.74 -40.17
C GLN A 839 -6.82 60.77 -39.06
N SER A 840 -7.87 61.39 -38.50
CA SER A 840 -7.79 62.27 -37.33
C SER A 840 -7.71 61.55 -35.97
N GLY A 841 -7.51 60.22 -35.93
CA GLY A 841 -7.24 59.42 -34.72
C GLY A 841 -8.44 59.19 -33.79
N LYS A 842 -9.65 59.49 -34.26
CA LYS A 842 -10.91 59.27 -33.53
C LYS A 842 -11.33 57.81 -33.63
N VAL A 843 -11.67 57.21 -32.48
CA VAL A 843 -12.16 55.82 -32.43
C VAL A 843 -13.52 55.71 -33.13
N LEU A 844 -13.56 54.90 -34.19
CA LEU A 844 -14.76 54.56 -34.97
C LEU A 844 -15.46 53.32 -34.42
N SER A 845 -14.68 52.33 -33.96
CA SER A 845 -15.14 51.11 -33.31
C SER A 845 -14.00 50.47 -32.50
N ARG A 846 -14.31 49.77 -31.42
CA ARG A 846 -13.34 49.05 -30.57
C ARG A 846 -13.96 47.74 -30.08
N THR A 847 -13.22 46.64 -30.17
CA THR A 847 -13.65 45.38 -29.51
C THR A 847 -13.42 45.47 -28.00
N VAL A 848 -14.29 44.83 -27.23
CA VAL A 848 -14.03 44.53 -25.82
C VAL A 848 -12.69 43.76 -25.71
N GLU A 849 -11.96 43.92 -24.60
CA GLU A 849 -10.77 43.11 -24.34
C GLU A 849 -11.16 41.62 -24.25
N GLU A 850 -10.72 40.81 -25.21
CA GLU A 850 -10.97 39.39 -25.22
C GLU A 850 -9.73 38.59 -24.81
N LEU A 851 -9.91 37.64 -23.89
CA LEU A 851 -8.90 36.63 -23.56
C LEU A 851 -9.19 35.34 -24.34
N ARG A 852 -8.49 35.12 -25.46
CA ARG A 852 -8.71 33.98 -26.35
C ARG A 852 -7.47 33.08 -26.47
N PHE A 853 -7.71 31.85 -26.88
CA PHE A 853 -6.66 30.91 -27.28
C PHE A 853 -6.51 30.92 -28.81
N PHE A 854 -5.27 30.87 -29.28
CA PHE A 854 -4.88 30.72 -30.68
C PHE A 854 -4.10 29.40 -30.84
N CYS A 855 -4.47 28.60 -31.85
CA CYS A 855 -3.98 27.25 -32.09
C CYS A 855 -4.27 26.85 -33.55
N ALA A 856 -3.72 25.72 -34.00
CA ALA A 856 -3.79 25.28 -35.40
C ALA A 856 -5.22 25.01 -35.90
N GLU A 857 -6.13 24.49 -35.05
CA GLU A 857 -7.52 24.25 -35.46
C GLU A 857 -8.31 25.56 -35.66
N ALA A 858 -7.77 26.69 -35.19
CA ALA A 858 -8.52 27.91 -35.00
C ALA A 858 -7.59 29.13 -34.98
N GLU A 859 -6.90 29.38 -36.09
CA GLU A 859 -5.77 30.34 -36.22
C GLU A 859 -6.11 31.81 -35.97
N GLY A 860 -7.37 32.22 -36.21
CA GLY A 860 -7.82 33.62 -36.19
C GLY A 860 -8.94 33.92 -35.18
N ARG A 861 -8.92 35.10 -34.55
CA ARG A 861 -9.92 35.62 -33.60
C ARG A 861 -10.22 37.10 -33.86
N GLY A 862 -11.47 37.50 -33.71
CA GLY A 862 -11.89 38.89 -33.90
C GLY A 862 -13.39 39.01 -34.15
N SER A 863 -13.82 40.13 -34.71
CA SER A 863 -15.25 40.42 -34.90
C SER A 863 -15.70 40.22 -36.33
N HIS A 864 -16.78 39.44 -36.49
CA HIS A 864 -17.54 39.36 -37.74
C HIS A 864 -18.37 40.63 -38.02
N ARG A 865 -18.71 41.38 -36.96
CA ARG A 865 -19.51 42.62 -36.99
C ARG A 865 -18.71 43.76 -36.39
N MET A 866 -17.61 44.18 -37.03
CA MET A 866 -16.73 45.22 -36.50
C MET A 866 -17.30 46.63 -36.73
N LEU A 867 -17.94 46.85 -37.88
CA LEU A 867 -18.62 48.09 -38.26
C LEU A 867 -19.64 47.79 -39.39
N PRO A 868 -20.87 48.35 -39.41
CA PRO A 868 -21.79 48.20 -40.53
C PRO A 868 -21.25 48.87 -41.80
N LEU A 869 -21.40 48.25 -42.98
CA LEU A 869 -20.88 48.80 -44.25
C LEU A 869 -21.57 50.11 -44.65
N THR A 870 -22.83 50.30 -44.23
CA THR A 870 -23.56 51.57 -44.43
C THR A 870 -22.84 52.76 -43.80
N LYS A 871 -22.09 52.56 -42.70
CA LYS A 871 -21.31 53.64 -42.07
C LYS A 871 -20.08 54.05 -42.86
N LEU A 872 -19.44 53.09 -43.56
CA LEU A 872 -18.32 53.39 -44.47
C LEU A 872 -18.77 54.21 -45.70
N GLN A 873 -20.07 54.35 -45.93
CA GLN A 873 -20.69 55.12 -47.01
C GLN A 873 -21.22 56.49 -46.54
N GLU A 874 -21.10 56.83 -45.25
CA GLU A 874 -21.42 58.16 -44.72
C GLU A 874 -20.33 59.17 -45.17
N GLU A 875 -20.72 60.33 -45.72
CA GLU A 875 -19.74 61.34 -46.18
C GLU A 875 -18.82 61.79 -45.03
N GLY A 876 -17.51 61.76 -45.28
CA GLY A 876 -16.49 62.09 -44.28
C GLY A 876 -16.12 60.96 -43.31
N PHE A 877 -16.63 59.73 -43.47
CA PHE A 877 -16.25 58.60 -42.62
C PHE A 877 -14.85 58.06 -42.94
N LEU A 878 -14.48 58.00 -44.23
CA LEU A 878 -13.15 57.61 -44.72
C LEU A 878 -12.41 58.83 -45.29
N GLU A 879 -11.75 59.58 -44.40
CA GLU A 879 -10.83 60.66 -44.75
C GLU A 879 -9.73 60.11 -45.70
N ASP A 880 -9.50 60.77 -46.85
CA ASP A 880 -8.61 60.35 -47.95
C ASP A 880 -8.78 58.90 -48.46
N ASN A 881 -9.95 58.27 -48.28
CA ASN A 881 -10.18 56.84 -48.59
C ASN A 881 -9.22 55.89 -47.82
N LYS A 882 -8.72 56.33 -46.66
CA LYS A 882 -7.84 55.57 -45.76
C LYS A 882 -8.60 54.98 -44.57
N LEU A 883 -8.13 53.85 -44.06
CA LEU A 883 -8.62 53.26 -42.81
C LEU A 883 -7.43 52.84 -41.93
N THR A 884 -7.43 53.27 -40.66
CA THR A 884 -6.35 52.95 -39.71
C THR A 884 -6.85 52.00 -38.63
N ILE A 885 -6.03 50.98 -38.30
CA ILE A 885 -6.37 49.92 -37.36
C ILE A 885 -5.25 49.74 -36.34
N GLU A 886 -5.60 49.75 -35.05
CA GLU A 886 -4.66 49.49 -33.96
C GLU A 886 -4.94 48.15 -33.27
N VAL A 887 -3.87 47.47 -32.86
CA VAL A 887 -3.93 46.23 -32.08
C VAL A 887 -3.26 46.44 -30.73
N TYR A 888 -4.00 46.14 -29.67
CA TYR A 888 -3.51 46.04 -28.30
C TYR A 888 -3.50 44.55 -27.96
N ILE A 889 -2.35 43.97 -27.60
CA ILE A 889 -2.25 42.54 -27.28
C ILE A 889 -1.14 42.27 -26.25
N LYS A 890 -1.44 41.41 -25.26
CA LYS A 890 -0.49 40.80 -24.34
C LYS A 890 -0.67 39.28 -24.34
N VAL A 891 0.41 38.55 -24.61
CA VAL A 891 0.44 37.09 -24.43
C VAL A 891 0.49 36.79 -22.94
N VAL A 892 -0.42 35.95 -22.45
CA VAL A 892 -0.63 35.69 -21.02
C VAL A 892 0.01 34.37 -20.59
N LYS A 893 -0.16 33.30 -21.37
CA LYS A 893 0.45 31.99 -21.09
C LYS A 893 0.56 31.13 -22.36
N PHE A 894 1.64 30.38 -22.48
CA PHE A 894 1.73 29.22 -23.38
C PHE A 894 1.17 28.01 -22.63
N VAL A 895 0.11 27.38 -23.16
CA VAL A 895 -0.53 26.22 -22.52
C VAL A 895 -0.36 25.01 -23.43
N ALA A 896 0.37 24.00 -22.93
CA ALA A 896 0.23 22.62 -23.38
C ALA A 896 -0.87 21.96 -22.54
N GLU A 897 -1.84 21.30 -23.18
CA GLU A 897 -2.86 20.54 -22.45
C GLU A 897 -2.37 19.14 -22.08
N GLY A 898 -1.91 19.01 -20.84
CA GLY A 898 -1.66 17.75 -20.16
C GLY A 898 -0.21 17.22 -20.23
N ASN A 899 0.21 16.55 -19.15
CA ASN A 899 1.37 15.66 -19.18
C ASN A 899 0.98 14.35 -19.88
N LEU A 900 1.04 14.34 -21.21
CA LEU A 900 0.63 13.18 -22.01
C LEU A 900 1.76 12.15 -22.07
N THR A 901 1.47 10.89 -21.74
CA THR A 901 2.44 9.78 -21.65
C THR A 901 2.93 9.25 -23.01
N GLY A 902 2.82 10.06 -24.07
CA GLY A 902 3.21 9.72 -25.44
C GLY A 902 2.20 8.87 -26.23
N ASN A 903 1.25 8.22 -25.56
CA ASN A 903 0.38 7.17 -26.14
C ASN A 903 -1.04 7.63 -26.54
N GLU A 904 -1.36 8.92 -26.53
CA GLU A 904 -2.67 9.43 -27.00
C GLU A 904 -2.68 9.63 -28.52
N MET A 905 -3.79 9.33 -29.19
CA MET A 905 -3.96 9.50 -30.65
C MET A 905 -4.41 10.93 -31.01
N VAL A 906 -3.94 11.44 -32.15
CA VAL A 906 -4.19 12.79 -32.65
C VAL A 906 -4.44 12.76 -34.16
N ASP A 907 -5.52 13.39 -34.65
CA ASP A 907 -5.74 13.57 -36.09
C ASP A 907 -4.77 14.62 -36.66
N PHE A 908 -3.91 14.20 -37.59
CA PHE A 908 -3.01 15.05 -38.36
C PHE A 908 -3.28 14.83 -39.86
N ARG A 909 -3.85 15.83 -40.53
CA ARG A 909 -4.21 15.79 -41.96
C ARG A 909 -5.05 14.56 -42.38
N GLY A 910 -5.88 14.01 -41.49
CA GLY A 910 -6.74 12.85 -41.76
C GLY A 910 -6.19 11.50 -41.28
N PHE A 911 -5.01 11.47 -40.66
CA PHE A 911 -4.40 10.29 -40.06
C PHE A 911 -4.43 10.39 -38.53
N HIS A 912 -4.86 9.36 -37.81
CA HIS A 912 -4.74 9.34 -36.35
C HIS A 912 -3.39 8.74 -35.94
N VAL A 913 -2.51 9.54 -35.37
CA VAL A 913 -1.14 9.12 -35.00
C VAL A 913 -0.87 9.39 -33.53
N LEU A 914 0.01 8.62 -32.89
CA LEU A 914 0.32 8.84 -31.47
C LEU A 914 0.98 10.22 -31.30
N ASN A 915 0.71 10.91 -30.20
CA ASN A 915 1.25 12.25 -29.93
C ASN A 915 2.80 12.27 -29.94
N ARG A 916 3.45 11.15 -29.59
CA ARG A 916 4.91 10.97 -29.74
C ARG A 916 5.38 10.89 -31.20
N GLN A 917 4.57 10.37 -32.12
CA GLN A 917 4.85 10.25 -33.55
C GLN A 917 4.48 11.52 -34.33
N ALA A 918 3.62 12.38 -33.78
CA ALA A 918 3.12 13.58 -34.47
C ALA A 918 4.24 14.52 -34.96
N VAL A 919 5.40 14.55 -34.28
CA VAL A 919 6.60 15.28 -34.75
C VAL A 919 7.18 14.64 -36.02
N SER A 920 7.41 13.33 -36.02
CA SER A 920 7.93 12.59 -37.18
C SER A 920 7.01 12.71 -38.39
N VAL A 921 5.69 12.57 -38.19
CA VAL A 921 4.68 12.74 -39.24
C VAL A 921 4.65 14.18 -39.78
N SER A 922 4.69 15.18 -38.89
CA SER A 922 4.77 16.59 -39.29
C SER A 922 6.03 16.86 -40.11
N ASN A 923 7.18 16.33 -39.72
CA ASN A 923 8.44 16.46 -40.45
C ASN A 923 8.36 15.83 -41.85
N ILE A 924 7.78 14.63 -41.99
CA ILE A 924 7.55 13.99 -43.30
C ILE A 924 6.68 14.88 -44.19
N PHE A 925 5.58 15.43 -43.67
CA PHE A 925 4.69 16.34 -44.43
C PHE A 925 5.25 17.75 -44.68
N VAL A 926 6.35 18.13 -44.00
CA VAL A 926 7.09 19.38 -44.25
C VAL A 926 8.17 19.17 -45.31
N LEU A 927 8.85 18.03 -45.31
CA LEU A 927 9.90 17.67 -46.28
C LEU A 927 9.32 17.14 -47.60
N HIS A 928 8.19 16.43 -47.53
CA HIS A 928 7.51 15.77 -48.66
C HIS A 928 6.00 16.10 -48.61
N PRO A 929 5.58 17.33 -49.00
CA PRO A 929 4.20 17.78 -48.81
C PRO A 929 3.14 16.98 -49.58
N ASP A 930 3.54 16.26 -50.63
CA ASP A 930 2.72 15.49 -51.56
C ASP A 930 2.70 13.97 -51.28
N VAL A 931 3.42 13.51 -50.25
CA VAL A 931 3.65 12.10 -49.86
C VAL A 931 2.39 11.22 -49.77
N ALA A 932 1.22 11.82 -49.57
CA ALA A 932 -0.05 11.16 -49.23
C ALA A 932 -1.23 11.58 -50.14
N VAL A 933 -0.97 12.23 -51.28
CA VAL A 933 -2.02 12.89 -52.09
C VAL A 933 -2.94 11.91 -52.83
N ASP A 934 -2.43 10.75 -53.26
CA ASP A 934 -3.16 9.81 -54.14
C ASP A 934 -3.65 8.54 -53.39
N ILE A 935 -3.75 8.60 -52.05
CA ILE A 935 -4.13 7.46 -51.20
C ILE A 935 -5.57 6.99 -51.47
N ARG A 936 -5.72 5.69 -51.71
CA ARG A 936 -6.98 5.08 -52.16
C ARG A 936 -7.98 4.74 -51.05
N ALA A 937 -7.52 4.47 -49.83
CA ALA A 937 -8.40 4.14 -48.71
C ALA A 937 -9.35 5.30 -48.38
N GLY A 938 -10.58 5.01 -47.95
CA GLY A 938 -11.53 6.00 -47.47
C GLY A 938 -11.44 6.18 -45.96
N ILE A 939 -11.60 5.08 -45.24
CA ILE A 939 -11.68 4.99 -43.78
C ILE A 939 -10.37 5.42 -43.06
N LYS A 940 -10.51 6.13 -41.93
CA LYS A 940 -9.39 6.76 -41.20
C LYS A 940 -8.48 5.75 -40.51
N GLU A 941 -9.05 4.65 -40.05
CA GLU A 941 -8.41 3.55 -39.34
C GLU A 941 -7.43 2.80 -40.27
N VAL A 942 -7.82 2.63 -41.53
CA VAL A 942 -6.98 2.03 -42.58
C VAL A 942 -5.83 2.98 -42.96
N LYS A 943 -6.12 4.26 -43.18
CA LYS A 943 -5.09 5.31 -43.40
C LYS A 943 -4.06 5.35 -42.26
N THR A 944 -4.55 5.21 -41.03
CA THR A 944 -3.75 5.15 -39.81
C THR A 944 -2.82 3.94 -39.77
N ALA A 945 -3.27 2.76 -40.22
CA ALA A 945 -2.40 1.58 -40.33
C ALA A 945 -1.22 1.84 -41.30
N TYR A 946 -1.51 2.32 -42.53
CA TYR A 946 -0.45 2.64 -43.51
C TYR A 946 0.53 3.72 -43.03
N MET A 947 0.06 4.78 -42.36
CA MET A 947 0.95 5.81 -41.82
C MET A 947 1.90 5.27 -40.74
N ASN A 948 1.47 4.29 -39.94
CA ASN A 948 2.36 3.63 -38.96
C ASN A 948 3.41 2.74 -39.64
N ILE A 949 3.06 2.05 -40.74
CA ILE A 949 4.02 1.27 -41.54
C ILE A 949 5.08 2.21 -42.15
N LEU A 950 4.66 3.34 -42.73
CA LEU A 950 5.59 4.35 -43.27
C LEU A 950 6.57 4.88 -42.20
N LEU A 951 6.10 5.12 -40.97
CA LEU A 951 6.98 5.52 -39.87
C LEU A 951 7.98 4.42 -39.49
N GLY A 952 7.54 3.15 -39.39
CA GLY A 952 8.41 2.02 -39.08
C GLY A 952 9.46 1.74 -40.16
N LEU A 953 9.10 1.96 -41.43
CA LEU A 953 10.00 1.90 -42.58
C LEU A 953 11.06 3.01 -42.54
N VAL A 954 10.67 4.25 -42.25
CA VAL A 954 11.60 5.38 -42.07
C VAL A 954 12.56 5.11 -40.91
N GLU A 955 12.04 4.73 -39.73
CA GLU A 955 12.88 4.39 -38.56
C GLU A 955 13.83 3.22 -38.84
N THR A 956 13.41 2.23 -39.64
CA THR A 956 14.27 1.09 -40.03
C THR A 956 15.35 1.48 -41.03
N LEU A 957 15.08 2.43 -41.93
CA LEU A 957 16.06 2.96 -42.88
C LEU A 957 16.98 4.06 -42.30
N ASP A 958 16.75 4.50 -41.06
CA ASP A 958 17.66 5.34 -40.27
C ASP A 958 18.56 4.54 -39.30
N LYS A 959 18.39 3.21 -39.20
CA LYS A 959 19.31 2.32 -38.46
C LYS A 959 20.67 2.21 -39.19
N ASP A 960 21.70 1.81 -38.44
CA ASP A 960 23.02 1.51 -39.02
C ASP A 960 22.90 0.36 -40.05
N PRO A 961 23.37 0.51 -41.31
CA PRO A 961 23.28 -0.53 -42.34
C PRO A 961 23.91 -1.88 -41.97
N HIS A 962 24.84 -1.91 -41.02
CA HIS A 962 25.48 -3.12 -40.52
C HIS A 962 24.70 -3.82 -39.40
N SER A 963 23.68 -3.16 -38.84
CA SER A 963 22.80 -3.71 -37.80
C SER A 963 21.57 -4.48 -38.34
N LEU A 964 21.23 -4.28 -39.62
CA LEU A 964 20.02 -4.83 -40.25
C LEU A 964 20.19 -6.28 -40.71
N SER A 965 19.17 -7.10 -40.49
CA SER A 965 19.07 -8.46 -41.03
C SER A 965 18.66 -8.48 -42.52
N GLU A 966 18.84 -9.63 -43.18
CA GLU A 966 18.37 -9.83 -44.57
C GLU A 966 16.84 -9.72 -44.64
N THR A 967 16.18 -10.32 -43.66
CA THR A 967 14.72 -10.33 -43.47
C THR A 967 14.14 -8.93 -43.23
N GLU A 968 14.82 -8.06 -42.47
CA GLU A 968 14.36 -6.67 -42.32
C GLU A 968 14.42 -5.88 -43.62
N LEU A 969 15.42 -6.14 -44.48
CA LEU A 969 15.51 -5.47 -45.79
C LEU A 969 14.47 -5.99 -46.78
N THR A 970 14.24 -7.31 -46.85
CA THR A 970 13.17 -7.87 -47.70
C THR A 970 11.77 -7.45 -47.22
N ASN A 971 11.57 -7.32 -45.90
CA ASN A 971 10.34 -6.74 -45.36
C ASN A 971 10.22 -5.26 -45.75
N ALA A 972 11.26 -4.45 -45.60
CA ALA A 972 11.27 -3.04 -46.00
C ALA A 972 11.02 -2.83 -47.50
N GLU A 973 11.56 -3.71 -48.37
CA GLU A 973 11.26 -3.74 -49.80
C GLU A 973 9.77 -4.03 -50.07
N SER A 974 9.16 -4.97 -49.33
CA SER A 974 7.73 -5.30 -49.43
C SER A 974 6.82 -4.19 -48.88
N GLU A 975 7.17 -3.60 -47.74
CA GLU A 975 6.44 -2.51 -47.08
C GLU A 975 6.41 -1.25 -47.96
N LEU A 976 7.54 -0.92 -48.58
CA LEU A 976 7.63 0.18 -49.54
C LEU A 976 6.71 -0.06 -50.75
N SER A 977 6.68 -1.28 -51.30
CA SER A 977 5.83 -1.62 -52.45
C SER A 977 4.32 -1.52 -52.12
N GLU A 978 3.88 -2.04 -50.97
CA GLU A 978 2.46 -2.01 -50.59
C GLU A 978 1.99 -0.58 -50.24
N LEU A 979 2.86 0.27 -49.69
CA LEU A 979 2.57 1.69 -49.48
C LEU A 979 2.39 2.46 -50.81
N GLU A 980 3.18 2.15 -51.84
CA GLU A 980 3.02 2.79 -53.16
C GLU A 980 1.77 2.29 -53.89
N GLU A 981 1.41 1.00 -53.77
CA GLU A 981 0.12 0.49 -54.28
C GLU A 981 -1.10 1.10 -53.56
N ALA A 982 -0.96 1.42 -52.27
CA ALA A 982 -1.95 2.14 -51.48
C ALA A 982 -2.07 3.65 -51.84
N GLY A 983 -1.08 4.20 -52.55
CA GLY A 983 -1.09 5.57 -53.09
C GLY A 983 -0.17 6.59 -52.39
N PHE A 984 0.84 6.14 -51.62
CA PHE A 984 1.88 7.02 -51.09
C PHE A 984 2.96 7.31 -52.15
N LYS A 985 3.59 8.49 -52.07
CA LYS A 985 4.71 8.91 -52.95
C LYS A 985 6.03 8.82 -52.19
N LEU A 986 6.77 7.73 -52.41
CA LEU A 986 7.92 7.34 -51.60
C LEU A 986 9.24 7.27 -52.40
N ASP A 987 9.30 7.94 -53.55
CA ASP A 987 10.50 8.02 -54.41
C ASP A 987 11.76 8.58 -53.71
N TRP A 988 11.58 9.28 -52.58
CA TRP A 988 12.66 9.78 -51.74
C TRP A 988 13.25 8.71 -50.79
N LEU A 989 12.54 7.61 -50.54
CA LEU A 989 13.04 6.46 -49.75
C LEU A 989 13.77 5.42 -50.60
N LYS A 990 13.40 5.25 -51.88
CA LYS A 990 14.01 4.26 -52.78
C LYS A 990 15.55 4.33 -52.81
N PRO A 991 16.21 5.49 -53.01
CA PRO A 991 17.67 5.56 -53.05
C PRO A 991 18.31 5.24 -51.69
N LYS A 992 17.61 5.54 -50.59
CA LYS A 992 18.07 5.27 -49.22
C LYS A 992 18.04 3.77 -48.91
N LEU A 993 16.98 3.07 -49.30
CA LEU A 993 16.87 1.61 -49.22
C LEU A 993 17.95 0.92 -50.08
N GLU A 994 18.18 1.38 -51.31
CA GLU A 994 19.26 0.89 -52.16
C GLU A 994 20.65 1.13 -51.53
N GLU A 995 20.91 2.33 -51.01
CA GLU A 995 22.19 2.69 -50.37
C GLU A 995 22.46 1.83 -49.11
N VAL A 996 21.45 1.65 -48.25
CA VAL A 996 21.54 0.81 -47.03
C VAL A 996 21.80 -0.65 -47.42
N SER A 997 21.02 -1.20 -48.37
CA SER A 997 21.21 -2.55 -48.90
C SER A 997 22.59 -2.76 -49.53
N LEU A 998 23.13 -1.75 -50.22
CA LEU A 998 24.47 -1.80 -50.82
C LEU A 998 25.58 -1.75 -49.76
N LYS A 999 25.49 -0.87 -48.75
CA LYS A 999 26.46 -0.77 -47.64
C LYS A 999 26.52 -2.07 -46.82
N ARG A 1000 25.37 -2.71 -46.56
CA ARG A 1000 25.30 -4.02 -45.91
C ARG A 1000 25.99 -5.10 -46.75
N LYS A 1001 25.71 -5.17 -48.05
CA LYS A 1001 26.35 -6.12 -48.99
C LYS A 1001 27.86 -5.91 -49.11
N GLN A 1002 28.35 -4.67 -49.02
CA GLN A 1002 29.79 -4.37 -49.01
C GLN A 1002 30.49 -4.89 -47.74
N ALA A 1003 29.91 -4.71 -46.56
CA ALA A 1003 30.49 -5.19 -45.30
C ALA A 1003 30.61 -6.73 -45.25
N ALA A 1004 29.59 -7.45 -45.75
CA ALA A 1004 29.56 -8.91 -45.83
C ALA A 1004 30.63 -9.53 -46.75
N SER A 1005 31.36 -8.72 -47.53
CA SER A 1005 32.49 -9.19 -48.34
C SER A 1005 33.78 -9.41 -47.54
N SER A 1006 33.85 -8.96 -46.28
CA SER A 1006 34.97 -9.22 -45.37
C SER A 1006 34.59 -10.23 -44.28
N HIS A 1007 35.54 -11.10 -43.90
CA HIS A 1007 35.43 -12.14 -42.88
C HIS A 1007 34.48 -13.31 -43.19
N ARG A 1008 35.05 -14.37 -43.79
CA ARG A 1008 34.56 -15.76 -43.64
C ARG A 1008 35.06 -16.35 -42.33
N VAL A 1009 34.22 -17.12 -41.61
CA VAL A 1009 34.50 -18.41 -40.92
C VAL A 1009 33.27 -18.82 -40.08
N SER A 1010 33.02 -20.13 -39.91
CA SER A 1010 32.00 -20.71 -39.02
C SER A 1010 32.67 -21.49 -37.86
N PRO A 1011 31.93 -21.86 -36.78
CA PRO A 1011 31.39 -23.23 -36.71
C PRO A 1011 30.07 -23.38 -35.89
N PHE A 1012 29.81 -24.59 -35.38
CA PHE A 1012 28.56 -25.15 -34.79
C PHE A 1012 28.56 -25.26 -33.24
N GLU A 1013 27.36 -25.42 -32.66
CA GLU A 1013 27.00 -26.21 -31.42
C GLU A 1013 27.65 -25.82 -30.06
N CYS A 1014 27.21 -26.24 -28.86
CA CYS A 1014 26.07 -27.08 -28.36
C CYS A 1014 25.10 -26.21 -27.50
N ILE A 1015 23.93 -26.59 -26.95
CA ILE A 1015 23.29 -27.82 -26.41
C ILE A 1015 23.84 -28.32 -25.06
N ASP A 1016 23.02 -28.19 -24.01
CA ASP A 1016 23.16 -28.90 -22.72
C ASP A 1016 22.10 -30.02 -22.58
N PHE A 1017 22.45 -31.08 -21.83
CA PHE A 1017 21.64 -32.30 -21.64
C PHE A 1017 21.14 -32.47 -20.21
N LEU A 1018 19.92 -32.99 -20.04
CA LEU A 1018 19.53 -33.83 -18.89
C LEU A 1018 18.56 -34.94 -19.33
N ASP A 1019 18.90 -36.16 -18.89
CA ASP A 1019 18.28 -37.49 -19.00
C ASP A 1019 17.26 -37.90 -20.10
N MET A 1020 17.49 -39.12 -20.62
CA MET A 1020 16.69 -39.78 -21.65
C MET A 1020 16.19 -41.17 -21.23
N GLU A 1021 14.90 -41.30 -20.93
CA GLU A 1021 14.16 -42.47 -21.41
C GLU A 1021 14.09 -42.41 -22.95
N LYS A 1022 14.64 -43.41 -23.63
CA LYS A 1022 14.45 -43.62 -25.09
C LYS A 1022 13.04 -44.07 -25.41
N LEU A 1023 12.55 -43.72 -26.60
CA LEU A 1023 11.30 -44.24 -27.14
C LEU A 1023 11.47 -45.68 -27.65
N SER A 1024 11.16 -46.67 -26.81
CA SER A 1024 11.29 -48.11 -27.14
C SER A 1024 10.09 -48.71 -27.89
N GLU A 1025 8.88 -48.20 -27.68
CA GLU A 1025 7.64 -48.79 -28.20
C GLU A 1025 7.12 -48.07 -29.45
N LYS A 1026 6.77 -48.86 -30.48
CA LYS A 1026 6.17 -48.37 -31.72
C LYS A 1026 4.69 -48.07 -31.50
N ALA A 1027 4.27 -46.84 -31.80
CA ALA A 1027 2.89 -46.39 -31.69
C ALA A 1027 2.08 -46.59 -32.98
N PHE A 1028 2.73 -46.49 -34.16
CA PHE A 1028 2.06 -46.63 -35.46
C PHE A 1028 3.02 -47.11 -36.54
N SER A 1029 2.46 -47.71 -37.60
CA SER A 1029 3.18 -48.33 -38.72
C SER A 1029 2.31 -48.19 -39.96
N TRP A 1030 2.84 -47.62 -41.05
CA TRP A 1030 2.07 -47.33 -42.27
C TRP A 1030 2.89 -47.64 -43.52
N GLU A 1031 2.35 -48.44 -44.42
CA GLU A 1031 2.95 -48.81 -45.72
C GLU A 1031 2.24 -48.06 -46.85
N ILE A 1032 3.01 -47.59 -47.84
CA ILE A 1032 2.51 -46.78 -48.95
C ILE A 1032 2.88 -47.44 -50.29
N ASP A 1033 1.83 -47.81 -51.04
CA ASP A 1033 1.95 -48.47 -52.34
C ASP A 1033 2.17 -47.49 -53.51
N ASN A 1034 2.94 -47.95 -54.48
CA ASN A 1034 3.35 -47.23 -55.69
C ASN A 1034 3.97 -45.86 -55.39
N PHE A 1035 4.88 -45.81 -54.40
CA PHE A 1035 5.37 -44.56 -53.83
C PHE A 1035 5.97 -43.60 -54.86
N SER A 1036 6.75 -44.11 -55.82
CA SER A 1036 7.42 -43.31 -56.86
C SER A 1036 6.45 -42.62 -57.83
N GLU A 1037 5.19 -43.07 -57.91
CA GLU A 1037 4.15 -42.47 -58.75
C GLU A 1037 3.42 -41.31 -58.04
N ARG A 1038 3.59 -41.17 -56.73
CA ARG A 1038 2.86 -40.20 -55.90
C ARG A 1038 3.52 -38.83 -55.99
N ASN A 1039 2.86 -37.89 -56.65
CA ASN A 1039 3.35 -36.53 -56.83
C ASN A 1039 2.83 -35.52 -55.79
N GLY A 1040 1.68 -35.79 -55.16
CA GLY A 1040 1.05 -34.93 -54.16
C GLY A 1040 1.33 -35.37 -52.72
N VAL A 1041 0.86 -34.58 -51.74
CA VAL A 1041 0.91 -34.95 -50.32
C VAL A 1041 0.06 -36.20 -50.05
N ILE A 1042 0.65 -37.18 -49.37
CA ILE A 1042 -0.01 -38.39 -48.91
C ILE A 1042 -0.27 -38.26 -47.41
N ARG A 1043 -1.46 -38.62 -46.94
CA ARG A 1043 -1.82 -38.58 -45.52
C ARG A 1043 -2.20 -40.00 -45.07
N SER A 1044 -1.84 -40.37 -43.84
CA SER A 1044 -2.31 -41.62 -43.24
C SER A 1044 -3.79 -41.49 -42.83
N ASP A 1045 -4.40 -42.60 -42.42
CA ASP A 1045 -5.55 -42.51 -41.52
C ASP A 1045 -5.13 -41.96 -40.14
N PRO A 1046 -6.07 -41.39 -39.36
CA PRO A 1046 -5.84 -41.03 -37.95
C PRO A 1046 -5.45 -42.26 -37.10
N PHE A 1047 -4.55 -42.07 -36.14
CA PHE A 1047 -4.19 -43.09 -35.16
C PHE A 1047 -4.03 -42.52 -33.74
N THR A 1048 -4.38 -43.31 -32.73
CA THR A 1048 -4.42 -42.84 -31.33
C THR A 1048 -3.21 -43.32 -30.54
N SER A 1049 -2.48 -42.40 -29.90
CA SER A 1049 -1.41 -42.73 -28.96
C SER A 1049 -1.27 -41.67 -27.86
N GLY A 1050 -0.96 -42.09 -26.64
CA GLY A 1050 -0.85 -41.22 -25.46
C GLY A 1050 -2.13 -40.44 -25.14
N GLY A 1051 -3.31 -41.00 -25.44
CA GLY A 1051 -4.61 -40.34 -25.24
C GLY A 1051 -4.91 -39.21 -26.24
N CYS A 1052 -4.18 -39.14 -27.35
CA CYS A 1052 -4.38 -38.15 -28.42
C CYS A 1052 -4.43 -38.85 -29.80
N GLU A 1053 -5.20 -38.29 -30.73
CA GLU A 1053 -5.19 -38.69 -32.14
C GLU A 1053 -4.10 -37.92 -32.93
N TRP A 1054 -3.48 -38.61 -33.87
CA TRP A 1054 -2.34 -38.17 -34.67
C TRP A 1054 -2.50 -38.60 -36.14
N LEU A 1055 -1.78 -37.93 -37.05
CA LEU A 1055 -1.84 -38.15 -38.50
C LEU A 1055 -0.44 -38.01 -39.11
N LEU A 1056 -0.02 -38.90 -40.00
CA LEU A 1056 1.19 -38.70 -40.81
C LEU A 1056 0.87 -37.95 -42.09
N CYS A 1057 1.82 -37.12 -42.55
CA CYS A 1057 1.79 -36.41 -43.83
C CYS A 1057 3.15 -36.53 -44.52
N VAL A 1058 3.17 -37.20 -45.66
CA VAL A 1058 4.34 -37.44 -46.50
C VAL A 1058 4.28 -36.53 -47.71
N HIS A 1059 5.39 -35.88 -48.04
CA HIS A 1059 5.52 -35.07 -49.25
C HIS A 1059 6.62 -35.71 -50.13
N PRO A 1060 6.25 -36.58 -51.10
CA PRO A 1060 7.21 -37.38 -51.88
C PRO A 1060 8.23 -36.60 -52.69
N LYS A 1061 7.98 -35.30 -52.95
CA LYS A 1061 8.85 -34.37 -53.66
C LYS A 1061 9.20 -33.12 -52.84
N GLY A 1062 9.09 -33.20 -51.52
CA GLY A 1062 9.38 -32.09 -50.62
C GLY A 1062 8.18 -31.18 -50.31
N LYS A 1063 8.35 -30.33 -49.28
CA LYS A 1063 7.34 -29.35 -48.83
C LYS A 1063 7.83 -27.89 -48.83
N LEU A 1064 9.15 -27.68 -48.79
CA LEU A 1064 9.86 -26.39 -48.88
C LEU A 1064 11.28 -26.58 -49.46
N VAL A 1065 11.58 -27.80 -49.93
CA VAL A 1065 12.93 -28.34 -50.12
C VAL A 1065 12.79 -29.49 -51.10
N ASP A 1066 12.84 -29.15 -52.38
CA ASP A 1066 12.24 -29.98 -53.42
C ASP A 1066 13.21 -31.06 -53.96
N ASP A 1067 14.42 -31.12 -53.38
CA ASP A 1067 15.42 -32.17 -53.57
C ASP A 1067 15.36 -33.27 -52.48
N HIS A 1068 14.44 -33.17 -51.51
CA HIS A 1068 14.26 -34.16 -50.43
C HIS A 1068 12.80 -34.58 -50.22
N LEU A 1069 12.62 -35.84 -49.81
CA LEU A 1069 11.40 -36.32 -49.16
C LEU A 1069 11.20 -35.55 -47.85
N SER A 1070 10.01 -35.00 -47.63
CA SER A 1070 9.61 -34.42 -46.34
C SER A 1070 8.54 -35.26 -45.63
N LEU A 1071 8.61 -35.32 -44.30
CA LEU A 1071 7.77 -36.18 -43.46
C LEU A 1071 7.35 -35.46 -42.17
N PHE A 1072 6.05 -35.37 -41.90
CA PHE A 1072 5.49 -34.66 -40.75
C PHE A 1072 4.46 -35.50 -40.00
N LEU A 1073 4.55 -35.48 -38.67
CA LEU A 1073 3.50 -35.91 -37.76
C LEU A 1073 2.63 -34.71 -37.39
N HIS A 1074 1.32 -34.86 -37.48
CA HIS A 1074 0.32 -33.85 -37.12
C HIS A 1074 -0.54 -34.34 -35.96
N ALA A 1075 -1.03 -33.41 -35.12
CA ALA A 1075 -2.08 -33.71 -34.15
C ALA A 1075 -3.45 -33.60 -34.85
N VAL A 1076 -4.35 -34.56 -34.62
CA VAL A 1076 -5.70 -34.51 -35.19
C VAL A 1076 -6.59 -33.57 -34.36
N ASN A 1077 -7.41 -32.81 -35.08
CA ASN A 1077 -8.36 -31.82 -34.60
C ASN A 1077 -7.81 -30.88 -33.49
N PRO A 1078 -6.71 -30.12 -33.75
CA PRO A 1078 -6.08 -29.25 -32.77
C PRO A 1078 -6.95 -28.03 -32.37
N VAL A 1079 -8.00 -27.75 -33.15
CA VAL A 1079 -8.96 -26.64 -32.94
C VAL A 1079 -9.92 -26.91 -31.77
N SER A 1080 -10.01 -28.16 -31.30
CA SER A 1080 -10.75 -28.54 -30.09
C SER A 1080 -10.12 -28.04 -28.78
N LEU A 1081 -8.90 -27.50 -28.85
CA LEU A 1081 -8.21 -26.89 -27.71
C LEU A 1081 -8.43 -25.37 -27.71
N LEU A 1082 -8.81 -24.83 -26.55
CA LEU A 1082 -8.91 -23.38 -26.35
C LEU A 1082 -7.56 -22.67 -26.65
N PRO A 1083 -7.56 -21.38 -27.01
CA PRO A 1083 -6.34 -20.61 -27.23
C PRO A 1083 -5.31 -20.78 -26.09
N ARG A 1084 -4.02 -20.85 -26.46
CA ARG A 1084 -2.85 -21.15 -25.59
C ARG A 1084 -2.78 -22.56 -24.95
N TRP A 1085 -3.71 -23.48 -25.23
CA TRP A 1085 -3.53 -24.89 -24.83
C TRP A 1085 -2.57 -25.63 -25.77
N ARG A 1086 -1.57 -26.33 -25.22
CA ARG A 1086 -0.51 -27.01 -26.00
C ARG A 1086 -0.27 -28.44 -25.50
N ARG A 1087 -0.19 -29.40 -26.43
CA ARG A 1087 0.18 -30.81 -26.18
C ARG A 1087 1.71 -30.95 -26.31
N ARG A 1088 2.43 -31.37 -25.27
CA ARG A 1088 3.89 -31.63 -25.35
C ARG A 1088 4.15 -33.13 -25.49
N ALA A 1089 4.82 -33.55 -26.56
CA ALA A 1089 5.12 -34.95 -26.84
C ALA A 1089 6.56 -35.16 -27.33
N ARG A 1090 7.18 -36.27 -26.93
CA ARG A 1090 8.46 -36.75 -27.46
C ARG A 1090 8.17 -37.75 -28.59
N TYR A 1091 8.75 -37.57 -29.77
CA TYR A 1091 8.51 -38.47 -30.91
C TYR A 1091 9.76 -38.69 -31.78
N SER A 1092 9.77 -39.79 -32.53
CA SER A 1092 10.76 -40.10 -33.57
C SER A 1092 10.05 -40.78 -34.75
N LEU A 1093 10.43 -40.42 -35.97
CA LEU A 1093 9.90 -40.97 -37.22
C LEU A 1093 10.96 -41.81 -37.93
N VAL A 1094 10.55 -42.94 -38.49
CA VAL A 1094 11.45 -43.94 -39.10
C VAL A 1094 10.95 -44.30 -40.48
N LEU A 1095 11.85 -44.31 -41.46
CA LEU A 1095 11.61 -44.85 -42.81
C LEU A 1095 12.27 -46.22 -42.94
N LEU A 1096 11.53 -47.17 -43.51
CA LEU A 1096 11.91 -48.56 -43.74
C LEU A 1096 11.65 -48.96 -45.20
N ASN A 1097 12.47 -49.86 -45.73
CA ASN A 1097 12.12 -50.66 -46.91
C ASN A 1097 11.18 -51.82 -46.52
N GLN A 1098 10.74 -52.60 -47.50
CA GLN A 1098 9.93 -53.81 -47.30
C GLN A 1098 10.66 -54.85 -46.43
N SER A 1099 12.00 -54.93 -46.52
CA SER A 1099 12.84 -55.79 -45.67
C SER A 1099 13.00 -55.32 -44.21
N GLY A 1100 12.35 -54.23 -43.77
CA GLY A 1100 12.44 -53.71 -42.39
C GLY A 1100 13.79 -53.07 -42.01
N LYS A 1101 14.64 -52.74 -42.98
CA LYS A 1101 15.91 -52.03 -42.81
C LYS A 1101 15.65 -50.52 -42.72
N VAL A 1102 16.23 -49.87 -41.69
CA VAL A 1102 16.13 -48.40 -41.52
C VAL A 1102 16.85 -47.67 -42.64
N LEU A 1103 16.08 -46.91 -43.41
CA LEU A 1103 16.53 -46.04 -44.50
C LEU A 1103 16.88 -44.63 -43.99
N SER A 1104 16.09 -44.12 -43.04
CA SER A 1104 16.32 -42.86 -42.33
C SER A 1104 15.53 -42.86 -41.01
N ARG A 1105 16.01 -42.13 -39.99
CA ARG A 1105 15.36 -41.98 -38.69
C ARG A 1105 15.60 -40.56 -38.17
N THR A 1106 14.56 -39.87 -37.70
CA THR A 1106 14.75 -38.59 -37.01
C THR A 1106 15.34 -38.81 -35.62
N VAL A 1107 16.15 -37.86 -35.13
CA VAL A 1107 16.47 -37.75 -33.70
C VAL A 1107 15.16 -37.71 -32.89
N GLU A 1108 15.17 -38.21 -31.65
CA GLU A 1108 14.01 -38.09 -30.76
C GLU A 1108 13.78 -36.62 -30.38
N GLU A 1109 12.68 -36.02 -30.84
CA GLU A 1109 12.37 -34.62 -30.59
C GLU A 1109 11.25 -34.46 -29.54
N LEU A 1110 11.45 -33.55 -28.58
CA LEU A 1110 10.41 -33.12 -27.64
C LEU A 1110 9.80 -31.79 -28.11
N ARG A 1111 8.62 -31.85 -28.76
CA ARG A 1111 7.96 -30.69 -29.38
C ARG A 1111 6.56 -30.44 -28.79
N PHE A 1112 6.04 -29.24 -29.08
CA PHE A 1112 4.66 -28.84 -28.78
C PHE A 1112 3.81 -28.87 -30.06
N PHE A 1113 2.55 -29.26 -29.89
CA PHE A 1113 1.51 -29.28 -30.94
C PHE A 1113 0.28 -28.48 -30.46
N CYS A 1114 -0.23 -27.62 -31.32
CA CYS A 1114 -1.41 -26.76 -31.14
C CYS A 1114 -1.89 -26.24 -32.51
N ALA A 1115 -2.99 -25.48 -32.55
CA ALA A 1115 -3.56 -24.97 -33.81
C ALA A 1115 -2.60 -24.05 -34.60
N GLU A 1116 -1.71 -23.32 -33.92
CA GLU A 1116 -0.65 -22.49 -34.50
C GLU A 1116 0.48 -23.32 -35.15
N ALA A 1117 0.45 -24.64 -34.97
CA ALA A 1117 1.61 -25.52 -35.02
C ALA A 1117 1.22 -26.97 -35.36
N GLU A 1118 0.28 -27.15 -36.29
CA GLU A 1118 -0.46 -28.40 -36.47
C GLU A 1118 0.41 -29.65 -36.75
N GLY A 1119 1.61 -29.47 -37.31
CA GLY A 1119 2.55 -30.54 -37.64
C GLY A 1119 4.01 -30.25 -37.30
N ARG A 1120 4.77 -31.31 -37.06
CA ARG A 1120 6.21 -31.33 -36.74
C ARG A 1120 6.89 -32.53 -37.40
N GLY A 1121 8.13 -32.36 -37.86
CA GLY A 1121 8.88 -33.37 -38.60
C GLY A 1121 9.98 -32.77 -39.45
N SER A 1122 10.51 -33.54 -40.41
CA SER A 1122 11.67 -33.13 -41.21
C SER A 1122 11.29 -32.71 -42.63
N HIS A 1123 11.78 -31.55 -43.06
CA HIS A 1123 11.75 -31.11 -44.45
C HIS A 1123 12.78 -31.86 -45.31
N ARG A 1124 13.88 -32.35 -44.69
CA ARG A 1124 14.98 -33.10 -45.31
C ARG A 1124 15.05 -34.51 -44.71
N MET A 1125 14.00 -35.31 -44.87
CA MET A 1125 13.94 -36.65 -44.27
C MET A 1125 14.84 -37.66 -45.01
N LEU A 1126 14.93 -37.53 -46.34
CA LEU A 1126 15.81 -38.32 -47.21
C LEU A 1126 15.99 -37.60 -48.57
N PRO A 1127 17.18 -37.55 -49.19
CA PRO A 1127 17.35 -36.97 -50.53
C PRO A 1127 16.59 -37.78 -51.59
N LEU A 1128 15.96 -37.11 -52.56
CA LEU A 1128 15.21 -37.80 -53.63
C LEU A 1128 16.13 -38.59 -54.57
N THR A 1129 17.39 -38.19 -54.70
CA THR A 1129 18.42 -38.94 -55.42
C THR A 1129 18.63 -40.34 -54.83
N LYS A 1130 18.48 -40.53 -53.52
CA LYS A 1130 18.58 -41.85 -52.87
C LYS A 1130 17.36 -42.74 -53.14
N LEU A 1131 16.17 -42.14 -53.23
CA LEU A 1131 14.95 -42.86 -53.63
C LEU A 1131 14.98 -43.32 -55.10
N GLN A 1132 15.95 -42.84 -55.88
CA GLN A 1132 16.20 -43.21 -57.28
C GLN A 1132 17.39 -44.19 -57.44
N GLU A 1133 18.06 -44.59 -56.35
CA GLU A 1133 19.07 -45.66 -56.37
C GLU A 1133 18.38 -47.02 -56.58
N GLU A 1134 18.87 -47.85 -57.51
CA GLU A 1134 18.26 -49.16 -57.79
C GLU A 1134 18.24 -50.05 -56.54
N GLY A 1135 17.06 -50.61 -56.22
CA GLY A 1135 16.84 -51.42 -55.02
C GLY A 1135 16.56 -50.64 -53.73
N PHE A 1136 16.43 -49.31 -53.76
CA PHE A 1136 16.08 -48.52 -52.57
C PHE A 1136 14.60 -48.65 -52.17
N LEU A 1137 13.69 -48.76 -53.16
CA LEU A 1137 12.26 -49.00 -52.99
C LEU A 1137 11.89 -50.39 -53.51
N GLU A 1138 11.94 -51.39 -52.64
CA GLU A 1138 11.46 -52.76 -52.90
C GLU A 1138 9.96 -52.72 -53.24
N ASP A 1139 9.56 -53.39 -54.33
CA ASP A 1139 8.19 -53.40 -54.90
C ASP A 1139 7.53 -52.01 -55.06
N ASN A 1140 8.31 -50.93 -55.19
CA ASN A 1140 7.81 -49.54 -55.19
C ASN A 1140 6.99 -49.17 -53.92
N LYS A 1141 7.26 -49.84 -52.80
CA LYS A 1141 6.65 -49.61 -51.48
C LYS A 1141 7.56 -48.80 -50.56
N LEU A 1142 6.97 -48.03 -49.65
CA LEU A 1142 7.68 -47.32 -48.58
C LEU A 1142 6.94 -47.44 -47.26
N THR A 1143 7.65 -47.83 -46.19
CA THR A 1143 7.04 -48.04 -44.86
C THR A 1143 7.57 -47.04 -43.84
N ILE A 1144 6.67 -46.48 -43.03
CA ILE A 1144 6.94 -45.45 -42.03
C ILE A 1144 6.48 -45.96 -40.65
N GLU A 1145 7.33 -45.80 -39.64
CA GLU A 1145 6.98 -46.07 -38.24
C GLU A 1145 7.05 -44.80 -37.39
N VAL A 1146 6.12 -44.69 -36.44
CA VAL A 1146 6.05 -43.61 -35.46
C VAL A 1146 6.28 -44.17 -34.06
N TYR A 1147 7.22 -43.56 -33.35
CA TYR A 1147 7.44 -43.75 -31.92
C TYR A 1147 7.05 -42.43 -31.24
N ILE A 1148 6.12 -42.45 -30.28
CA ILE A 1148 5.65 -41.22 -29.60
C ILE A 1148 5.19 -41.49 -28.16
N LYS A 1149 5.60 -40.62 -27.23
CA LYS A 1149 5.15 -40.57 -25.83
C LYS A 1149 4.67 -39.15 -25.51
N VAL A 1150 3.39 -38.99 -25.15
CA VAL A 1150 2.84 -37.70 -24.72
C VAL A 1150 3.29 -37.44 -23.29
N VAL A 1151 3.84 -36.26 -23.02
CA VAL A 1151 4.56 -35.95 -21.77
C VAL A 1151 3.74 -35.05 -20.84
N LYS A 1152 3.08 -34.02 -21.37
CA LYS A 1152 2.27 -33.09 -20.56
C LYS A 1152 1.22 -32.34 -21.40
N PHE A 1153 0.04 -32.13 -20.83
CA PHE A 1153 -0.92 -31.11 -21.27
C PHE A 1153 -0.64 -29.81 -20.52
N VAL A 1154 -0.53 -28.69 -21.24
CA VAL A 1154 -0.24 -27.38 -20.65
C VAL A 1154 -1.27 -26.35 -21.12
N ALA A 1155 -1.82 -25.61 -20.16
CA ALA A 1155 -2.57 -24.38 -20.37
C ALA A 1155 -1.81 -23.24 -19.65
N GLU A 1156 -1.60 -22.12 -20.32
CA GLU A 1156 -0.93 -20.95 -19.75
C GLU A 1156 -1.91 -19.79 -19.51
N GLY A 1157 -2.18 -19.52 -18.23
CA GLY A 1157 -2.69 -18.23 -17.75
C GLY A 1157 -4.19 -17.97 -17.94
N ASN A 1158 -4.80 -17.37 -16.91
CA ASN A 1158 -6.05 -16.64 -17.07
C ASN A 1158 -5.73 -15.31 -17.76
N LEU A 1159 -6.09 -15.18 -19.04
CA LEU A 1159 -5.87 -13.92 -19.77
C LEU A 1159 -6.98 -12.92 -19.47
N THR A 1160 -6.62 -11.64 -19.42
CA THR A 1160 -7.62 -10.56 -19.51
C THR A 1160 -8.01 -10.33 -20.97
N GLY A 1161 -9.21 -9.81 -21.23
CA GLY A 1161 -9.78 -9.77 -22.59
C GLY A 1161 -9.06 -8.90 -23.63
N ASN A 1162 -7.96 -8.23 -23.26
CA ASN A 1162 -7.30 -7.18 -24.05
C ASN A 1162 -5.95 -7.62 -24.70
N GLU A 1163 -5.53 -8.87 -24.54
CA GLU A 1163 -4.36 -9.41 -25.26
C GLU A 1163 -4.70 -9.69 -26.74
N MET A 1164 -3.76 -9.45 -27.67
CA MET A 1164 -3.96 -9.74 -29.10
C MET A 1164 -3.55 -11.18 -29.43
N VAL A 1165 -4.33 -11.86 -30.26
CA VAL A 1165 -4.11 -13.24 -30.73
C VAL A 1165 -4.16 -13.34 -32.25
N ASP A 1166 -3.43 -14.30 -32.84
CA ASP A 1166 -3.54 -14.60 -34.27
C ASP A 1166 -4.71 -15.55 -34.53
N PHE A 1167 -5.61 -15.16 -35.44
CA PHE A 1167 -6.65 -16.02 -35.96
C PHE A 1167 -6.65 -15.93 -37.49
N ARG A 1168 -6.19 -17.01 -38.16
CA ARG A 1168 -6.13 -17.13 -39.63
C ARG A 1168 -5.40 -15.97 -40.33
N GLY A 1169 -4.38 -15.37 -39.70
CA GLY A 1169 -3.60 -14.26 -40.26
C GLY A 1169 -4.09 -12.87 -39.88
N PHE A 1170 -5.13 -12.77 -39.03
CA PHE A 1170 -5.60 -11.52 -38.43
C PHE A 1170 -5.15 -11.46 -36.97
N HIS A 1171 -4.63 -10.31 -36.53
CA HIS A 1171 -4.44 -10.03 -35.09
C HIS A 1171 -5.67 -9.33 -34.52
N VAL A 1172 -6.33 -9.99 -33.57
CA VAL A 1172 -7.59 -9.55 -32.94
C VAL A 1172 -7.52 -9.73 -31.43
N LEU A 1173 -8.31 -8.97 -30.64
CA LEU A 1173 -8.28 -9.13 -29.19
C LEU A 1173 -8.83 -10.50 -28.78
N ASN A 1174 -8.31 -11.08 -27.71
CA ASN A 1174 -8.72 -12.39 -27.19
C ASN A 1174 -10.23 -12.44 -26.89
N ARG A 1175 -10.83 -11.32 -26.46
CA ARG A 1175 -12.30 -11.19 -26.31
C ARG A 1175 -13.08 -11.23 -27.63
N GLN A 1176 -12.48 -10.79 -28.74
CA GLN A 1176 -13.08 -10.81 -30.09
C GLN A 1176 -12.85 -12.14 -30.80
N ALA A 1177 -11.87 -12.95 -30.37
CA ALA A 1177 -11.49 -14.20 -31.05
C ALA A 1177 -12.65 -15.19 -31.20
N VAL A 1178 -13.60 -15.22 -30.24
CA VAL A 1178 -14.84 -16.01 -30.35
C VAL A 1178 -15.76 -15.47 -31.45
N SER A 1179 -15.98 -14.15 -31.50
CA SER A 1179 -16.79 -13.51 -32.56
C SER A 1179 -16.20 -13.73 -33.95
N VAL A 1180 -14.88 -13.56 -34.10
CA VAL A 1180 -14.16 -13.82 -35.36
C VAL A 1180 -14.24 -15.29 -35.75
N SER A 1181 -14.04 -16.21 -34.79
CA SER A 1181 -14.20 -17.64 -35.05
C SER A 1181 -15.62 -18.00 -35.47
N ASN A 1182 -16.65 -17.38 -34.88
CA ASN A 1182 -18.04 -17.61 -35.26
C ASN A 1182 -18.32 -17.12 -36.69
N ILE A 1183 -17.80 -15.94 -37.08
CA ILE A 1183 -17.90 -15.44 -38.46
C ILE A 1183 -17.23 -16.42 -39.44
N PHE A 1184 -16.03 -16.94 -39.15
CA PHE A 1184 -15.35 -17.94 -39.99
C PHE A 1184 -15.96 -19.36 -39.95
N VAL A 1185 -16.84 -19.66 -39.00
CA VAL A 1185 -17.60 -20.92 -38.94
C VAL A 1185 -18.92 -20.81 -39.73
N LEU A 1186 -19.59 -19.67 -39.64
CA LEU A 1186 -20.85 -19.41 -40.36
C LEU A 1186 -20.61 -19.01 -41.83
N HIS A 1187 -19.51 -18.32 -42.10
CA HIS A 1187 -19.13 -17.80 -43.41
C HIS A 1187 -17.64 -18.12 -43.70
N PRO A 1188 -17.29 -19.38 -44.03
CA PRO A 1188 -15.89 -19.80 -44.21
C PRO A 1188 -15.11 -18.99 -45.25
N ASP A 1189 -15.80 -18.52 -46.29
CA ASP A 1189 -15.21 -17.87 -47.47
C ASP A 1189 -15.08 -16.33 -47.33
N VAL A 1190 -15.48 -15.77 -46.18
CA VAL A 1190 -15.64 -14.31 -45.92
C VAL A 1190 -14.40 -13.46 -46.24
N ALA A 1191 -13.21 -14.05 -46.22
CA ALA A 1191 -11.92 -13.37 -46.27
C ALA A 1191 -10.96 -13.92 -47.36
N VAL A 1192 -11.49 -14.68 -48.34
CA VAL A 1192 -10.64 -15.44 -49.30
C VAL A 1192 -9.95 -14.55 -50.34
N ASP A 1193 -10.57 -13.44 -50.77
CA ASP A 1193 -10.08 -12.61 -51.88
C ASP A 1193 -9.48 -11.26 -51.42
N ILE A 1194 -9.04 -11.17 -50.15
CA ILE A 1194 -8.53 -9.92 -49.56
C ILE A 1194 -7.24 -9.44 -50.25
N ARG A 1195 -7.24 -8.17 -50.65
CA ARG A 1195 -6.18 -7.55 -51.47
C ARG A 1195 -4.95 -7.10 -50.70
N ALA A 1196 -5.09 -6.73 -49.42
CA ALA A 1196 -3.96 -6.29 -48.59
C ALA A 1196 -2.95 -7.44 -48.37
N GLY A 1197 -1.66 -7.14 -48.38
CA GLY A 1197 -0.60 -8.09 -48.04
C GLY A 1197 -0.30 -8.05 -46.55
N ILE A 1198 -0.05 -6.85 -46.02
CA ILE A 1198 0.40 -6.60 -44.64
C ILE A 1198 -0.69 -6.91 -43.59
N LYS A 1199 -0.22 -7.46 -42.47
CA LYS A 1199 -1.05 -8.07 -41.41
C LYS A 1199 -1.83 -7.03 -40.60
N GLU A 1200 -1.20 -5.89 -40.36
CA GLU A 1200 -1.73 -4.75 -39.61
C GLU A 1200 -2.91 -4.12 -40.35
N VAL A 1201 -2.85 -4.06 -41.69
CA VAL A 1201 -3.93 -3.59 -42.56
C VAL A 1201 -5.10 -4.58 -42.56
N LYS A 1202 -4.83 -5.89 -42.66
CA LYS A 1202 -5.85 -6.94 -42.50
C LYS A 1202 -6.57 -6.86 -41.15
N THR A 1203 -5.82 -6.60 -40.08
CA THR A 1203 -6.36 -6.36 -38.73
C THR A 1203 -7.26 -5.12 -38.66
N ALA A 1204 -6.93 -4.02 -39.34
CA ALA A 1204 -7.80 -2.85 -39.39
C ALA A 1204 -9.17 -3.19 -40.02
N TYR A 1205 -9.18 -3.82 -41.20
CA TYR A 1205 -10.42 -4.24 -41.86
C TYR A 1205 -11.25 -5.24 -41.05
N MET A 1206 -10.62 -6.23 -40.40
CA MET A 1206 -11.34 -7.19 -39.55
C MET A 1206 -12.03 -6.52 -38.35
N ASN A 1207 -11.43 -5.47 -37.77
CA ASN A 1207 -12.08 -4.72 -36.69
C ASN A 1207 -13.27 -3.87 -37.18
N ILE A 1208 -13.20 -3.31 -38.40
CA ILE A 1208 -14.33 -2.62 -39.04
C ILE A 1208 -15.48 -3.61 -39.27
N LEU A 1209 -15.20 -4.81 -39.81
CA LEU A 1209 -16.21 -5.85 -40.00
C LEU A 1209 -16.89 -6.27 -38.68
N LEU A 1210 -16.14 -6.40 -37.59
CA LEU A 1210 -16.72 -6.68 -36.26
C LEU A 1210 -17.63 -5.53 -35.78
N GLY A 1211 -17.19 -4.28 -35.91
CA GLY A 1211 -17.98 -3.10 -35.52
C GLY A 1211 -19.26 -2.92 -36.35
N LEU A 1212 -19.21 -3.27 -37.63
CA LEU A 1212 -20.36 -3.30 -38.54
C LEU A 1212 -21.37 -4.37 -38.13
N VAL A 1213 -20.91 -5.59 -37.82
CA VAL A 1213 -21.76 -6.68 -37.28
C VAL A 1213 -22.41 -6.27 -35.96
N GLU A 1214 -21.62 -5.79 -34.98
CA GLU A 1214 -22.13 -5.31 -33.68
C GLU A 1214 -23.11 -4.15 -33.83
N THR A 1215 -22.95 -3.30 -34.84
CA THR A 1215 -23.87 -2.18 -35.12
C THR A 1215 -25.17 -2.64 -35.78
N LEU A 1216 -25.11 -3.68 -36.63
CA LEU A 1216 -26.29 -4.28 -37.27
C LEU A 1216 -27.06 -5.27 -36.37
N ASP A 1217 -26.52 -5.62 -35.21
CA ASP A 1217 -27.23 -6.35 -34.14
C ASP A 1217 -27.85 -5.45 -33.05
N LYS A 1218 -27.70 -4.12 -33.14
CA LYS A 1218 -28.41 -3.14 -32.29
C LYS A 1218 -29.90 -3.07 -32.67
N ASP A 1219 -30.71 -2.59 -31.72
CA ASP A 1219 -32.13 -2.32 -31.97
C ASP A 1219 -32.28 -1.27 -33.12
N PRO A 1220 -33.05 -1.55 -34.19
CA PRO A 1220 -33.24 -0.63 -35.32
C PRO A 1220 -33.75 0.77 -34.96
N HIS A 1221 -34.42 0.92 -33.82
CA HIS A 1221 -34.93 2.20 -33.31
C HIS A 1221 -33.87 3.01 -32.55
N SER A 1222 -32.74 2.40 -32.19
CA SER A 1222 -31.63 3.05 -31.49
C SER A 1222 -30.59 3.72 -32.41
N LEU A 1223 -30.54 3.32 -33.69
CA LEU A 1223 -29.54 3.77 -34.66
C LEU A 1223 -29.87 5.15 -35.25
N SER A 1224 -28.85 5.99 -35.42
CA SER A 1224 -28.95 7.29 -36.12
C SER A 1224 -28.86 7.17 -37.65
N GLU A 1225 -29.23 8.23 -38.37
CA GLU A 1225 -29.07 8.30 -39.84
C GLU A 1225 -27.59 8.22 -40.25
N THR A 1226 -26.73 8.88 -39.45
CA THR A 1226 -25.27 8.88 -39.65
C THR A 1226 -24.67 7.49 -39.45
N GLU A 1227 -25.11 6.73 -38.44
CA GLU A 1227 -24.64 5.35 -38.23
C GLU A 1227 -25.03 4.41 -39.38
N LEU A 1228 -26.24 4.55 -39.94
CA LEU A 1228 -26.63 3.75 -41.12
C LEU A 1228 -25.84 4.16 -42.37
N THR A 1229 -25.63 5.46 -42.59
CA THR A 1229 -24.84 5.97 -43.73
C THR A 1229 -23.37 5.54 -43.62
N ASN A 1230 -22.81 5.53 -42.40
CA ASN A 1230 -21.47 5.01 -42.15
C ASN A 1230 -21.41 3.50 -42.40
N ALA A 1231 -22.40 2.73 -41.93
CA ALA A 1231 -22.48 1.28 -42.16
C ALA A 1231 -22.58 0.92 -43.65
N GLU A 1232 -23.31 1.70 -44.45
CA GLU A 1232 -23.34 1.58 -45.92
C GLU A 1232 -21.94 1.81 -46.54
N SER A 1233 -21.21 2.82 -46.06
CA SER A 1233 -19.85 3.13 -46.52
C SER A 1233 -18.80 2.09 -46.08
N GLU A 1234 -18.88 1.62 -44.84
CA GLU A 1234 -18.00 0.59 -44.27
C GLU A 1234 -18.16 -0.75 -44.98
N LEU A 1235 -19.39 -1.15 -45.28
CA LEU A 1235 -19.71 -2.34 -46.06
C LEU A 1235 -19.11 -2.26 -47.48
N SER A 1236 -19.21 -1.10 -48.14
CA SER A 1236 -18.66 -0.89 -49.48
C SER A 1236 -17.12 -0.95 -49.50
N GLU A 1237 -16.42 -0.31 -48.56
CA GLU A 1237 -14.95 -0.32 -48.52
C GLU A 1237 -14.39 -1.70 -48.13
N LEU A 1238 -15.12 -2.48 -47.31
CA LEU A 1238 -14.76 -3.87 -47.01
C LEU A 1238 -14.88 -4.79 -48.25
N GLU A 1239 -15.89 -4.60 -49.10
CA GLU A 1239 -16.03 -5.35 -50.34
C GLU A 1239 -14.96 -4.95 -51.37
N GLU A 1240 -14.61 -3.66 -51.48
CA GLU A 1240 -13.47 -3.22 -52.29
C GLU A 1240 -12.12 -3.74 -51.78
N ALA A 1241 -11.99 -3.98 -50.47
CA ALA A 1241 -10.83 -4.63 -49.87
C ALA A 1241 -10.79 -6.16 -50.10
N GLY A 1242 -11.89 -6.78 -50.54
CA GLY A 1242 -11.98 -8.21 -50.91
C GLY A 1242 -12.69 -9.12 -49.91
N PHE A 1243 -13.49 -8.58 -48.99
CA PHE A 1243 -14.36 -9.38 -48.11
C PHE A 1243 -15.66 -9.78 -48.82
N LYS A 1244 -16.19 -10.97 -48.52
CA LYS A 1244 -17.46 -11.49 -49.06
C LYS A 1244 -18.59 -11.32 -48.04
N LEU A 1245 -19.37 -10.25 -48.19
CA LEU A 1245 -20.32 -9.75 -47.18
C LEU A 1245 -21.79 -9.76 -47.64
N ASP A 1246 -22.13 -10.59 -48.63
CA ASP A 1246 -23.49 -10.72 -49.18
C ASP A 1246 -24.57 -11.08 -48.14
N TRP A 1247 -24.17 -11.62 -46.99
CA TRP A 1247 -25.05 -11.95 -45.86
C TRP A 1247 -25.37 -10.75 -44.95
N LEU A 1248 -24.59 -9.66 -45.00
CA LEU A 1248 -24.85 -8.42 -44.25
C LEU A 1248 -25.74 -7.44 -45.02
N LYS A 1249 -25.66 -7.40 -46.36
CA LYS A 1249 -26.48 -6.51 -47.20
C LYS A 1249 -27.99 -6.57 -46.88
N PRO A 1250 -28.67 -7.74 -46.83
CA PRO A 1250 -30.10 -7.80 -46.52
C PRO A 1250 -30.42 -7.35 -45.09
N LYS A 1251 -29.49 -7.54 -44.15
CA LYS A 1251 -29.64 -7.16 -42.74
C LYS A 1251 -29.61 -5.63 -42.58
N LEU A 1252 -28.69 -4.96 -43.27
CA LEU A 1252 -28.61 -3.49 -43.32
C LEU A 1252 -29.87 -2.88 -43.98
N GLU A 1253 -30.38 -3.48 -45.05
CA GLU A 1253 -31.65 -3.08 -45.66
C GLU A 1253 -32.85 -3.27 -44.71
N GLU A 1254 -32.96 -4.42 -44.05
CA GLU A 1254 -34.04 -4.74 -43.11
C GLU A 1254 -34.07 -3.78 -41.91
N VAL A 1255 -32.91 -3.54 -41.28
CA VAL A 1255 -32.74 -2.60 -40.16
C VAL A 1255 -33.14 -1.18 -40.59
N SER A 1256 -32.66 -0.74 -41.76
CA SER A 1256 -32.98 0.58 -42.34
C SER A 1256 -34.48 0.73 -42.65
N LEU A 1257 -35.14 -0.33 -43.12
CA LEU A 1257 -36.57 -0.32 -43.40
C LEU A 1257 -37.42 -0.27 -42.12
N LYS A 1258 -37.09 -1.08 -41.10
CA LYS A 1258 -37.79 -1.07 -39.79
C LYS A 1258 -37.73 0.30 -39.12
N ARG A 1259 -36.57 0.97 -39.17
CA ARG A 1259 -36.41 2.33 -38.65
C ARG A 1259 -37.28 3.35 -39.40
N LYS A 1260 -37.31 3.30 -40.73
CA LYS A 1260 -38.15 4.17 -41.58
C LYS A 1260 -39.66 3.95 -41.33
N GLN A 1261 -40.09 2.72 -41.05
CA GLN A 1261 -41.48 2.43 -40.67
C GLN A 1261 -41.86 3.07 -39.33
N ALA A 1262 -41.01 2.96 -38.30
CA ALA A 1262 -41.27 3.56 -36.99
C ALA A 1262 -41.43 5.09 -37.04
N ALA A 1263 -40.62 5.78 -37.87
CA ALA A 1263 -40.73 7.23 -38.07
C ALA A 1263 -42.07 7.68 -38.68
N SER A 1264 -42.82 6.78 -39.34
CA SER A 1264 -44.10 7.11 -39.99
C SER A 1264 -45.32 7.07 -39.07
N SER A 1265 -45.24 6.44 -37.90
CA SER A 1265 -46.40 6.22 -37.00
C SER A 1265 -46.78 7.43 -36.16
N HIS A 1266 -45.86 8.39 -35.96
CA HIS A 1266 -46.00 9.49 -35.01
C HIS A 1266 -46.71 10.74 -35.57
N ARG A 1267 -47.86 10.57 -36.24
CA ARG A 1267 -48.71 11.67 -36.73
C ARG A 1267 -50.22 11.46 -36.51
N VAL A 1268 -50.64 11.48 -35.25
CA VAL A 1268 -52.05 11.74 -34.84
C VAL A 1268 -52.02 12.75 -33.69
N SER A 1269 -52.99 13.68 -33.64
CA SER A 1269 -53.08 14.75 -32.62
C SER A 1269 -54.03 14.36 -31.47
N PRO A 1270 -53.95 15.01 -30.29
CA PRO A 1270 -54.50 14.44 -29.05
C PRO A 1270 -55.98 14.75 -28.80
N PHE A 1271 -56.73 13.77 -28.29
CA PHE A 1271 -57.85 13.91 -27.34
C PHE A 1271 -58.18 12.52 -26.73
N GLU A 1272 -59.04 12.51 -25.70
CA GLU A 1272 -59.71 11.33 -25.08
C GLU A 1272 -58.83 10.28 -24.34
N CYS A 1273 -58.56 10.60 -23.07
CA CYS A 1273 -58.90 9.84 -21.85
C CYS A 1273 -59.52 8.41 -21.94
N ILE A 1274 -59.24 7.60 -20.89
CA ILE A 1274 -60.04 6.51 -20.25
C ILE A 1274 -59.56 5.03 -20.39
N ASP A 1275 -59.62 4.36 -19.24
CA ASP A 1275 -59.59 2.92 -18.87
C ASP A 1275 -58.33 2.01 -19.00
N PHE A 1276 -58.11 1.31 -17.86
CA PHE A 1276 -57.51 -0.01 -17.56
C PHE A 1276 -56.92 -0.87 -18.71
N TRP A 1277 -55.84 -1.63 -18.51
CA TRP A 1277 -55.34 -2.32 -17.30
C TRP A 1277 -53.84 -2.08 -17.03
#